data_AF-A0A5N6T2U3-F1
#
_entry.id   AF-A0A5N6T2U3-F1
#
_cell.length_a   1.000
_cell.length_b   1.000
_cell.length_c   1.000
_cell.angle_alpha   90.00
_cell.angle_beta   90.00
_cell.angle_gamma   90.00
#
_symmetry.space_group_name_H-M   'P 1'
#
loop_
_entity.id
_entity.type
_entity.pdbx_description
1 polymer ?
#
loop_
_entity_poly.entity_id
_entity_poly.type
_entity_poly.pdbx_seq_one_letter_code
_entity_poly.pdbx_strand_id
1 'polypeptide(L)'
;MDEKQIQVLDHQLNGLPKSAPRARTVFSFATPLDLAIIALSCFAAIVAGGLNPLLTASSSQFSPPVLYGQLVGSFDQFQNGKISGSTLKEDISRFTLYYVYLAIGLFVSVYVTTVGFYYTGERITCTLRRTYLRAIIAQNMAFFDTLGAGELTTRITSDITQIQEAITGNLSVSLTAAATFISAYVIAFVEYWKLALILTSTVIVLTVTGTVGVALPVKWTKQSLALESTGATVAEEAISSIGHVTAFGIQEKLVERYDQHLKPAERPGLKAGIITALMIGMVNAVPYLSYGLSFWEGSRLLVRGELSISGVTTSTLAIVIGAWAVGRVAPNAKSFISSIASAAAILESIARESPQDPFSTGGDSLENACLDIKFRDVQLVYPSRREVIVLHQLNLVVPASKTTALVGASGCGKSSIIGLVERFYSPTGGEILLGNHNIQSLNLNWLRSQISLVGQEPTLFNTTIFENIAYGLAGQEASLTAQELQSLVEEAARKANAHDFILGLPRGYQTEVGEKGTQLSGGQRQRICIARAIIKNPQILLLDEATSALDVQAERSVQKALAAASQGRTTIVIAHRLSTVRDADNIVVMADGRIVEQGTHDHLMAYNGRYAELVRKQQVSGESVMAVESGEMSSQGTDTEKLLDSESDLGCSPLAEKGTPHPKTERVPSSAPTESSQSKSVASSWNGLSNAMRLIGKLSRPETILTLVGTVLAIVAGLSVPAQSIIFAKLIDALSLTTVRHLRDSVNFWSLMYLALGLGIFVVWLVHGVIFAYTTEKLVHRARKQCFRHILRQEVDFFHLEENSTGALTSLLSSAPTDLKGLSGPVLGAILTFIATIVGGIVLSLVIGWKLALVCTATIPLVAGFGWVRLAMLSLFADKMKKTHQESAAYASEAVSAIRTVASLTMETRVLQHYDTIIFSKSKESVRSIFQASAFYALSQSITFLCAALAFWYGGTLLSRHEYTVVQFFICFAALISGAQTAGVIFSYAPGMSKAMGAARDLRNLFNRRPAIDSWDTSGKPFDKEACSGRIELRNVSFRYPSRPERVVVDNFNLTVQPGQFVALVGASGCGKSTLIGLLERFSDPTSGQILLDDQDISTLNVASYRSAISLVGQELTLFSGTIRENLLLGTMDDVSEDEIIQACVKAHIYDVIMSLPNGFATDLGSKGVMLSGGQKQRLAIARALLRNTRILLLDEATAALDSRSEAMVQEALNKASEKRTTIAVAHRLSTIQHADVICVLEAGRVVEVGNHRELMRKEGVYAGMVDMQNRGLVIE
;
A
#
# COMPACT_ATOMS: atom_id res chain seq x y z
N MET A 1 -38.60 -16.39 10.27
CA MET A 1 -38.30 -15.15 11.03
C MET A 1 -39.55 -14.32 11.05
N ASP A 2 -39.89 -13.75 12.20
CA ASP A 2 -41.00 -12.81 12.30
C ASP A 2 -40.56 -11.41 11.88
N GLU A 3 -41.51 -10.56 11.51
CA GLU A 3 -41.28 -9.17 11.06
C GLU A 3 -40.43 -8.36 12.06
N LYS A 4 -40.67 -8.54 13.37
CA LYS A 4 -39.86 -7.95 14.45
C LYS A 4 -38.40 -8.39 14.41
N GLN A 5 -38.13 -9.66 14.10
CA GLN A 5 -36.76 -10.18 14.01
C GLN A 5 -36.03 -9.57 12.81
N ILE A 6 -36.72 -9.49 11.68
CA ILE A 6 -36.22 -8.84 10.47
C ILE A 6 -35.89 -7.37 10.77
N GLN A 7 -36.79 -6.64 11.44
CA GLN A 7 -36.57 -5.24 11.82
C GLN A 7 -35.36 -5.06 12.77
N VAL A 8 -35.19 -5.93 13.77
CA VAL A 8 -34.03 -5.90 14.69
C VAL A 8 -32.71 -6.19 13.98
N LEU A 9 -32.71 -7.08 12.98
CA LEU A 9 -31.53 -7.34 12.15
C LEU A 9 -31.24 -6.19 11.17
N ASP A 10 -32.28 -5.57 10.62
CA ASP A 10 -32.13 -4.48 9.67
C ASP A 10 -31.68 -3.18 10.34
N HIS A 11 -32.23 -2.82 11.51
CA HIS A 11 -31.73 -1.70 12.31
C HIS A 11 -30.24 -1.89 12.72
N GLN A 12 -29.79 -3.13 12.96
CA GLN A 12 -28.39 -3.42 13.26
C GLN A 12 -27.44 -3.30 12.05
N LEU A 13 -27.95 -3.36 10.82
CA LEU A 13 -27.15 -3.22 9.58
C LEU A 13 -27.26 -1.83 8.95
N ASN A 14 -28.49 -1.35 8.76
CA ASN A 14 -28.81 -0.11 8.05
C ASN A 14 -28.92 1.12 8.97
N GLY A 15 -28.92 0.92 10.30
CA GLY A 15 -29.11 1.97 11.30
C GLY A 15 -30.59 2.24 11.60
N LEU A 16 -30.84 3.26 12.44
CA LEU A 16 -32.20 3.68 12.79
C LEU A 16 -32.90 4.44 11.64
N PRO A 17 -34.25 4.44 11.58
CA PRO A 17 -34.99 5.25 10.62
C PRO A 17 -34.71 6.75 10.84
N LYS A 18 -34.41 7.44 9.73
CA LYS A 18 -33.79 8.77 9.69
C LYS A 18 -34.62 9.84 10.41
N SER A 19 -34.07 10.44 11.46
CA SER A 19 -34.74 11.49 12.24
C SER A 19 -34.52 12.90 11.68
N ALA A 20 -33.36 13.14 11.05
CA ALA A 20 -32.88 14.48 10.69
C ALA A 20 -32.61 14.69 9.18
N PRO A 21 -32.64 15.95 8.68
CA PRO A 21 -32.29 16.26 7.29
C PRO A 21 -30.80 16.05 7.01
N ARG A 22 -30.49 15.16 6.07
CA ARG A 22 -29.10 14.85 5.65
C ARG A 22 -28.32 16.08 5.19
N ALA A 23 -27.05 16.16 5.60
CA ALA A 23 -26.04 17.00 4.98
C ALA A 23 -25.87 16.60 3.49
N ARG A 24 -26.38 17.43 2.58
CA ARG A 24 -26.39 17.13 1.13
C ARG A 24 -25.07 17.43 0.40
N THR A 25 -24.15 18.18 1.01
CA THR A 25 -22.86 18.55 0.42
C THR A 25 -21.80 18.70 1.50
N VAL A 26 -20.52 18.50 1.16
CA VAL A 26 -19.38 18.66 2.10
C VAL A 26 -19.28 20.09 2.66
N PHE A 27 -19.80 21.10 1.93
CA PHE A 27 -19.81 22.49 2.39
C PHE A 27 -20.71 22.75 3.61
N SER A 28 -21.54 21.79 4.06
CA SER A 28 -22.24 21.92 5.35
C SER A 28 -21.30 21.90 6.56
N PHE A 29 -20.04 21.48 6.38
CA PHE A 29 -19.01 21.51 7.43
C PHE A 29 -18.15 22.79 7.40
N ALA A 30 -18.47 23.74 6.52
CA ALA A 30 -17.81 25.05 6.45
C ALA A 30 -18.48 26.04 7.40
N THR A 31 -17.71 26.85 8.13
CA THR A 31 -18.27 27.97 8.91
C THR A 31 -18.72 29.11 7.97
N PRO A 32 -19.61 30.04 8.37
CA PRO A 32 -19.96 31.20 7.55
C PRO A 32 -18.74 32.04 7.13
N LEU A 33 -17.66 32.05 7.94
CA LEU A 33 -16.39 32.67 7.59
C LEU A 33 -15.65 31.89 6.49
N ASP A 34 -15.64 30.56 6.53
CA ASP A 34 -15.06 29.74 5.45
C ASP A 34 -15.85 29.92 4.14
N LEU A 35 -17.18 29.98 4.21
CA LEU A 35 -18.03 30.27 3.06
C LEU A 35 -17.77 31.66 2.47
N ALA A 36 -17.54 32.68 3.31
CA ALA A 36 -17.14 34.01 2.86
C ALA A 36 -15.75 34.02 2.19
N ILE A 37 -14.77 33.29 2.74
CA ILE A 37 -13.46 33.11 2.11
C ILE A 37 -13.57 32.37 0.79
N ILE A 38 -14.38 31.30 0.69
CA ILE A 38 -14.63 30.57 -0.56
C ILE A 38 -15.30 31.49 -1.59
N ALA A 39 -16.31 32.28 -1.21
CA ALA A 39 -16.94 33.24 -2.12
C ALA A 39 -15.95 34.28 -2.65
N LEU A 40 -15.10 34.84 -1.78
CA LEU A 40 -14.02 35.76 -2.15
C LEU A 40 -12.97 35.09 -3.04
N SER A 41 -12.65 33.81 -2.80
CA SER A 41 -11.70 33.02 -3.60
C SER A 41 -12.25 32.65 -4.97
N CYS A 42 -13.55 32.34 -5.06
CA CYS A 42 -14.26 32.15 -6.33
C CYS A 42 -14.28 33.46 -7.13
N PHE A 43 -14.57 34.59 -6.49
CA PHE A 43 -14.50 35.90 -7.14
C PHE A 43 -13.07 36.21 -7.61
N ALA A 44 -12.05 36.00 -6.77
CA ALA A 44 -10.65 36.19 -7.14
C ALA A 44 -10.18 35.24 -8.26
N ALA A 45 -10.70 34.01 -8.33
CA ALA A 45 -10.43 33.06 -9.41
C ALA A 45 -11.11 33.47 -10.74
N ILE A 46 -12.34 33.98 -10.66
CA ILE A 46 -13.06 34.55 -11.81
C ILE A 46 -12.39 35.85 -12.27
N VAL A 47 -11.89 36.68 -11.35
CA VAL A 47 -11.10 37.87 -11.69
C VAL A 47 -9.78 37.47 -12.32
N ALA A 48 -9.00 36.55 -11.75
CA ALA A 48 -7.76 36.05 -12.37
C ALA A 48 -8.02 35.44 -13.77
N GLY A 49 -9.10 34.68 -13.92
CA GLY A 49 -9.49 34.06 -15.18
C GLY A 49 -10.14 35.02 -16.20
N GLY A 50 -10.84 36.07 -15.76
CA GLY A 50 -11.44 37.08 -16.63
C GLY A 50 -10.46 38.18 -17.02
N LEU A 51 -9.54 38.50 -16.11
CA LEU A 51 -8.31 39.22 -16.42
C LEU A 51 -7.49 38.46 -17.44
N ASN A 52 -7.38 37.12 -17.37
CA ASN A 52 -6.49 36.36 -18.27
C ASN A 52 -6.62 36.77 -19.75
N PRO A 53 -7.78 36.81 -20.41
CA PRO A 53 -7.87 37.25 -21.81
C PRO A 53 -7.56 38.74 -22.07
N LEU A 54 -7.44 39.55 -21.01
CA LEU A 54 -6.89 40.90 -21.00
C LEU A 54 -5.39 40.95 -20.56
N LEU A 55 -4.77 39.82 -20.17
CA LEU A 55 -3.57 39.79 -19.28
C LEU A 55 -2.24 39.14 -19.77
N THR A 56 -1.97 37.85 -20.05
CA THR A 56 -2.68 36.56 -19.96
C THR A 56 -1.77 35.47 -19.35
N ALA A 57 -2.18 34.78 -18.28
CA ALA A 57 -1.45 33.63 -17.70
C ALA A 57 -2.35 32.44 -17.30
N SER A 58 -2.32 31.38 -18.12
CA SER A 58 -2.43 30.00 -17.60
C SER A 58 -2.01 28.91 -18.61
N SER A 59 -2.06 29.20 -19.91
CA SER A 59 -1.32 28.49 -20.96
C SER A 59 -0.43 29.52 -21.67
N SER A 60 0.85 29.54 -21.29
CA SER A 60 1.78 30.62 -21.59
C SER A 60 2.41 30.43 -22.97
N GLN A 61 1.85 31.10 -23.98
CA GLN A 61 2.43 31.14 -25.33
C GLN A 61 2.24 32.48 -26.07
N PHE A 62 1.35 33.36 -25.59
CA PHE A 62 1.05 34.65 -26.24
C PHE A 62 0.84 35.78 -25.22
N SER A 63 1.07 37.01 -25.67
CA SER A 63 0.77 38.26 -24.96
C SER A 63 -0.73 38.54 -24.87
N PRO A 64 -1.18 39.38 -23.92
CA PRO A 64 -2.58 39.84 -23.81
C PRO A 64 -3.11 40.34 -25.16
N PRO A 65 -4.11 39.66 -25.75
CA PRO A 65 -4.61 39.95 -27.09
C PRO A 65 -4.88 41.44 -27.37
N VAL A 66 -5.59 42.11 -26.45
CA VAL A 66 -6.01 43.52 -26.62
C VAL A 66 -4.82 44.48 -26.60
N LEU A 67 -3.93 44.38 -25.60
CA LEU A 67 -2.74 45.23 -25.52
C LEU A 67 -1.75 44.92 -26.66
N TYR A 68 -1.69 43.66 -27.10
CA TYR A 68 -0.86 43.25 -28.23
C TYR A 68 -1.38 43.82 -29.55
N GLY A 69 -2.68 43.70 -29.83
CA GLY A 69 -3.32 44.27 -31.01
C GLY A 69 -3.21 45.79 -31.06
N GLN A 70 -3.43 46.48 -29.93
CA GLN A 70 -3.25 47.93 -29.82
C GLN A 70 -1.80 48.37 -30.10
N LEU A 71 -0.82 47.61 -29.60
CA LEU A 71 0.60 47.87 -29.86
C LEU A 71 0.99 47.59 -31.33
N VAL A 72 0.47 46.53 -31.94
CA VAL A 72 0.57 46.29 -33.40
C VAL A 72 -0.05 47.46 -34.18
N GLY A 73 -1.18 48.00 -33.73
CA GLY A 73 -1.84 49.16 -34.32
C GLY A 73 -1.04 50.46 -34.22
N SER A 74 -0.39 50.73 -33.09
CA SER A 74 0.52 51.89 -32.94
C SER A 74 1.78 51.71 -33.81
N PHE A 75 2.31 50.48 -33.92
CA PHE A 75 3.45 50.18 -34.78
C PHE A 75 3.12 50.32 -36.28
N ASP A 76 1.92 49.91 -36.73
CA ASP A 76 1.43 50.19 -38.09
C ASP A 76 1.33 51.70 -38.35
N GLN A 77 0.76 52.45 -37.42
CA GLN A 77 0.65 53.90 -37.56
C GLN A 77 2.01 54.58 -37.66
N PHE A 78 3.03 54.07 -36.96
CA PHE A 78 4.41 54.55 -37.08
C PHE A 78 5.06 54.17 -38.42
N GLN A 79 4.93 52.91 -38.87
CA GLN A 79 5.42 52.49 -40.20
C GLN A 79 4.76 53.28 -41.35
N ASN A 80 3.47 53.58 -41.22
CA ASN A 80 2.70 54.38 -42.18
C ASN A 80 2.87 55.91 -41.99
N GLY A 81 3.80 56.36 -41.13
CA GLY A 81 4.13 57.78 -40.95
C GLY A 81 3.03 58.65 -40.33
N LYS A 82 2.01 58.04 -39.69
CA LYS A 82 0.85 58.74 -39.10
C LYS A 82 1.12 59.29 -37.70
N ILE A 83 2.11 58.76 -36.99
CA ILE A 83 2.50 59.21 -35.64
C ILE A 83 4.01 59.44 -35.53
N SER A 84 4.41 60.35 -34.63
CA SER A 84 5.82 60.65 -34.33
C SER A 84 6.45 59.58 -33.41
N GLY A 85 7.77 59.42 -33.48
CA GLY A 85 8.53 58.57 -32.56
C GLY A 85 8.42 58.99 -31.08
N SER A 86 8.11 60.26 -30.80
CA SER A 86 7.77 60.73 -29.45
C SER A 86 6.44 60.16 -28.96
N THR A 87 5.38 60.28 -29.77
CA THR A 87 4.04 59.75 -29.48
C THR A 87 4.06 58.24 -29.34
N LEU A 88 4.79 57.54 -30.22
CA LEU A 88 5.02 56.10 -30.11
C LEU A 88 5.69 55.72 -28.77
N LYS A 89 6.66 56.51 -28.30
CA LYS A 89 7.33 56.27 -27.01
C LYS A 89 6.40 56.50 -25.81
N GLU A 90 5.47 57.45 -25.91
CA GLU A 90 4.41 57.67 -24.91
C GLU A 90 3.43 56.49 -24.86
N ASP A 91 2.95 56.02 -26.03
CA ASP A 91 2.15 54.80 -26.17
C ASP A 91 2.84 53.58 -25.56
N ILE A 92 4.09 53.30 -25.93
CA ILE A 92 4.89 52.18 -25.38
C ILE A 92 4.99 52.30 -23.86
N SER A 93 5.22 53.49 -23.32
CA SER A 93 5.34 53.72 -21.87
C SER A 93 4.01 53.45 -21.16
N ARG A 94 2.89 53.87 -21.76
CA ARG A 94 1.53 53.61 -21.28
C ARG A 94 1.17 52.12 -21.31
N PHE A 95 1.45 51.42 -22.41
CA PHE A 95 1.24 49.98 -22.50
C PHE A 95 2.13 49.20 -21.52
N THR A 96 3.38 49.63 -21.32
CA THR A 96 4.30 49.06 -20.32
C THR A 96 3.74 49.19 -18.89
N LEU A 97 3.18 50.35 -18.54
CA LEU A 97 2.52 50.55 -17.24
C LEU A 97 1.30 49.64 -17.08
N TYR A 98 0.50 49.41 -18.13
CA TYR A 98 -0.58 48.45 -18.08
C TYR A 98 -0.08 47.03 -17.78
N TYR A 99 1.01 46.55 -18.41
CA TYR A 99 1.62 45.25 -18.04
C TYR A 99 2.03 45.17 -16.56
N VAL A 100 2.51 46.26 -15.95
CA VAL A 100 2.89 46.30 -14.53
C VAL A 100 1.66 46.25 -13.62
N TYR A 101 0.62 47.06 -13.87
CA TYR A 101 -0.63 47.00 -13.10
C TYR A 101 -1.30 45.63 -13.21
N LEU A 102 -1.26 45.03 -14.40
CA LEU A 102 -1.76 43.69 -14.66
C LEU A 102 -0.96 42.62 -13.91
N ALA A 103 0.37 42.71 -13.86
CA ALA A 103 1.20 41.81 -13.05
C ALA A 103 0.81 41.85 -11.55
N ILE A 104 0.55 43.04 -11.01
CA ILE A 104 0.11 43.24 -9.62
C ILE A 104 -1.32 42.70 -9.41
N GLY A 105 -2.25 43.00 -10.31
CA GLY A 105 -3.63 42.53 -10.26
C GLY A 105 -3.72 40.99 -10.31
N LEU A 106 -2.91 40.34 -11.17
CA LEU A 106 -2.81 38.89 -11.18
C LEU A 106 -2.19 38.35 -9.89
N PHE A 107 -1.11 38.95 -9.39
CA PHE A 107 -0.45 38.51 -8.15
C PHE A 107 -1.44 38.46 -7.00
N VAL A 108 -2.18 39.55 -6.76
CA VAL A 108 -3.17 39.63 -5.69
C VAL A 108 -4.32 38.64 -5.92
N SER A 109 -4.87 38.58 -7.14
CA SER A 109 -5.99 37.69 -7.45
C SER A 109 -5.62 36.22 -7.29
N VAL A 110 -4.47 35.79 -7.80
CA VAL A 110 -3.98 34.41 -7.67
C VAL A 110 -3.62 34.09 -6.21
N TYR A 111 -2.98 35.02 -5.48
CA TYR A 111 -2.62 34.81 -4.08
C TYR A 111 -3.85 34.65 -3.18
N VAL A 112 -4.84 35.54 -3.30
CA VAL A 112 -6.12 35.44 -2.55
C VAL A 112 -6.82 34.13 -2.89
N THR A 113 -6.87 33.76 -4.18
CA THR A 113 -7.46 32.51 -4.64
C THR A 113 -6.80 31.29 -4.00
N THR A 114 -5.47 31.16 -4.07
CA THR A 114 -4.78 29.97 -3.55
C THR A 114 -4.80 29.93 -2.03
N VAL A 115 -4.50 31.04 -1.34
CA VAL A 115 -4.57 31.11 0.13
C VAL A 115 -5.95 30.69 0.62
N GLY A 116 -7.01 31.27 0.06
CA GLY A 116 -8.38 31.00 0.50
C GLY A 116 -8.79 29.55 0.27
N PHE A 117 -8.66 29.02 -0.95
CA PHE A 117 -9.02 27.63 -1.24
C PHE A 117 -8.21 26.60 -0.45
N TYR A 118 -6.90 26.77 -0.30
CA TYR A 118 -6.07 25.83 0.50
C TYR A 118 -6.38 25.94 2.00
N TYR A 119 -6.59 27.14 2.54
CA TYR A 119 -6.95 27.35 3.95
C TYR A 119 -8.32 26.74 4.29
N THR A 120 -9.37 27.06 3.54
CA THR A 120 -10.71 26.51 3.82
C THR A 120 -10.79 25.02 3.51
N GLY A 121 -10.09 24.55 2.46
CA GLY A 121 -10.02 23.13 2.12
C GLY A 121 -9.37 22.31 3.23
N GLU A 122 -8.28 22.77 3.84
CA GLU A 122 -7.69 22.15 5.03
C GLU A 122 -8.70 22.12 6.20
N ARG A 123 -9.31 23.26 6.56
CA ARG A 123 -10.27 23.31 7.69
C ARG A 123 -11.46 22.38 7.50
N ILE A 124 -12.07 22.38 6.31
CA ILE A 124 -13.19 21.50 5.97
C ILE A 124 -12.76 20.03 6.02
N THR A 125 -11.55 19.70 5.56
CA THR A 125 -11.00 18.33 5.59
C THR A 125 -10.75 17.86 7.03
N CYS A 126 -10.20 18.71 7.89
CA CYS A 126 -10.00 18.43 9.31
C CYS A 126 -11.35 18.16 10.03
N THR A 127 -12.34 19.03 9.82
CA THR A 127 -13.70 18.83 10.35
C THR A 127 -14.35 17.54 9.82
N LEU A 128 -14.23 17.27 8.51
CA LEU A 128 -14.77 16.06 7.89
C LEU A 128 -14.14 14.80 8.47
N ARG A 129 -12.80 14.76 8.65
CA ARG A 129 -12.10 13.64 9.29
C ARG A 129 -12.56 13.40 10.73
N ARG A 130 -12.73 14.47 11.51
CA ARG A 130 -13.23 14.43 12.89
C ARG A 130 -14.65 13.86 12.96
N THR A 131 -15.57 14.44 12.18
CA THR A 131 -16.98 14.00 12.16
C THR A 131 -17.12 12.59 11.60
N TYR A 132 -16.34 12.22 10.58
CA TYR A 132 -16.31 10.86 10.06
C TYR A 132 -15.81 9.84 11.10
N LEU A 133 -14.66 10.08 11.75
CA LEU A 133 -14.16 9.15 12.77
C LEU A 133 -15.13 9.03 13.95
N ARG A 134 -15.74 10.14 14.41
CA ARG A 134 -16.80 10.10 15.44
C ARG A 134 -17.98 9.26 14.98
N ALA A 135 -18.45 9.45 13.75
CA ALA A 135 -19.57 8.71 13.20
C ALA A 135 -19.25 7.21 13.06
N ILE A 136 -18.02 6.82 12.69
CA ILE A 136 -17.60 5.42 12.62
C ILE A 136 -17.49 4.79 14.02
N ILE A 137 -16.82 5.45 14.96
CA ILE A 137 -16.69 4.95 16.35
C ILE A 137 -18.07 4.82 17.04
N ALA A 138 -19.08 5.58 16.63
CA ALA A 138 -20.44 5.46 17.15
C ALA A 138 -21.24 4.24 16.65
N GLN A 139 -20.75 3.50 15.64
CA GLN A 139 -21.51 2.40 15.02
C GLN A 139 -21.49 1.11 15.86
N ASN A 140 -22.60 0.37 15.81
CA ASN A 140 -22.77 -0.92 16.46
C ASN A 140 -21.94 -2.03 15.80
N MET A 141 -21.60 -3.10 16.53
CA MET A 141 -20.57 -4.06 16.08
C MET A 141 -20.90 -4.79 14.78
N ALA A 142 -22.18 -5.07 14.51
CA ALA A 142 -22.63 -5.69 13.26
C ALA A 142 -22.36 -4.86 11.98
N PHE A 143 -22.08 -3.55 12.11
CA PHE A 143 -21.57 -2.73 11.01
C PHE A 143 -20.13 -3.16 10.63
N PHE A 144 -19.26 -3.34 11.62
CA PHE A 144 -17.88 -3.80 11.43
C PHE A 144 -17.79 -5.28 11.02
N ASP A 145 -18.78 -6.11 11.35
CA ASP A 145 -18.88 -7.49 10.84
C ASP A 145 -19.21 -7.56 9.33
N THR A 146 -19.48 -6.43 8.66
CA THR A 146 -19.78 -6.37 7.22
C THR A 146 -18.88 -5.42 6.44
N LEU A 147 -18.29 -4.39 7.06
CA LEU A 147 -17.22 -3.59 6.45
C LEU A 147 -15.84 -4.19 6.74
N GLY A 148 -15.04 -4.42 5.69
CA GLY A 148 -13.64 -4.79 5.88
C GLY A 148 -12.83 -3.63 6.50
N ALA A 149 -12.00 -3.90 7.51
CA ALA A 149 -11.22 -2.88 8.23
C ALA A 149 -10.34 -2.01 7.32
N GLY A 150 -9.84 -2.58 6.21
CA GLY A 150 -9.11 -1.85 5.18
C GLY A 150 -9.95 -0.77 4.48
N GLU A 151 -11.26 -0.96 4.30
CA GLU A 151 -12.13 -0.01 3.61
C GLU A 151 -12.24 1.31 4.40
N LEU A 152 -12.48 1.22 5.71
CA LEU A 152 -12.53 2.38 6.62
C LEU A 152 -11.22 3.16 6.58
N THR A 153 -10.09 2.45 6.55
CA THR A 153 -8.76 3.05 6.41
C THR A 153 -8.59 3.75 5.06
N THR A 154 -9.04 3.15 3.95
CA THR A 154 -9.02 3.81 2.63
C THR A 154 -9.95 5.02 2.54
N ARG A 155 -11.08 5.03 3.27
CA ARG A 155 -11.97 6.20 3.36
C ARG A 155 -11.30 7.37 4.10
N ILE A 156 -10.62 7.11 5.22
CA ILE A 156 -9.88 8.14 5.99
C ILE A 156 -8.68 8.69 5.22
N THR A 157 -7.91 7.82 4.53
CA THR A 157 -6.74 8.22 3.74
C THR A 157 -7.14 8.79 2.39
N SER A 158 -7.60 7.95 1.47
CA SER A 158 -7.73 8.23 0.05
C SER A 158 -8.92 9.13 -0.25
N ASP A 159 -10.13 8.71 0.09
CA ASP A 159 -11.37 9.43 -0.27
C ASP A 159 -11.39 10.86 0.28
N ILE A 160 -11.04 11.04 1.55
CA ILE A 160 -11.00 12.37 2.16
C ILE A 160 -9.88 13.25 1.55
N THR A 161 -8.73 12.69 1.15
CA THR A 161 -7.75 13.49 0.37
C THR A 161 -8.23 13.82 -1.03
N GLN A 162 -8.97 12.94 -1.71
CA GLN A 162 -9.54 13.24 -3.03
C GLN A 162 -10.57 14.38 -2.96
N ILE A 163 -11.37 14.43 -1.88
CA ILE A 163 -12.26 15.56 -1.56
C ILE A 163 -11.45 16.84 -1.30
N GLN A 164 -10.33 16.76 -0.55
CA GLN A 164 -9.44 17.90 -0.30
C GLN A 164 -8.85 18.45 -1.61
N GLU A 165 -8.34 17.61 -2.51
CA GLU A 165 -7.80 18.02 -3.82
C GLU A 165 -8.87 18.69 -4.72
N ALA A 166 -10.10 18.19 -4.69
CA ALA A 166 -11.22 18.76 -5.45
C ALA A 166 -11.57 20.18 -4.98
N ILE A 167 -11.63 20.41 -3.66
CA ILE A 167 -11.94 21.72 -3.06
C ILE A 167 -10.77 22.71 -3.25
N THR A 168 -9.54 22.26 -3.05
CA THR A 168 -8.35 23.14 -3.02
C THR A 168 -7.82 23.51 -4.41
N GLY A 169 -7.48 22.51 -5.23
CA GLY A 169 -6.82 22.71 -6.52
C GLY A 169 -7.79 22.77 -7.69
N ASN A 170 -8.63 21.73 -7.83
CA ASN A 170 -9.37 21.51 -9.07
C ASN A 170 -10.48 22.55 -9.27
N LEU A 171 -11.14 23.01 -8.19
CA LEU A 171 -12.15 24.08 -8.25
C LEU A 171 -11.55 25.42 -8.70
N SER A 172 -10.46 25.86 -8.08
CA SER A 172 -9.69 27.05 -8.46
C SER A 172 -9.27 27.03 -9.94
N VAL A 173 -8.67 25.93 -10.40
CA VAL A 173 -8.22 25.76 -11.79
C VAL A 173 -9.38 25.80 -12.77
N SER A 174 -10.51 25.15 -12.44
CA SER A 174 -11.67 25.05 -13.32
C SER A 174 -12.43 26.38 -13.44
N LEU A 175 -12.60 27.13 -12.35
CA LEU A 175 -13.18 28.48 -12.36
C LEU A 175 -12.31 29.43 -13.19
N THR A 176 -10.99 29.42 -12.95
CA THR A 176 -10.03 30.24 -13.71
C THR A 176 -10.07 29.90 -15.20
N ALA A 177 -10.16 28.62 -15.56
CA ALA A 177 -10.23 28.16 -16.95
C ALA A 177 -11.57 28.53 -17.62
N ALA A 178 -12.70 28.37 -16.93
CA ALA A 178 -14.01 28.77 -17.45
C ALA A 178 -14.10 30.29 -17.69
N ALA A 179 -13.63 31.10 -16.75
CA ALA A 179 -13.54 32.55 -16.93
C ALA A 179 -12.57 32.95 -18.05
N THR A 180 -11.44 32.24 -18.20
CA THR A 180 -10.49 32.45 -19.32
C THR A 180 -11.14 32.13 -20.67
N PHE A 181 -11.94 31.08 -20.76
CA PHE A 181 -12.70 30.78 -21.98
C PHE A 181 -13.74 31.86 -22.29
N ILE A 182 -14.59 32.20 -21.31
CA ILE A 182 -15.70 33.16 -21.49
C ILE A 182 -15.16 34.54 -21.89
N SER A 183 -14.21 35.10 -21.13
CA SER A 183 -13.69 36.44 -21.41
C SER A 183 -12.91 36.51 -22.74
N ALA A 184 -12.24 35.43 -23.17
CA ALA A 184 -11.56 35.39 -24.46
C ALA A 184 -12.55 35.39 -25.63
N TYR A 185 -13.63 34.63 -25.48
CA TYR A 185 -14.71 34.56 -26.45
C TYR A 185 -15.46 35.89 -26.56
N VAL A 186 -15.75 36.54 -25.41
CA VAL A 186 -16.34 37.88 -25.37
C VAL A 186 -15.47 38.91 -26.07
N ILE A 187 -14.15 38.96 -25.80
CA ILE A 187 -13.22 39.89 -26.46
C ILE A 187 -13.24 39.69 -27.99
N ALA A 188 -13.15 38.46 -28.48
CA ALA A 188 -13.15 38.19 -29.92
C ALA A 188 -14.48 38.58 -30.60
N PHE A 189 -15.62 38.38 -29.93
CA PHE A 189 -16.93 38.80 -30.45
C PHE A 189 -17.14 40.32 -30.42
N VAL A 190 -16.59 41.01 -29.41
CA VAL A 190 -16.62 42.48 -29.29
C VAL A 190 -15.74 43.15 -30.34
N GLU A 191 -14.56 42.59 -30.63
CA GLU A 191 -13.69 43.06 -31.73
C GLU A 191 -14.35 42.81 -33.09
N TYR A 192 -14.68 41.55 -33.45
CA TYR A 192 -15.38 41.26 -34.71
C TYR A 192 -16.06 39.87 -34.76
N TRP A 193 -17.38 39.87 -34.51
CA TRP A 193 -18.20 38.64 -34.40
C TRP A 193 -18.13 37.67 -35.59
N LYS A 194 -18.00 38.13 -36.86
CA LYS A 194 -18.00 37.20 -38.01
C LYS A 194 -16.71 36.36 -38.06
N LEU A 195 -15.56 37.00 -37.82
CA LEU A 195 -14.27 36.31 -37.75
C LEU A 195 -14.25 35.39 -36.52
N ALA A 196 -14.78 35.85 -35.39
CA ALA A 196 -14.90 35.03 -34.20
C ALA A 196 -15.72 33.75 -34.44
N LEU A 197 -16.86 33.86 -35.14
CA LEU A 197 -17.72 32.73 -35.49
C LEU A 197 -17.09 31.75 -36.48
N ILE A 198 -16.24 32.22 -37.40
CA ILE A 198 -15.42 31.34 -38.27
C ILE A 198 -14.41 30.55 -37.43
N LEU A 199 -13.74 31.22 -36.48
CA LEU A 199 -12.70 30.63 -35.64
C LEU A 199 -13.25 29.74 -34.50
N THR A 200 -14.54 29.81 -34.19
CA THR A 200 -15.26 28.83 -33.34
C THR A 200 -14.98 27.38 -33.75
N SER A 201 -14.80 27.13 -35.05
CA SER A 201 -14.41 25.82 -35.60
C SER A 201 -13.17 25.22 -34.90
N THR A 202 -12.20 26.05 -34.51
CA THR A 202 -10.95 25.62 -33.86
C THR A 202 -11.17 25.17 -32.42
N VAL A 203 -12.07 25.84 -31.69
CA VAL A 203 -12.54 25.43 -30.35
C VAL A 203 -13.24 24.08 -30.42
N ILE A 204 -14.11 23.88 -31.43
CA ILE A 204 -14.82 22.61 -31.64
C ILE A 204 -13.82 21.48 -31.91
N VAL A 205 -12.89 21.66 -32.86
CA VAL A 205 -11.90 20.64 -33.20
C VAL A 205 -11.00 20.30 -32.00
N LEU A 206 -10.53 21.28 -31.23
CA LEU A 206 -9.72 21.03 -30.03
C LEU A 206 -10.53 20.34 -28.91
N THR A 207 -11.80 20.68 -28.74
CA THR A 207 -12.69 20.05 -27.75
C THR A 207 -12.97 18.59 -28.11
N VAL A 208 -13.28 18.29 -29.38
CA VAL A 208 -13.46 16.91 -29.86
C VAL A 208 -12.15 16.13 -29.75
N THR A 209 -11.03 16.72 -30.16
CA THR A 209 -9.70 16.08 -30.07
C THR A 209 -9.33 15.74 -28.63
N GLY A 210 -9.52 16.66 -27.69
CA GLY A 210 -9.21 16.44 -26.27
C GLY A 210 -10.13 15.44 -25.58
N THR A 211 -11.44 15.48 -25.85
CA THR A 211 -12.39 14.52 -25.26
C THR A 211 -12.19 13.10 -25.79
N VAL A 212 -12.10 12.92 -27.11
CA VAL A 212 -11.85 11.62 -27.74
C VAL A 212 -10.44 11.10 -27.42
N GLY A 213 -9.44 11.98 -27.45
CA GLY A 213 -8.04 11.69 -27.18
C GLY A 213 -7.73 11.34 -25.72
N VAL A 214 -8.60 11.67 -24.76
CA VAL A 214 -8.53 11.17 -23.38
C VAL A 214 -9.37 9.90 -23.20
N ALA A 215 -10.62 9.90 -23.68
CA ALA A 215 -11.55 8.79 -23.45
C ALA A 215 -11.10 7.47 -24.09
N LEU A 216 -10.56 7.52 -25.31
CA LEU A 216 -10.16 6.32 -26.05
C LEU A 216 -8.88 5.66 -25.49
N PRO A 217 -7.75 6.36 -25.25
CA PRO A 217 -6.59 5.75 -24.59
C PRO A 217 -6.89 5.15 -23.22
N VAL A 218 -7.72 5.82 -22.39
CA VAL A 218 -8.13 5.26 -21.07
C VAL A 218 -8.79 3.88 -21.20
N LYS A 219 -9.56 3.64 -22.27
CA LYS A 219 -10.18 2.33 -22.55
C LYS A 219 -9.13 1.23 -22.80
N TRP A 220 -8.13 1.48 -23.65
CA TRP A 220 -7.09 0.48 -23.94
C TRP A 220 -6.03 0.37 -22.85
N THR A 221 -5.70 1.44 -22.13
CA THR A 221 -4.85 1.35 -20.93
C THR A 221 -5.50 0.48 -19.85
N LYS A 222 -6.82 0.61 -19.64
CA LYS A 222 -7.56 -0.31 -18.74
C LYS A 222 -7.51 -1.77 -19.25
N GLN A 223 -7.58 -1.98 -20.56
CA GLN A 223 -7.46 -3.32 -21.16
C GLN A 223 -6.05 -3.90 -21.04
N SER A 224 -5.00 -3.08 -21.17
CA SER A 224 -3.60 -3.46 -20.93
C SER A 224 -3.43 -3.92 -19.49
N LEU A 225 -3.81 -3.08 -18.52
CA LEU A 225 -3.68 -3.35 -17.10
C LEU A 225 -4.46 -4.59 -16.65
N ALA A 226 -5.62 -4.86 -17.26
CA ALA A 226 -6.44 -6.06 -16.99
C ALA A 226 -5.87 -7.37 -17.58
N LEU A 227 -4.97 -7.29 -18.56
CA LEU A 227 -4.18 -8.44 -19.02
C LEU A 227 -2.92 -8.59 -18.14
N GLU A 228 -2.22 -7.49 -17.86
CA GLU A 228 -1.05 -7.43 -16.99
C GLU A 228 -1.31 -7.99 -15.59
N SER A 229 -2.49 -7.74 -15.01
CA SER A 229 -2.86 -8.25 -13.69
C SER A 229 -2.96 -9.78 -13.64
N THR A 230 -3.28 -10.45 -14.74
CA THR A 230 -3.27 -11.93 -14.79
C THR A 230 -1.85 -12.48 -14.69
N GLY A 231 -0.87 -11.81 -15.31
CA GLY A 231 0.54 -12.12 -15.11
C GLY A 231 1.04 -11.75 -13.71
N ALA A 232 0.52 -10.68 -13.11
CA ALA A 232 0.87 -10.29 -11.75
C ALA A 232 0.52 -11.38 -10.71
N THR A 233 -0.64 -12.05 -10.84
CA THR A 233 -0.99 -13.20 -9.99
C THR A 233 0.00 -14.36 -10.15
N VAL A 234 0.44 -14.69 -11.38
CA VAL A 234 1.47 -15.72 -11.60
C VAL A 234 2.81 -15.35 -10.97
N ALA A 235 3.16 -14.06 -10.97
CA ALA A 235 4.37 -13.57 -10.29
C ALA A 235 4.24 -13.57 -8.75
N GLU A 236 3.06 -13.25 -8.22
CA GLU A 236 2.75 -13.29 -6.79
C GLU A 236 2.77 -14.73 -6.25
N GLU A 237 2.18 -15.68 -6.97
CA GLU A 237 2.28 -17.12 -6.69
C GLU A 237 3.74 -17.58 -6.70
N ALA A 238 4.54 -17.17 -7.70
CA ALA A 238 5.95 -17.58 -7.81
C ALA A 238 6.86 -16.98 -6.73
N ILE A 239 6.60 -15.74 -6.28
CA ILE A 239 7.40 -15.07 -5.25
C ILE A 239 7.01 -15.56 -3.84
N SER A 240 5.72 -15.77 -3.57
CA SER A 240 5.26 -16.36 -2.29
C SER A 240 5.73 -17.80 -2.11
N SER A 241 5.74 -18.60 -3.18
CA SER A 241 6.15 -20.01 -3.16
C SER A 241 7.65 -20.26 -3.43
N ILE A 242 8.52 -19.27 -3.23
CA ILE A 242 9.90 -19.28 -3.74
C ILE A 242 10.73 -20.51 -3.31
N GLY A 243 10.52 -21.04 -2.09
CA GLY A 243 11.14 -22.30 -1.65
C GLY A 243 10.81 -23.48 -2.56
N HIS A 244 9.54 -23.67 -2.92
CA HIS A 244 9.12 -24.70 -3.87
C HIS A 244 9.62 -24.40 -5.29
N VAL A 245 9.54 -23.15 -5.74
CA VAL A 245 10.02 -22.74 -7.08
C VAL A 245 11.50 -23.04 -7.26
N THR A 246 12.31 -22.82 -6.22
CA THR A 246 13.76 -23.04 -6.24
C THR A 246 14.16 -24.50 -5.99
N ALA A 247 13.40 -25.28 -5.22
CA ALA A 247 13.57 -26.73 -5.08
C ALA A 247 13.24 -27.49 -6.37
N PHE A 248 12.11 -27.17 -7.01
CA PHE A 248 11.68 -27.82 -8.25
C PHE A 248 12.41 -27.32 -9.52
N GLY A 249 13.22 -26.25 -9.43
CA GLY A 249 14.00 -25.72 -10.56
C GLY A 249 13.15 -25.09 -11.68
N ILE A 250 11.94 -24.63 -11.36
CA ILE A 250 10.94 -24.19 -12.35
C ILE A 250 10.99 -22.70 -12.71
N GLN A 251 12.01 -21.97 -12.27
CA GLN A 251 12.13 -20.51 -12.47
C GLN A 251 11.94 -20.10 -13.95
N GLU A 252 12.61 -20.78 -14.88
CA GLU A 252 12.56 -20.41 -16.30
C GLU A 252 11.18 -20.69 -16.93
N LYS A 253 10.55 -21.83 -16.57
CA LYS A 253 9.18 -22.17 -16.97
C LYS A 253 8.20 -21.08 -16.52
N LEU A 254 8.36 -20.54 -15.30
CA LEU A 254 7.54 -19.45 -14.77
C LEU A 254 7.84 -18.08 -15.44
N VAL A 255 9.11 -17.77 -15.74
CA VAL A 255 9.49 -16.53 -16.46
C VAL A 255 8.86 -16.48 -17.85
N GLU A 256 8.83 -17.59 -18.59
CA GLU A 256 8.19 -17.62 -19.92
C GLU A 256 6.66 -17.62 -19.82
N ARG A 257 6.07 -18.26 -18.81
CA ARG A 257 4.62 -18.17 -18.53
C ARG A 257 4.20 -16.73 -18.25
N TYR A 258 4.95 -16.00 -17.42
CA TYR A 258 4.74 -14.56 -17.18
C TYR A 258 4.85 -13.74 -18.48
N ASP A 259 5.82 -14.06 -19.34
CA ASP A 259 6.01 -13.39 -20.64
C ASP A 259 4.85 -13.66 -21.62
N GLN A 260 4.21 -14.83 -21.56
CA GLN A 260 2.98 -15.15 -22.30
C GLN A 260 1.79 -14.25 -21.89
N HIS A 261 1.72 -13.82 -20.63
CA HIS A 261 0.72 -12.83 -20.18
C HIS A 261 1.09 -11.38 -20.56
N LEU A 262 2.38 -11.04 -20.65
CA LEU A 262 2.84 -9.70 -21.06
C LEU A 262 2.66 -9.42 -22.57
N LYS A 263 2.96 -10.40 -23.43
CA LYS A 263 2.84 -10.29 -24.91
C LYS A 263 1.48 -9.77 -25.42
N PRO A 264 0.31 -10.25 -24.95
CA PRO A 264 -0.98 -9.73 -25.40
C PRO A 264 -1.30 -8.32 -24.89
N ALA A 265 -0.77 -7.92 -23.73
CA ALA A 265 -0.97 -6.58 -23.15
C ALA A 265 -0.28 -5.46 -23.95
N GLU A 266 0.86 -5.77 -24.60
CA GLU A 266 1.60 -4.81 -25.42
C GLU A 266 0.73 -4.17 -26.53
N ARG A 267 -0.22 -4.94 -27.11
CA ARG A 267 -1.08 -4.45 -28.21
C ARG A 267 -2.08 -3.37 -27.76
N PRO A 268 -2.86 -3.54 -26.66
CA PRO A 268 -3.62 -2.44 -26.05
C PRO A 268 -2.76 -1.24 -25.63
N GLY A 269 -1.61 -1.46 -24.98
CA GLY A 269 -0.70 -0.39 -24.57
C GLY A 269 -0.23 0.47 -25.76
N LEU A 270 0.22 -0.18 -26.84
CA LEU A 270 0.63 0.49 -28.07
C LEU A 270 -0.53 1.26 -28.74
N LYS A 271 -1.76 0.71 -28.74
CA LYS A 271 -2.94 1.42 -29.26
C LYS A 271 -3.26 2.69 -28.46
N ALA A 272 -3.17 2.63 -27.13
CA ALA A 272 -3.31 3.80 -26.27
C ALA A 272 -2.23 4.85 -26.58
N GLY A 273 -0.97 4.44 -26.73
CA GLY A 273 0.16 5.32 -27.07
C GLY A 273 0.01 5.99 -28.44
N ILE A 274 -0.35 5.24 -29.49
CA ILE A 274 -0.57 5.77 -30.84
C ILE A 274 -1.68 6.83 -30.85
N ILE A 275 -2.78 6.60 -30.14
CA ILE A 275 -3.92 7.53 -30.13
C ILE A 275 -3.66 8.74 -29.21
N THR A 276 -2.82 8.58 -28.19
CA THR A 276 -2.24 9.71 -27.44
C THR A 276 -1.32 10.55 -28.33
N ALA A 277 -0.48 9.93 -29.16
CA ALA A 277 0.38 10.64 -30.13
C ALA A 277 -0.45 11.40 -31.18
N LEU A 278 -1.53 10.80 -31.69
CA LEU A 278 -2.48 11.44 -32.61
C LEU A 278 -3.16 12.66 -31.96
N MET A 279 -3.62 12.53 -30.71
CA MET A 279 -4.17 13.65 -29.94
C MET A 279 -3.15 14.79 -29.80
N ILE A 280 -1.91 14.48 -29.39
CA ILE A 280 -0.85 15.48 -29.21
C ILE A 280 -0.51 16.17 -30.55
N GLY A 281 -0.43 15.42 -31.65
CA GLY A 281 -0.22 15.97 -32.99
C GLY A 281 -1.32 16.93 -33.42
N MET A 282 -2.59 16.55 -33.26
CA MET A 282 -3.73 17.41 -33.55
C MET A 282 -3.77 18.67 -32.67
N VAL A 283 -3.55 18.52 -31.36
CA VAL A 283 -3.54 19.66 -30.40
C VAL A 283 -2.43 20.66 -30.72
N ASN A 284 -1.24 20.21 -31.13
CA ASN A 284 -0.17 21.10 -31.57
C ASN A 284 -0.41 21.71 -32.96
N ALA A 285 -1.05 20.99 -33.88
CA ALA A 285 -1.25 21.46 -35.25
C ALA A 285 -2.39 22.49 -35.41
N VAL A 286 -3.52 22.30 -34.74
CA VAL A 286 -4.73 23.13 -34.92
C VAL A 286 -4.50 24.64 -34.68
N PRO A 287 -3.68 25.09 -33.70
CA PRO A 287 -3.31 26.50 -33.58
C PRO A 287 -2.68 27.09 -34.85
N TYR A 288 -1.77 26.39 -35.53
CA TYR A 288 -1.15 26.88 -36.78
C TYR A 288 -2.17 26.99 -37.92
N LEU A 289 -3.10 26.03 -38.00
CA LEU A 289 -4.22 26.06 -38.94
C LEU A 289 -5.17 27.24 -38.64
N SER A 290 -5.41 27.54 -37.36
CA SER A 290 -6.17 28.71 -36.89
C SER A 290 -5.52 30.02 -37.33
N TYR A 291 -4.20 30.18 -37.14
CA TYR A 291 -3.48 31.38 -37.60
C TYR A 291 -3.59 31.56 -39.12
N GLY A 292 -3.35 30.52 -39.91
CA GLY A 292 -3.47 30.59 -41.37
C GLY A 292 -4.87 30.99 -41.83
N LEU A 293 -5.92 30.37 -41.27
CA LEU A 293 -7.32 30.69 -41.58
C LEU A 293 -7.70 32.12 -41.16
N SER A 294 -7.34 32.51 -39.93
CA SER A 294 -7.69 33.82 -39.36
C SER A 294 -7.07 34.96 -40.14
N PHE A 295 -5.79 34.85 -40.49
CA PHE A 295 -5.10 35.90 -41.22
C PHE A 295 -5.52 35.98 -42.69
N TRP A 296 -5.82 34.84 -43.33
CA TRP A 296 -6.36 34.80 -44.68
C TRP A 296 -7.70 35.53 -44.80
N GLU A 297 -8.71 35.20 -43.97
CA GLU A 297 -10.00 35.89 -44.01
C GLU A 297 -9.92 37.29 -43.39
N GLY A 298 -9.14 37.46 -42.32
CA GLY A 298 -8.85 38.77 -41.71
C GLY A 298 -8.29 39.79 -42.71
N SER A 299 -7.42 39.37 -43.65
CA SER A 299 -6.92 40.25 -44.72
C SER A 299 -8.02 40.73 -45.68
N ARG A 300 -9.06 39.90 -45.93
CA ARG A 300 -10.20 40.25 -46.78
C ARG A 300 -11.13 41.24 -46.08
N LEU A 301 -11.35 41.04 -44.78
CA LEU A 301 -12.13 41.94 -43.92
C LEU A 301 -11.44 43.31 -43.76
N LEU A 302 -10.11 43.31 -43.61
CA LEU A 302 -9.26 44.51 -43.63
C LEU A 302 -9.36 45.26 -44.97
N VAL A 303 -9.26 44.56 -46.10
CA VAL A 303 -9.41 45.16 -47.45
C VAL A 303 -10.81 45.71 -47.72
N ARG A 304 -11.85 45.21 -47.05
CA ARG A 304 -13.21 45.79 -47.09
C ARG A 304 -13.41 46.97 -46.14
N GLY A 305 -12.44 47.27 -45.27
CA GLY A 305 -12.59 48.27 -44.20
C GLY A 305 -13.51 47.83 -43.05
N GLU A 306 -13.87 46.54 -42.98
CA GLU A 306 -14.74 46.00 -41.92
C GLU A 306 -13.99 45.72 -40.61
N LEU A 307 -12.66 45.66 -40.64
CA LEU A 307 -11.82 45.24 -39.51
C LEU A 307 -10.42 45.89 -39.57
N SER A 308 -9.80 46.15 -38.41
CA SER A 308 -8.44 46.69 -38.29
C SER A 308 -7.39 45.59 -38.08
N ILE A 309 -6.10 45.89 -38.31
CA ILE A 309 -4.99 44.95 -38.05
C ILE A 309 -4.95 44.55 -36.55
N SER A 310 -5.25 45.51 -35.66
CA SER A 310 -5.48 45.25 -34.22
C SER A 310 -6.60 44.22 -34.04
N GLY A 311 -7.78 44.45 -34.60
CA GLY A 311 -8.93 43.54 -34.42
C GLY A 311 -8.71 42.13 -34.98
N VAL A 312 -7.99 41.98 -36.10
CA VAL A 312 -7.55 40.67 -36.61
C VAL A 312 -6.64 39.97 -35.59
N THR A 313 -5.59 40.65 -35.12
CA THR A 313 -4.61 40.06 -34.21
C THR A 313 -5.20 39.77 -32.82
N THR A 314 -5.99 40.69 -32.24
CA THR A 314 -6.73 40.46 -31.00
C THR A 314 -7.64 39.24 -31.10
N SER A 315 -8.53 39.18 -32.10
CA SER A 315 -9.50 38.08 -32.25
C SER A 315 -8.83 36.72 -32.44
N THR A 316 -7.72 36.67 -33.19
CA THR A 316 -6.97 35.41 -33.41
C THR A 316 -6.35 34.90 -32.11
N LEU A 317 -5.63 35.77 -31.39
CA LEU A 317 -4.93 35.40 -30.16
C LEU A 317 -5.92 35.04 -29.05
N ALA A 318 -7.02 35.80 -28.92
CA ALA A 318 -8.07 35.52 -27.96
C ALA A 318 -8.69 34.13 -28.16
N ILE A 319 -9.10 33.76 -29.38
CA ILE A 319 -9.75 32.46 -29.60
C ILE A 319 -8.79 31.28 -29.42
N VAL A 320 -7.52 31.41 -29.79
CA VAL A 320 -6.52 30.37 -29.49
C VAL A 320 -6.36 30.18 -27.97
N ILE A 321 -6.22 31.27 -27.21
CA ILE A 321 -6.15 31.22 -25.73
C ILE A 321 -7.43 30.60 -25.13
N GLY A 322 -8.61 30.96 -25.64
CA GLY A 322 -9.89 30.40 -25.22
C GLY A 322 -9.97 28.89 -25.49
N ALA A 323 -9.53 28.43 -26.66
CA ALA A 323 -9.53 27.00 -27.01
C ALA A 323 -8.62 26.17 -26.09
N TRP A 324 -7.43 26.69 -25.75
CA TRP A 324 -6.54 26.05 -24.75
C TRP A 324 -7.16 26.00 -23.35
N ALA A 325 -7.96 27.01 -22.97
CA ALA A 325 -8.61 27.04 -21.66
C ALA A 325 -9.62 25.89 -21.48
N VAL A 326 -10.38 25.54 -22.53
CA VAL A 326 -11.34 24.41 -22.49
C VAL A 326 -10.64 23.09 -22.14
N GLY A 327 -9.46 22.84 -22.72
CA GLY A 327 -8.67 21.63 -22.46
C GLY A 327 -8.28 21.43 -20.98
N ARG A 328 -8.23 22.50 -20.19
CA ARG A 328 -7.90 22.46 -18.75
C ARG A 328 -9.07 22.03 -17.86
N VAL A 329 -10.31 22.07 -18.36
CA VAL A 329 -11.52 21.72 -17.58
C VAL A 329 -11.78 20.20 -17.59
N ALA A 330 -11.53 19.54 -18.72
CA ALA A 330 -11.91 18.13 -18.90
C ALA A 330 -11.24 17.13 -17.91
N PRO A 331 -9.95 17.25 -17.54
CA PRO A 331 -9.35 16.36 -16.53
C PRO A 331 -9.98 16.56 -15.14
N ASN A 332 -10.27 17.80 -14.77
CA ASN A 332 -10.82 18.15 -13.46
C ASN A 332 -12.26 17.62 -13.30
N ALA A 333 -13.05 17.62 -14.37
CA ALA A 333 -14.41 17.05 -14.39
C ALA A 333 -14.43 15.58 -13.89
N LYS A 334 -13.45 14.76 -14.30
CA LYS A 334 -13.31 13.37 -13.81
C LYS A 334 -13.03 13.33 -12.29
N SER A 335 -12.16 14.21 -11.79
CA SER A 335 -11.86 14.29 -10.35
C SER A 335 -13.09 14.69 -9.54
N PHE A 336 -13.88 15.69 -9.99
CA PHE A 336 -15.11 16.07 -9.29
C PHE A 336 -16.11 14.92 -9.21
N ILE A 337 -16.35 14.19 -10.30
CA ILE A 337 -17.29 13.05 -10.31
C ILE A 337 -16.85 11.98 -9.29
N SER A 338 -15.56 11.66 -9.23
CA SER A 338 -15.00 10.74 -8.23
C SER A 338 -15.18 11.25 -6.81
N SER A 339 -14.78 12.51 -6.56
CA SER A 339 -14.84 13.12 -5.23
C SER A 339 -16.27 13.31 -4.72
N ILE A 340 -17.26 13.49 -5.62
CA ILE A 340 -18.69 13.52 -5.29
C ILE A 340 -19.17 12.13 -4.87
N ALA A 341 -18.73 11.06 -5.55
CA ALA A 341 -19.09 9.69 -5.16
C ALA A 341 -18.48 9.31 -3.80
N SER A 342 -17.19 9.58 -3.59
CA SER A 342 -16.50 9.40 -2.30
C SER A 342 -17.15 10.24 -1.18
N ALA A 343 -17.51 11.50 -1.46
CA ALA A 343 -18.23 12.34 -0.51
C ALA A 343 -19.62 11.79 -0.18
N ALA A 344 -20.35 11.24 -1.15
CA ALA A 344 -21.66 10.64 -0.90
C ALA A 344 -21.55 9.41 0.01
N ALA A 345 -20.58 8.52 -0.24
CA ALA A 345 -20.33 7.34 0.60
C ALA A 345 -19.93 7.70 2.04
N ILE A 346 -19.13 8.77 2.22
CA ILE A 346 -18.75 9.30 3.54
C ILE A 346 -19.95 9.95 4.24
N LEU A 347 -20.71 10.81 3.54
CA LEU A 347 -21.90 11.49 4.07
C LEU A 347 -23.01 10.50 4.45
N GLU A 348 -23.16 9.38 3.72
CA GLU A 348 -24.09 8.31 4.07
C GLU A 348 -23.72 7.63 5.39
N SER A 349 -22.44 7.29 5.59
CA SER A 349 -21.96 6.75 6.88
C SER A 349 -22.00 7.75 8.03
N ILE A 350 -21.83 9.06 7.76
CA ILE A 350 -22.04 10.12 8.78
C ILE A 350 -23.53 10.26 9.14
N ALA A 351 -24.43 9.96 8.20
CA ALA A 351 -25.88 10.01 8.39
C ALA A 351 -26.51 8.66 8.80
N ARG A 352 -25.70 7.67 9.24
CA ARG A 352 -26.19 6.43 9.85
C ARG A 352 -26.29 6.61 11.36
N GLU A 353 -27.51 6.83 11.85
CA GLU A 353 -27.83 6.82 13.27
C GLU A 353 -27.70 5.38 13.81
N SER A 354 -26.81 5.18 14.80
CA SER A 354 -26.53 3.86 15.39
C SER A 354 -27.60 3.48 16.42
N PRO A 355 -28.11 2.23 16.44
CA PRO A 355 -29.01 1.76 17.50
C PRO A 355 -28.32 1.56 18.86
N GLN A 356 -26.98 1.69 18.92
CA GLN A 356 -26.15 1.47 20.10
C GLN A 356 -25.03 2.54 20.15
N ASP A 357 -25.39 3.83 20.12
CA ASP A 357 -24.42 4.94 20.17
C ASP A 357 -23.77 5.07 21.57
N PRO A 358 -22.44 4.85 21.72
CA PRO A 358 -21.73 5.00 22.99
C PRO A 358 -21.61 6.45 23.47
N PHE A 359 -21.85 7.44 22.60
CA PHE A 359 -21.88 8.86 22.98
C PHE A 359 -23.25 9.33 23.49
N SER A 360 -24.26 8.46 23.50
CA SER A 360 -25.58 8.77 24.05
C SER A 360 -25.56 8.73 25.58
N THR A 361 -26.10 9.79 26.20
CA THR A 361 -26.36 9.85 27.65
C THR A 361 -27.74 9.30 28.03
N GLY A 362 -28.45 8.66 27.09
CA GLY A 362 -29.76 8.04 27.34
C GLY A 362 -29.66 6.65 27.99
N GLY A 363 -30.73 6.24 28.66
CA GLY A 363 -30.84 4.96 29.36
C GLY A 363 -30.46 5.02 30.84
N ASP A 364 -30.87 4.01 31.60
CA ASP A 364 -30.75 4.00 33.05
C ASP A 364 -29.32 3.65 33.53
N SER A 365 -28.91 4.18 34.68
CA SER A 365 -27.68 3.79 35.39
C SER A 365 -28.03 3.31 36.80
N LEU A 366 -27.53 2.14 37.20
CA LEU A 366 -27.83 1.55 38.51
C LEU A 366 -26.77 1.95 39.54
N GLU A 367 -27.16 2.12 40.81
CA GLU A 367 -26.23 2.41 41.91
C GLU A 367 -25.42 1.16 42.32
N ASN A 368 -26.00 -0.03 42.18
CA ASN A 368 -25.36 -1.31 42.44
C ASN A 368 -25.44 -2.20 41.20
N ALA A 369 -24.28 -2.55 40.62
CA ALA A 369 -24.18 -3.46 39.47
C ALA A 369 -23.86 -4.92 39.84
N CYS A 370 -23.64 -5.22 41.13
CA CYS A 370 -23.47 -6.59 41.64
C CYS A 370 -24.83 -7.31 41.72
N LEU A 371 -25.40 -7.62 40.55
CA LEU A 371 -26.71 -8.23 40.35
C LEU A 371 -26.57 -9.51 39.50
N ASP A 372 -27.60 -10.36 39.52
CA ASP A 372 -27.63 -11.59 38.73
C ASP A 372 -28.05 -11.34 37.28
N ILE A 373 -27.44 -12.04 36.33
CA ILE A 373 -27.72 -11.88 34.89
C ILE A 373 -28.68 -12.99 34.46
N LYS A 374 -29.86 -12.63 33.97
CA LYS A 374 -30.90 -13.57 33.53
C LYS A 374 -31.16 -13.46 32.03
N PHE A 375 -31.08 -14.57 31.32
CA PHE A 375 -31.47 -14.71 29.92
C PHE A 375 -32.83 -15.41 29.88
N ARG A 376 -33.81 -14.85 29.16
CA ARG A 376 -35.17 -15.39 28.98
C ARG A 376 -35.47 -15.59 27.50
N ASP A 377 -35.68 -16.84 27.08
CA ASP A 377 -36.01 -17.26 25.70
C ASP A 377 -35.15 -16.61 24.61
N VAL A 378 -33.87 -16.34 24.90
CA VAL A 378 -33.02 -15.49 24.05
C VAL A 378 -32.69 -16.18 22.72
N GLN A 379 -32.96 -15.47 21.63
CA GLN A 379 -32.60 -15.86 20.28
C GLN A 379 -31.56 -14.91 19.71
N LEU A 380 -30.63 -15.45 18.92
CA LEU A 380 -29.65 -14.67 18.18
C LEU A 380 -29.45 -15.22 16.77
N VAL A 381 -29.50 -14.31 15.80
CA VAL A 381 -29.00 -14.48 14.44
C VAL A 381 -28.00 -13.36 14.20
N TYR A 382 -26.82 -13.65 13.65
CA TYR A 382 -25.88 -12.60 13.28
C TYR A 382 -26.39 -11.86 12.03
N PRO A 383 -26.42 -10.52 11.99
CA PRO A 383 -26.95 -9.80 10.83
C PRO A 383 -26.19 -10.08 9.53
N SER A 384 -24.89 -10.39 9.60
CA SER A 384 -24.04 -10.82 8.48
C SER A 384 -24.33 -12.24 7.97
N ARG A 385 -25.10 -13.06 8.71
CA ARG A 385 -25.46 -14.45 8.37
C ARG A 385 -26.93 -14.74 8.71
N ARG A 386 -27.85 -14.01 8.07
CA ARG A 386 -29.32 -14.06 8.33
C ARG A 386 -29.95 -15.47 8.24
N GLU A 387 -29.30 -16.43 7.59
CA GLU A 387 -29.79 -17.80 7.43
C GLU A 387 -29.55 -18.71 8.66
N VAL A 388 -28.59 -18.36 9.53
CA VAL A 388 -28.14 -19.25 10.63
C VAL A 388 -28.53 -18.67 11.99
N ILE A 389 -29.41 -19.38 12.70
CA ILE A 389 -29.70 -19.13 14.12
C ILE A 389 -28.54 -19.72 14.94
N VAL A 390 -27.99 -18.93 15.86
CA VAL A 390 -26.84 -19.31 16.70
C VAL A 390 -27.25 -19.57 18.14
N LEU A 391 -28.32 -18.93 18.63
CA LEU A 391 -28.92 -19.20 19.94
C LEU A 391 -30.43 -19.45 19.78
N HIS A 392 -30.91 -20.54 20.38
CA HIS A 392 -32.28 -21.04 20.25
C HIS A 392 -32.99 -21.06 21.60
N GLN A 393 -33.72 -19.98 21.92
CA GLN A 393 -34.51 -19.84 23.16
C GLN A 393 -33.67 -20.12 24.43
N LEU A 394 -32.50 -19.48 24.50
CA LEU A 394 -31.55 -19.63 25.60
C LEU A 394 -32.15 -19.05 26.89
N ASN A 395 -32.30 -19.92 27.90
CA ASN A 395 -32.72 -19.58 29.25
C ASN A 395 -31.57 -19.92 30.21
N LEU A 396 -31.03 -18.91 30.90
CA LEU A 396 -29.83 -19.03 31.74
C LEU A 396 -29.87 -18.02 32.88
N VAL A 397 -29.37 -18.40 34.06
CA VAL A 397 -29.14 -17.49 35.19
C VAL A 397 -27.67 -17.58 35.61
N VAL A 398 -27.00 -16.44 35.65
CA VAL A 398 -25.65 -16.25 36.19
C VAL A 398 -25.79 -15.54 37.55
N PRO A 399 -25.61 -16.24 38.68
CA PRO A 399 -25.75 -15.64 40.01
C PRO A 399 -24.63 -14.63 40.31
N ALA A 400 -24.95 -13.60 41.08
CA ALA A 400 -24.02 -12.54 41.45
C ALA A 400 -22.82 -13.06 42.28
N SER A 401 -21.65 -12.43 42.11
CA SER A 401 -20.38 -12.75 42.81
C SER A 401 -19.91 -14.21 42.71
N LYS A 402 -20.37 -14.94 41.68
CA LYS A 402 -20.05 -16.36 41.43
C LYS A 402 -19.48 -16.56 40.03
N THR A 403 -18.82 -17.70 39.83
CA THR A 403 -18.23 -18.10 38.54
C THR A 403 -19.15 -19.06 37.80
N THR A 404 -19.70 -18.62 36.66
CA THR A 404 -20.42 -19.49 35.71
C THR A 404 -19.54 -19.81 34.51
N ALA A 405 -19.40 -21.09 34.19
CA ALA A 405 -18.58 -21.57 33.09
C ALA A 405 -19.42 -22.14 31.93
N LEU A 406 -19.08 -21.76 30.71
CA LEU A 406 -19.74 -22.14 29.46
C LEU A 406 -18.87 -23.16 28.70
N VAL A 407 -19.37 -24.38 28.55
CA VAL A 407 -18.67 -25.53 27.95
C VAL A 407 -19.43 -26.00 26.72
N GLY A 408 -18.72 -26.39 25.66
CA GLY A 408 -19.35 -26.95 24.46
C GLY A 408 -18.44 -26.90 23.23
N ALA A 409 -18.89 -27.57 22.16
CA ALA A 409 -18.18 -27.62 20.89
C ALA A 409 -17.89 -26.23 20.30
N SER A 410 -16.97 -26.15 19.34
CA SER A 410 -16.81 -24.92 18.56
C SER A 410 -18.09 -24.61 17.78
N GLY A 411 -18.43 -23.33 17.65
CA GLY A 411 -19.65 -22.87 16.96
C GLY A 411 -20.97 -22.93 17.74
N CYS A 412 -21.06 -23.56 18.93
CA CYS A 412 -22.34 -23.71 19.65
C CYS A 412 -22.89 -22.45 20.35
N GLY A 413 -22.35 -21.26 20.05
CA GLY A 413 -22.86 -19.96 20.53
C GLY A 413 -22.25 -19.42 21.82
N LYS A 414 -21.17 -20.02 22.36
CA LYS A 414 -20.54 -19.60 23.64
C LYS A 414 -20.19 -18.11 23.69
N SER A 415 -19.27 -17.65 22.82
CA SER A 415 -18.80 -16.25 22.80
C SER A 415 -19.87 -15.26 22.31
N SER A 416 -20.95 -15.76 21.69
CA SER A 416 -22.13 -14.97 21.39
C SER A 416 -22.89 -14.50 22.64
N ILE A 417 -22.78 -15.23 23.77
CA ILE A 417 -23.32 -14.80 25.06
C ILE A 417 -22.55 -13.57 25.59
N ILE A 418 -21.22 -13.57 25.51
CA ILE A 418 -20.38 -12.42 25.88
C ILE A 418 -20.74 -11.18 25.06
N GLY A 419 -20.82 -11.31 23.73
CA GLY A 419 -21.20 -10.20 22.84
C GLY A 419 -22.63 -9.68 23.04
N LEU A 420 -23.52 -10.46 23.68
CA LEU A 420 -24.84 -10.02 24.11
C LEU A 420 -24.81 -9.29 25.46
N VAL A 421 -23.97 -9.71 26.41
CA VAL A 421 -23.79 -9.03 27.72
C VAL A 421 -23.11 -7.66 27.55
N GLU A 422 -22.08 -7.56 26.70
CA GLU A 422 -21.43 -6.28 26.36
C GLU A 422 -22.29 -5.38 25.44
N ARG A 423 -23.45 -5.88 25.00
CA ARG A 423 -24.36 -5.21 24.08
C ARG A 423 -23.62 -4.71 22.83
N PHE A 424 -22.90 -5.62 22.18
CA PHE A 424 -22.39 -5.47 20.80
C PHE A 424 -23.43 -5.86 19.75
N TYR A 425 -24.39 -6.70 20.16
CA TYR A 425 -25.54 -7.15 19.39
C TYR A 425 -26.81 -6.99 20.23
N SER A 426 -27.96 -6.84 19.57
CA SER A 426 -29.27 -6.93 20.21
C SER A 426 -29.92 -8.28 19.86
N PRO A 427 -30.51 -8.98 20.85
CA PRO A 427 -31.12 -10.30 20.62
C PRO A 427 -32.31 -10.18 19.66
N THR A 428 -32.51 -11.18 18.81
CA THR A 428 -33.62 -11.21 17.82
C THR A 428 -34.94 -11.69 18.43
N GLY A 429 -34.91 -12.22 19.65
CA GLY A 429 -36.07 -12.61 20.44
C GLY A 429 -35.65 -12.88 21.89
N GLY A 430 -36.61 -12.90 22.81
CA GLY A 430 -36.35 -13.00 24.25
C GLY A 430 -35.80 -11.70 24.86
N GLU A 431 -35.38 -11.75 26.12
CA GLU A 431 -34.78 -10.62 26.83
C GLU A 431 -33.59 -11.03 27.72
N ILE A 432 -32.74 -10.04 28.04
CA ILE A 432 -31.62 -10.20 28.96
C ILE A 432 -31.73 -9.13 30.04
N LEU A 433 -31.69 -9.56 31.30
CA LEU A 433 -31.89 -8.74 32.49
C LEU A 433 -30.62 -8.72 33.35
N LEU A 434 -30.29 -7.56 33.89
CA LEU A 434 -29.35 -7.38 35.00
C LEU A 434 -30.19 -7.07 36.26
N GLY A 435 -30.23 -8.01 37.20
CA GLY A 435 -31.21 -8.02 38.29
C GLY A 435 -32.63 -8.10 37.74
N ASN A 436 -33.34 -6.97 37.73
CA ASN A 436 -34.69 -6.82 37.19
C ASN A 436 -34.77 -5.83 36.01
N HIS A 437 -33.65 -5.22 35.59
CA HIS A 437 -33.60 -4.22 34.52
C HIS A 437 -33.14 -4.83 33.20
N ASN A 438 -33.79 -4.48 32.09
CA ASN A 438 -33.41 -5.00 30.78
C ASN A 438 -32.14 -4.32 30.27
N ILE A 439 -31.14 -5.11 29.84
CA ILE A 439 -29.83 -4.61 29.40
C ILE A 439 -29.95 -3.62 28.21
N GLN A 440 -31.06 -3.66 27.45
CA GLN A 440 -31.34 -2.70 26.38
C GLN A 440 -31.88 -1.33 26.87
N SER A 441 -32.38 -1.19 28.10
CA SER A 441 -32.79 0.13 28.66
C SER A 441 -31.65 0.86 29.38
N LEU A 442 -30.62 0.14 29.82
CA LEU A 442 -29.46 0.70 30.52
C LEU A 442 -28.62 1.60 29.59
N ASN A 443 -27.93 2.60 30.17
CA ASN A 443 -26.96 3.40 29.43
C ASN A 443 -25.76 2.54 29.00
N LEU A 444 -25.36 2.65 27.73
CA LEU A 444 -24.36 1.76 27.13
C LEU A 444 -22.94 1.96 27.70
N ASN A 445 -22.56 3.22 27.97
CA ASN A 445 -21.26 3.55 28.53
C ASN A 445 -21.19 3.12 30.01
N TRP A 446 -22.22 3.43 30.80
CA TRP A 446 -22.34 2.91 32.17
C TRP A 446 -22.27 1.38 32.21
N LEU A 447 -23.04 0.67 31.38
CA LEU A 447 -23.05 -0.79 31.32
C LEU A 447 -21.64 -1.36 31.05
N ARG A 448 -20.97 -0.86 30.01
CA ARG A 448 -19.61 -1.30 29.67
C ARG A 448 -18.56 -0.85 30.68
N SER A 449 -18.79 0.20 31.47
CA SER A 449 -17.89 0.56 32.58
C SER A 449 -17.85 -0.52 33.68
N GLN A 450 -18.98 -1.21 33.92
CA GLN A 450 -19.09 -2.25 34.95
C GLN A 450 -18.57 -3.62 34.53
N ILE A 451 -18.31 -3.82 33.23
CA ILE A 451 -17.86 -5.06 32.61
C ILE A 451 -16.37 -4.96 32.26
N SER A 452 -15.63 -6.06 32.32
CA SER A 452 -14.33 -6.17 31.63
C SER A 452 -14.20 -7.49 30.89
N LEU A 453 -13.63 -7.44 29.69
CA LEU A 453 -13.38 -8.59 28.82
C LEU A 453 -11.88 -8.91 28.78
N VAL A 454 -11.52 -10.16 29.03
CA VAL A 454 -10.22 -10.75 28.65
C VAL A 454 -10.49 -11.76 27.54
N GLY A 455 -10.17 -11.36 26.31
CA GLY A 455 -10.41 -12.18 25.11
C GLY A 455 -9.32 -13.20 24.81
N GLN A 456 -9.58 -14.01 23.78
CA GLN A 456 -8.68 -15.04 23.27
C GLN A 456 -7.38 -14.45 22.67
N GLU A 457 -7.49 -13.33 21.96
CA GLU A 457 -6.35 -12.60 21.40
C GLU A 457 -6.09 -11.29 22.17
N PRO A 458 -4.94 -11.14 22.87
CA PRO A 458 -4.64 -9.93 23.63
C PRO A 458 -4.23 -8.76 22.74
N THR A 459 -5.11 -7.76 22.64
CA THR A 459 -4.89 -6.50 21.92
C THR A 459 -4.16 -5.47 22.78
N LEU A 460 -2.97 -5.07 22.32
CA LEU A 460 -2.20 -3.95 22.85
C LEU A 460 -2.11 -2.84 21.79
N PHE A 461 -2.25 -1.59 22.25
CA PHE A 461 -2.12 -0.39 21.42
C PHE A 461 -0.64 -0.01 21.24
N ASN A 462 -0.31 0.75 20.19
CA ASN A 462 1.05 1.23 19.85
C ASN A 462 1.53 2.35 20.80
N THR A 463 1.50 2.09 22.11
CA THR A 463 1.93 2.99 23.19
C THR A 463 2.77 2.22 24.23
N THR A 464 3.09 2.83 25.37
CA THR A 464 3.86 2.18 26.43
C THR A 464 3.05 1.10 27.15
N ILE A 465 3.72 0.17 27.84
CA ILE A 465 3.06 -0.79 28.75
C ILE A 465 2.29 -0.05 29.85
N PHE A 466 2.84 1.06 30.35
CA PHE A 466 2.16 1.94 31.32
C PHE A 466 0.78 2.39 30.84
N GLU A 467 0.72 3.04 29.66
CA GLU A 467 -0.53 3.49 29.06
C GLU A 467 -1.48 2.33 28.76
N ASN A 468 -0.94 1.22 28.21
CA ASN A 468 -1.72 0.03 27.91
C ASN A 468 -2.40 -0.59 29.14
N ILE A 469 -1.91 -0.37 30.36
CA ILE A 469 -2.60 -0.76 31.60
C ILE A 469 -3.55 0.36 32.03
N ALA A 470 -3.08 1.61 32.10
CA ALA A 470 -3.85 2.78 32.54
C ALA A 470 -5.20 2.94 31.80
N TYR A 471 -5.27 2.57 30.52
CA TYR A 471 -6.49 2.60 29.69
C TYR A 471 -7.69 1.83 30.29
N GLY A 472 -7.50 0.96 31.29
CA GLY A 472 -8.60 0.37 32.06
C GLY A 472 -9.40 1.37 32.93
N LEU A 473 -8.83 2.53 33.30
CA LEU A 473 -9.42 3.49 34.25
C LEU A 473 -10.56 4.37 33.70
N ALA A 474 -10.94 4.20 32.43
CA ALA A 474 -12.17 4.76 31.83
C ALA A 474 -12.46 6.26 32.10
N GLY A 475 -11.42 7.08 32.29
CA GLY A 475 -11.52 8.53 32.54
C GLY A 475 -11.22 8.99 33.98
N GLN A 476 -11.07 8.09 34.95
CA GLN A 476 -10.73 8.44 36.34
C GLN A 476 -9.29 8.98 36.51
N GLU A 477 -8.44 8.83 35.50
CA GLU A 477 -7.07 9.37 35.46
C GLU A 477 -7.00 10.88 35.71
N ALA A 478 -8.00 11.65 35.27
CA ALA A 478 -8.02 13.11 35.42
C ALA A 478 -8.26 13.58 36.88
N SER A 479 -8.67 12.67 37.77
CA SER A 479 -8.86 12.91 39.21
C SER A 479 -7.72 12.35 40.08
N LEU A 480 -6.70 11.72 39.49
CA LEU A 480 -5.57 11.11 40.19
C LEU A 480 -4.28 11.93 39.98
N THR A 481 -3.41 11.97 40.98
CA THR A 481 -2.04 12.46 40.78
C THR A 481 -1.20 11.44 40.00
N ALA A 482 -0.11 11.89 39.38
CA ALA A 482 0.78 11.00 38.62
C ALA A 482 1.40 9.88 39.48
N GLN A 483 1.57 10.10 40.79
CA GLN A 483 2.10 9.10 41.73
C GLN A 483 1.05 8.04 42.09
N GLU A 484 -0.21 8.43 42.29
CA GLU A 484 -1.33 7.50 42.52
C GLU A 484 -1.65 6.67 41.27
N LEU A 485 -1.59 7.29 40.08
CA LEU A 485 -1.74 6.57 38.81
C LEU A 485 -0.64 5.52 38.65
N GLN A 486 0.61 5.84 39.00
CA GLN A 486 1.72 4.87 38.93
C GLN A 486 1.56 3.73 39.94
N SER A 487 1.21 4.00 41.19
CA SER A 487 1.04 2.94 42.19
C SER A 487 -0.09 1.97 41.83
N LEU A 488 -1.21 2.48 41.29
CA LEU A 488 -2.32 1.65 40.78
C LEU A 488 -1.91 0.76 39.59
N VAL A 489 -1.14 1.30 38.63
CA VAL A 489 -0.62 0.53 37.49
C VAL A 489 0.36 -0.57 37.95
N GLU A 490 1.25 -0.26 38.90
CA GLU A 490 2.16 -1.26 39.47
C GLU A 490 1.43 -2.33 40.29
N GLU A 491 0.44 -1.97 41.11
CA GLU A 491 -0.35 -2.91 41.90
C GLU A 491 -1.17 -3.85 41.02
N ALA A 492 -1.82 -3.32 39.97
CA ALA A 492 -2.54 -4.13 38.98
C ALA A 492 -1.59 -5.09 38.23
N ALA A 493 -0.38 -4.63 37.88
CA ALA A 493 0.65 -5.46 37.27
C ALA A 493 1.20 -6.54 38.22
N ARG A 494 1.33 -6.27 39.53
CA ARG A 494 1.68 -7.29 40.54
C ARG A 494 0.58 -8.35 40.66
N LYS A 495 -0.68 -7.94 40.81
CA LYS A 495 -1.84 -8.85 40.86
C LYS A 495 -2.01 -9.70 39.59
N ALA A 496 -1.55 -9.20 38.43
CA ALA A 496 -1.55 -9.93 37.16
C ALA A 496 -0.31 -10.82 36.91
N ASN A 497 0.60 -10.98 37.89
CA ASN A 497 1.91 -11.64 37.72
C ASN A 497 2.74 -11.07 36.55
N ALA A 498 2.62 -9.76 36.29
CA ALA A 498 3.24 -9.06 35.16
C ALA A 498 4.45 -8.19 35.56
N HIS A 499 4.45 -7.68 36.79
CA HIS A 499 5.43 -6.70 37.29
C HIS A 499 6.89 -7.10 37.00
N ASP A 500 7.27 -8.33 37.33
CA ASP A 500 8.66 -8.79 37.31
C ASP A 500 9.21 -8.88 35.87
N PHE A 501 8.40 -9.40 34.93
CA PHE A 501 8.82 -9.44 33.52
C PHE A 501 8.82 -8.06 32.88
N ILE A 502 7.93 -7.14 33.30
CA ILE A 502 7.92 -5.77 32.82
C ILE A 502 9.20 -5.04 33.26
N LEU A 503 9.64 -5.20 34.52
CA LEU A 503 10.90 -4.64 35.00
C LEU A 503 12.13 -5.26 34.32
N GLY A 504 12.05 -6.51 33.85
CA GLY A 504 13.07 -7.15 33.02
C GLY A 504 13.21 -6.59 31.59
N LEU A 505 12.33 -5.69 31.14
CA LEU A 505 12.42 -5.04 29.83
C LEU A 505 13.34 -3.80 29.85
N PRO A 506 14.07 -3.48 28.75
CA PRO A 506 15.06 -2.39 28.73
C PRO A 506 14.58 -0.97 29.08
N ARG A 507 13.26 -0.73 29.16
CA ARG A 507 12.66 0.54 29.63
C ARG A 507 11.58 0.34 30.70
N GLY A 508 11.46 -0.85 31.29
CA GLY A 508 10.42 -1.16 32.27
C GLY A 508 9.01 -0.91 31.68
N TYR A 509 8.17 -0.24 32.47
CA TYR A 509 6.83 0.24 32.07
C TYR A 509 6.82 1.22 30.88
N GLN A 510 7.95 1.90 30.60
CA GLN A 510 8.11 2.81 29.46
C GLN A 510 8.60 2.09 28.18
N THR A 511 8.52 0.77 28.15
CA THR A 511 8.74 -0.02 26.93
C THR A 511 7.54 0.15 26.00
N GLU A 512 7.80 0.53 24.75
CA GLU A 512 6.80 0.64 23.69
C GLU A 512 6.41 -0.76 23.17
N VAL A 513 5.10 -1.01 23.05
CA VAL A 513 4.50 -2.28 22.61
C VAL A 513 3.47 -2.02 21.49
N GLY A 514 2.89 -3.07 20.91
CA GLY A 514 2.03 -2.99 19.72
C GLY A 514 2.75 -3.48 18.45
N GLU A 515 2.15 -3.26 17.28
CA GLU A 515 2.71 -3.67 15.98
C GLU A 515 4.11 -3.10 15.69
N LYS A 516 4.41 -1.89 16.21
CA LYS A 516 5.68 -1.19 16.02
C LYS A 516 6.63 -1.30 17.21
N GLY A 517 6.17 -1.90 18.30
CA GLY A 517 6.89 -1.98 19.57
C GLY A 517 7.67 -3.29 19.74
N THR A 518 8.05 -3.55 20.98
CA THR A 518 8.73 -4.81 21.35
C THR A 518 7.73 -5.97 21.28
N GLN A 519 8.05 -7.00 20.51
CA GLN A 519 7.20 -8.19 20.41
C GLN A 519 7.22 -8.99 21.73
N LEU A 520 6.07 -9.04 22.40
CA LEU A 520 5.85 -9.80 23.64
C LEU A 520 5.19 -11.16 23.35
N SER A 521 5.52 -12.17 24.14
CA SER A 521 4.90 -13.51 24.05
C SER A 521 3.39 -13.45 24.31
N GLY A 522 2.64 -14.46 23.86
CA GLY A 522 1.19 -14.54 24.09
C GLY A 522 0.83 -14.37 25.58
N GLY A 523 1.51 -15.10 26.46
CA GLY A 523 1.29 -15.04 27.91
C GLY A 523 1.79 -13.77 28.59
N GLN A 524 2.70 -13.01 27.98
CA GLN A 524 3.07 -11.67 28.45
C GLN A 524 1.98 -10.65 28.07
N ARG A 525 1.51 -10.69 26.81
CA ARG A 525 0.41 -9.84 26.33
C ARG A 525 -0.89 -10.09 27.12
N GLN A 526 -1.23 -11.36 27.36
CA GLN A 526 -2.41 -11.76 28.14
C GLN A 526 -2.36 -11.22 29.58
N ARG A 527 -1.21 -11.26 30.25
CA ARG A 527 -1.04 -10.68 31.60
C ARG A 527 -1.18 -9.16 31.64
N ILE A 528 -0.75 -8.44 30.59
CA ILE A 528 -0.99 -6.98 30.48
C ILE A 528 -2.48 -6.69 30.29
N CYS A 529 -3.19 -7.48 29.48
CA CYS A 529 -4.65 -7.37 29.36
C CYS A 529 -5.39 -7.72 30.67
N ILE A 530 -4.89 -8.66 31.47
CA ILE A 530 -5.42 -8.96 32.80
C ILE A 530 -5.15 -7.81 33.79
N ALA A 531 -3.97 -7.17 33.77
CA ALA A 531 -3.70 -5.97 34.56
C ALA A 531 -4.67 -4.83 34.20
N ARG A 532 -4.95 -4.62 32.91
CA ARG A 532 -5.96 -3.68 32.40
C ARG A 532 -7.38 -4.02 32.89
N ALA A 533 -7.73 -5.30 33.01
CA ALA A 533 -9.01 -5.74 33.56
C ALA A 533 -9.08 -5.55 35.10
N ILE A 534 -7.97 -5.75 35.80
CA ILE A 534 -7.87 -5.57 37.26
C ILE A 534 -8.00 -4.09 37.65
N ILE A 535 -7.27 -3.18 36.98
CA ILE A 535 -7.27 -1.74 37.31
C ILE A 535 -8.62 -1.06 37.03
N LYS A 536 -9.41 -1.57 36.08
CA LYS A 536 -10.79 -1.12 35.81
C LYS A 536 -11.77 -1.40 36.97
N ASN A 537 -11.41 -2.34 37.85
CA ASN A 537 -12.23 -2.85 38.95
C ASN A 537 -13.71 -3.17 38.60
N PRO A 538 -13.96 -4.01 37.59
CA PRO A 538 -15.32 -4.34 37.14
C PRO A 538 -16.11 -5.13 38.18
N GLN A 539 -17.45 -5.07 38.08
CA GLN A 539 -18.38 -5.93 38.82
C GLN A 539 -18.65 -7.25 38.07
N ILE A 540 -18.58 -7.21 36.74
CA ILE A 540 -18.77 -8.35 35.83
C ILE A 540 -17.47 -8.61 35.06
N LEU A 541 -16.94 -9.83 35.17
CA LEU A 541 -15.73 -10.26 34.45
C LEU A 541 -16.09 -11.30 33.39
N LEU A 542 -15.68 -11.06 32.14
CA LEU A 542 -15.92 -11.94 31.00
C LEU A 542 -14.59 -12.47 30.49
N LEU A 543 -14.41 -13.80 30.48
CA LEU A 543 -13.18 -14.48 30.07
C LEU A 543 -13.48 -15.37 28.86
N ASP A 544 -13.05 -14.97 27.66
CA ASP A 544 -13.35 -15.67 26.38
C ASP A 544 -12.12 -16.46 25.90
N GLU A 545 -12.08 -17.76 26.21
CA GLU A 545 -11.00 -18.71 25.86
C GLU A 545 -9.57 -18.21 26.18
N ALA A 546 -9.44 -17.43 27.27
CA ALA A 546 -8.26 -16.66 27.67
C ALA A 546 -6.96 -17.45 27.97
N THR A 547 -6.97 -18.78 27.87
CA THR A 547 -5.80 -19.69 27.99
C THR A 547 -5.57 -20.59 26.76
N SER A 548 -6.42 -20.49 25.73
CA SER A 548 -6.42 -21.44 24.60
C SER A 548 -5.17 -21.39 23.72
N ALA A 549 -4.58 -20.20 23.54
CA ALA A 549 -3.43 -19.93 22.68
C ALA A 549 -2.11 -19.72 23.47
N LEU A 550 -1.92 -20.45 24.57
CA LEU A 550 -0.77 -20.32 25.48
C LEU A 550 -0.01 -21.64 25.70
N ASP A 551 1.31 -21.51 25.86
CA ASP A 551 2.19 -22.56 26.33
C ASP A 551 1.88 -22.94 27.80
N VAL A 552 2.26 -24.15 28.21
CA VAL A 552 1.88 -24.71 29.53
C VAL A 552 2.50 -23.94 30.71
N GLN A 553 3.66 -23.29 30.53
CA GLN A 553 4.30 -22.53 31.60
C GLN A 553 3.61 -21.16 31.79
N ALA A 554 3.36 -20.45 30.69
CA ALA A 554 2.60 -19.21 30.71
C ALA A 554 1.15 -19.43 31.14
N GLU A 555 0.49 -20.53 30.73
CA GLU A 555 -0.86 -20.87 31.16
C GLU A 555 -0.96 -20.89 32.68
N ARG A 556 -0.04 -21.56 33.39
CA ARG A 556 -0.04 -21.58 34.87
C ARG A 556 0.10 -20.18 35.48
N SER A 557 0.89 -19.28 34.86
CA SER A 557 1.03 -17.89 35.31
C SER A 557 -0.23 -17.04 35.05
N VAL A 558 -0.91 -17.30 33.94
CA VAL A 558 -2.15 -16.64 33.52
C VAL A 558 -3.35 -17.14 34.31
N GLN A 559 -3.49 -18.43 34.55
CA GLN A 559 -4.54 -19.00 35.41
C GLN A 559 -4.50 -18.39 36.82
N LYS A 560 -3.31 -18.24 37.42
CA LYS A 560 -3.16 -17.54 38.71
C LYS A 560 -3.63 -16.08 38.66
N ALA A 561 -3.30 -15.36 37.58
CA ALA A 561 -3.73 -13.98 37.38
C ALA A 561 -5.26 -13.86 37.13
N LEU A 562 -5.86 -14.81 36.41
CA LEU A 562 -7.30 -14.91 36.18
C LEU A 562 -8.06 -15.24 37.47
N ALA A 563 -7.55 -16.16 38.29
CA ALA A 563 -8.12 -16.47 39.60
C ALA A 563 -8.11 -15.23 40.52
N ALA A 564 -6.98 -14.52 40.61
CA ALA A 564 -6.88 -13.26 41.34
C ALA A 564 -7.81 -12.16 40.78
N ALA A 565 -8.01 -12.11 39.47
CA ALA A 565 -8.92 -11.17 38.83
C ALA A 565 -10.41 -11.51 39.03
N SER A 566 -10.77 -12.77 39.31
CA SER A 566 -12.17 -13.23 39.42
C SER A 566 -12.74 -13.14 40.85
N GLN A 567 -11.88 -12.98 41.86
CA GLN A 567 -12.30 -12.93 43.27
C GLN A 567 -13.30 -11.79 43.54
N GLY A 568 -14.46 -12.14 44.10
CA GLY A 568 -15.51 -11.19 44.49
C GLY A 568 -16.37 -10.65 43.34
N ARG A 569 -16.21 -11.14 42.10
CA ARG A 569 -16.88 -10.61 40.89
C ARG A 569 -17.79 -11.64 40.23
N THR A 570 -18.87 -11.17 39.62
CA THR A 570 -19.74 -12.02 38.78
C THR A 570 -18.98 -12.40 37.51
N THR A 571 -18.55 -13.66 37.40
CA THR A 571 -17.59 -14.07 36.37
C THR A 571 -18.20 -15.07 35.39
N ILE A 572 -18.09 -14.80 34.09
CA ILE A 572 -18.47 -15.72 33.01
C ILE A 572 -17.20 -16.21 32.31
N VAL A 573 -16.97 -17.52 32.33
CA VAL A 573 -15.79 -18.17 31.74
C VAL A 573 -16.19 -19.01 30.54
N ILE A 574 -15.59 -18.77 29.38
CA ILE A 574 -15.59 -19.69 28.25
C ILE A 574 -14.20 -20.32 28.19
N ALA A 575 -14.14 -21.66 28.18
CA ALA A 575 -12.86 -22.36 28.15
C ALA A 575 -12.90 -23.60 27.25
N HIS A 576 -11.77 -23.82 26.56
CA HIS A 576 -11.53 -25.01 25.76
C HIS A 576 -10.92 -26.17 26.59
N ARG A 577 -10.24 -25.84 27.70
CA ARG A 577 -9.61 -26.80 28.64
C ARG A 577 -10.51 -26.98 29.87
N LEU A 578 -11.01 -28.19 30.11
CA LEU A 578 -11.96 -28.48 31.19
C LEU A 578 -11.35 -28.34 32.60
N SER A 579 -10.01 -28.37 32.71
CA SER A 579 -9.28 -28.09 33.95
C SER A 579 -9.59 -26.72 34.55
N THR A 580 -9.68 -25.67 33.71
CA THR A 580 -10.03 -24.30 34.15
C THR A 580 -11.51 -24.10 34.52
N VAL A 581 -12.34 -25.14 34.34
CA VAL A 581 -13.79 -25.11 34.57
C VAL A 581 -14.21 -25.88 35.81
N ARG A 582 -13.32 -26.76 36.33
CA ARG A 582 -13.62 -27.66 37.45
C ARG A 582 -14.13 -26.93 38.70
N ASP A 583 -13.51 -25.79 39.01
CA ASP A 583 -13.73 -25.05 40.26
C ASP A 583 -14.84 -23.98 40.13
N ALA A 584 -15.63 -23.98 39.05
CA ALA A 584 -16.73 -23.03 38.83
C ALA A 584 -17.98 -23.40 39.64
N ASP A 585 -18.64 -22.40 40.25
CA ASP A 585 -19.90 -22.56 41.00
C ASP A 585 -21.02 -23.21 40.18
N ASN A 586 -21.01 -22.98 38.86
CA ASN A 586 -22.09 -23.33 37.95
C ASN A 586 -21.52 -23.60 36.54
N ILE A 587 -21.56 -24.84 36.08
CA ILE A 587 -21.10 -25.25 34.76
C ILE A 587 -22.33 -25.45 33.88
N VAL A 588 -22.28 -24.90 32.66
CA VAL A 588 -23.37 -24.87 31.67
C VAL A 588 -22.87 -25.48 30.38
N VAL A 589 -23.51 -26.55 29.91
CA VAL A 589 -23.13 -27.28 28.70
C VAL A 589 -24.02 -26.85 27.53
N MET A 590 -23.40 -26.38 26.45
CA MET A 590 -24.06 -25.91 25.24
C MET A 590 -23.81 -26.84 24.04
N ALA A 591 -24.90 -27.16 23.34
CA ALA A 591 -24.86 -27.76 22.01
C ALA A 591 -25.90 -27.09 21.12
N ASP A 592 -25.57 -26.86 19.85
CA ASP A 592 -26.52 -26.44 18.81
C ASP A 592 -27.38 -25.22 19.21
N GLY A 593 -26.74 -24.23 19.86
CA GLY A 593 -27.35 -22.99 20.32
C GLY A 593 -28.28 -23.10 21.54
N ARG A 594 -28.27 -24.24 22.24
CA ARG A 594 -29.11 -24.55 23.41
C ARG A 594 -28.27 -25.02 24.60
N ILE A 595 -28.82 -24.89 25.81
CA ILE A 595 -28.27 -25.53 27.01
C ILE A 595 -28.82 -26.97 27.07
N VAL A 596 -27.93 -27.92 27.37
CA VAL A 596 -28.22 -29.36 27.47
C VAL A 596 -28.17 -29.83 28.92
N GLU A 597 -27.17 -29.37 29.66
CA GLU A 597 -26.88 -29.75 31.04
C GLU A 597 -26.42 -28.53 31.83
N GLN A 598 -26.75 -28.47 33.13
CA GLN A 598 -26.28 -27.44 34.06
C GLN A 598 -26.09 -28.03 35.47
N GLY A 599 -25.03 -27.63 36.17
CA GLY A 599 -24.76 -28.07 37.55
C GLY A 599 -23.32 -27.82 37.99
N THR A 600 -22.92 -28.34 39.16
CA THR A 600 -21.52 -28.39 39.58
C THR A 600 -20.76 -29.52 38.86
N HIS A 601 -19.42 -29.49 38.91
CA HIS A 601 -18.57 -30.54 38.32
C HIS A 601 -19.00 -31.95 38.78
N ASP A 602 -19.09 -32.18 40.09
CA ASP A 602 -19.41 -33.49 40.66
C ASP A 602 -20.82 -33.95 40.29
N HIS A 603 -21.79 -33.03 40.25
CA HIS A 603 -23.16 -33.31 39.83
C HIS A 603 -23.23 -33.74 38.36
N LEU A 604 -22.55 -33.02 37.47
CA LEU A 604 -22.53 -33.34 36.03
C LEU A 604 -21.73 -34.61 35.71
N MET A 605 -20.68 -34.92 36.49
CA MET A 605 -19.97 -36.19 36.39
C MET A 605 -20.84 -37.37 36.86
N ALA A 606 -21.57 -37.21 37.97
CA ALA A 606 -22.51 -38.21 38.48
C ALA A 606 -23.73 -38.40 37.55
N TYR A 607 -24.20 -37.33 36.90
CA TYR A 607 -25.27 -37.38 35.89
C TYR A 607 -24.85 -38.13 34.61
N ASN A 608 -23.54 -38.32 34.39
CA ASN A 608 -22.98 -39.12 33.30
C ASN A 608 -23.39 -38.65 31.88
N GLY A 609 -23.68 -37.35 31.74
CA GLY A 609 -24.15 -36.72 30.51
C GLY A 609 -23.04 -36.32 29.53
N ARG A 610 -23.36 -35.39 28.64
CA ARG A 610 -22.48 -34.82 27.61
C ARG A 610 -21.32 -34.02 28.22
N TYR A 611 -21.46 -33.48 29.44
CA TYR A 611 -20.31 -33.00 30.22
C TYR A 611 -19.33 -34.13 30.55
N ALA A 612 -19.82 -35.23 31.12
CA ALA A 612 -18.99 -36.39 31.46
C ALA A 612 -18.38 -37.05 30.21
N GLU A 613 -19.07 -37.01 29.07
CA GLU A 613 -18.52 -37.42 27.77
C GLU A 613 -17.36 -36.51 27.31
N LEU A 614 -17.50 -35.19 27.43
CA LEU A 614 -16.44 -34.22 27.10
C LEU A 614 -15.25 -34.34 28.05
N VAL A 615 -15.51 -34.48 29.36
CA VAL A 615 -14.48 -34.71 30.38
C VAL A 615 -13.76 -36.03 30.11
N ARG A 616 -14.47 -37.14 29.86
CA ARG A 616 -13.84 -38.41 29.46
C ARG A 616 -13.10 -38.33 28.13
N LYS A 617 -13.51 -37.51 27.17
CA LYS A 617 -12.75 -37.30 25.92
C LYS A 617 -11.45 -36.52 26.13
N GLN A 618 -11.40 -35.60 27.09
CA GLN A 618 -10.14 -34.96 27.50
C GLN A 618 -9.32 -35.84 28.48
N GLN A 619 -9.96 -36.68 29.29
CA GLN A 619 -9.31 -37.61 30.23
C GLN A 619 -8.77 -38.88 29.58
N VAL A 620 -9.42 -39.47 28.56
CA VAL A 620 -8.82 -40.56 27.77
C VAL A 620 -7.58 -40.07 27.02
N SER A 621 -7.47 -38.76 26.81
CA SER A 621 -6.25 -38.09 26.33
C SER A 621 -5.25 -37.74 27.45
N GLY A 622 -5.49 -38.07 28.73
CA GLY A 622 -4.70 -37.57 29.86
C GLY A 622 -4.70 -38.38 31.18
N GLU A 623 -5.33 -39.57 31.25
CA GLU A 623 -5.38 -40.42 32.45
C GLU A 623 -4.23 -41.45 32.53
N SER A 624 -3.39 -41.54 31.50
CA SER A 624 -2.10 -42.25 31.50
C SER A 624 -1.02 -41.56 32.38
N VAL A 625 -1.45 -40.86 33.43
CA VAL A 625 -0.66 -39.89 34.22
C VAL A 625 -0.75 -40.13 35.73
N MET A 626 -1.87 -40.68 36.25
CA MET A 626 -2.20 -40.62 37.70
C MET A 626 -2.29 -41.98 38.41
N ALA A 627 -1.84 -43.06 37.78
CA ALA A 627 -2.07 -44.44 38.24
C ALA A 627 -0.82 -45.18 38.79
N VAL A 628 0.29 -44.48 39.08
CA VAL A 628 1.50 -45.07 39.68
C VAL A 628 2.14 -44.09 40.68
N GLU A 629 1.53 -43.90 41.86
CA GLU A 629 2.24 -43.41 43.07
C GLU A 629 1.43 -43.67 44.36
N SER A 630 1.31 -44.95 44.72
CA SER A 630 0.77 -45.40 46.01
C SER A 630 1.43 -46.72 46.45
N GLY A 631 2.67 -46.60 46.93
CA GLY A 631 3.46 -47.72 47.47
C GLY A 631 4.48 -47.20 48.49
N GLU A 632 4.43 -47.73 49.70
CA GLU A 632 5.17 -47.20 50.86
C GLU A 632 6.61 -47.71 50.91
N MET A 633 7.54 -46.85 51.37
CA MET A 633 8.56 -47.29 52.33
C MET A 633 9.15 -46.10 53.12
N SER A 634 9.61 -46.37 54.34
CA SER A 634 9.96 -45.34 55.33
C SER A 634 11.31 -45.61 55.99
N SER A 635 12.11 -44.55 56.20
CA SER A 635 13.17 -44.51 57.21
C SER A 635 13.57 -43.08 57.57
N GLN A 636 13.50 -42.78 58.87
CA GLN A 636 13.65 -41.49 59.57
C GLN A 636 15.01 -40.76 59.38
N GLY A 637 15.05 -39.44 59.61
CA GLY A 637 16.30 -38.65 59.62
C GLY A 637 16.17 -37.13 59.90
N THR A 638 15.81 -36.75 61.14
CA THR A 638 15.95 -35.41 61.79
C THR A 638 17.41 -34.87 61.74
N ASP A 639 17.78 -33.57 61.68
CA ASP A 639 17.12 -32.24 61.67
C ASP A 639 17.97 -31.28 60.73
N THR A 640 17.96 -29.93 60.67
CA THR A 640 17.49 -28.80 61.52
C THR A 640 17.36 -27.48 60.68
N GLU A 641 16.74 -26.44 61.23
CA GLU A 641 16.59 -25.09 60.61
C GLU A 641 17.84 -24.18 60.71
N LYS A 642 18.06 -23.27 59.72
CA LYS A 642 17.90 -21.78 59.91
C LYS A 642 18.30 -20.87 58.72
N LEU A 643 17.32 -20.04 58.33
CA LEU A 643 17.36 -18.60 58.04
C LEU A 643 18.58 -17.88 57.39
N LEU A 644 18.33 -17.40 56.15
CA LEU A 644 18.47 -16.01 55.64
C LEU A 644 19.82 -15.26 55.56
N ASP A 645 19.99 -14.62 54.38
CA ASP A 645 20.59 -13.32 54.03
C ASP A 645 22.04 -12.99 54.48
N SER A 646 22.93 -12.51 53.60
CA SER A 646 22.75 -11.23 52.88
C SER A 646 23.80 -11.00 51.76
N GLU A 647 23.61 -9.92 50.99
CA GLU A 647 24.36 -9.55 49.77
C GLU A 647 25.73 -8.88 50.05
N SER A 648 26.64 -8.86 49.06
CA SER A 648 27.02 -7.61 48.33
C SER A 648 28.29 -7.74 47.46
N ASP A 649 28.41 -6.83 46.48
CA ASP A 649 29.50 -6.70 45.51
C ASP A 649 30.87 -6.31 46.11
N LEU A 650 31.97 -6.54 45.38
CA LEU A 650 32.64 -5.47 44.61
C LEU A 650 33.85 -5.94 43.78
N GLY A 651 33.93 -5.39 42.57
CA GLY A 651 34.87 -5.78 41.50
C GLY A 651 36.31 -5.26 41.61
N CYS A 652 37.01 -5.28 40.47
CA CYS A 652 38.33 -4.70 40.29
C CYS A 652 38.54 -4.14 38.87
N SER A 653 39.48 -3.19 38.77
CA SER A 653 39.90 -2.49 37.55
C SER A 653 41.39 -2.08 37.72
N PRO A 654 41.95 -1.16 36.90
CA PRO A 654 42.31 -1.33 35.50
C PRO A 654 43.84 -1.40 35.32
N LEU A 655 44.32 -1.97 34.21
CA LEU A 655 45.72 -1.83 33.78
C LEU A 655 45.82 -1.54 32.28
N ALA A 656 46.90 -0.87 31.89
CA ALA A 656 47.16 -0.39 30.54
C ALA A 656 48.60 -0.70 30.12
N GLU A 657 48.81 -1.05 28.85
CA GLU A 657 50.14 -1.27 28.27
C GLU A 657 50.21 -0.77 26.82
N LYS A 658 51.44 -0.60 26.29
CA LYS A 658 51.71 0.07 25.00
C LYS A 658 52.26 -0.90 23.95
N GLY A 659 51.70 -0.90 22.74
CA GLY A 659 52.25 -1.64 21.59
C GLY A 659 51.61 -1.23 20.25
N THR A 660 52.39 -1.28 19.17
CA THR A 660 52.05 -0.82 17.80
C THR A 660 52.33 -1.93 16.77
N PRO A 661 51.98 -1.82 15.47
CA PRO A 661 50.81 -1.17 14.85
C PRO A 661 50.15 -1.96 13.66
N HIS A 662 48.81 -2.00 13.60
CA HIS A 662 48.02 -2.15 12.33
C HIS A 662 48.19 -3.48 11.53
N PRO A 663 47.39 -3.76 10.45
CA PRO A 663 46.44 -2.94 9.69
C PRO A 663 44.95 -3.14 10.02
N LYS A 664 44.10 -2.35 9.37
CA LYS A 664 42.63 -2.40 9.45
C LYS A 664 42.05 -3.25 8.32
N THR A 665 41.08 -4.10 8.61
CA THR A 665 40.08 -4.56 7.63
C THR A 665 38.74 -3.88 7.91
N GLU A 666 38.06 -3.45 6.85
CA GLU A 666 36.87 -2.60 6.95
C GLU A 666 35.62 -3.43 7.32
N ARG A 667 34.98 -3.12 8.44
CA ARG A 667 33.60 -3.55 8.70
C ARG A 667 32.65 -2.53 8.08
N VAL A 668 31.92 -2.97 7.05
CA VAL A 668 30.84 -2.19 6.41
C VAL A 668 29.70 -1.99 7.43
N PRO A 669 29.24 -0.75 7.67
CA PRO A 669 28.05 -0.52 8.49
C PRO A 669 26.78 -1.02 7.77
N SER A 670 25.91 -1.71 8.50
CA SER A 670 24.59 -2.11 8.03
C SER A 670 23.70 -0.89 7.76
N SER A 671 23.07 -0.84 6.58
CA SER A 671 22.21 0.26 6.16
C SER A 671 20.73 -0.08 6.35
N ALA A 672 20.14 0.38 7.45
CA ALA A 672 18.69 0.59 7.52
C ALA A 672 18.31 1.89 6.78
N PRO A 673 17.11 2.01 6.19
CA PRO A 673 16.71 3.17 5.38
C PRO A 673 16.33 4.41 6.23
N THR A 674 17.31 5.07 6.84
CA THR A 674 17.10 6.32 7.60
C THR A 674 16.85 7.51 6.67
N GLU A 675 15.60 7.76 6.30
CA GLU A 675 15.20 9.00 5.60
C GLU A 675 15.21 10.23 6.53
N SER A 676 16.38 10.85 6.73
CA SER A 676 16.44 12.23 7.22
C SER A 676 17.59 13.07 6.64
N SER A 677 17.18 14.21 6.07
CA SER A 677 17.93 15.46 5.88
C SER A 677 19.33 15.53 5.25
N GLN A 678 19.31 16.07 4.02
CA GLN A 678 20.16 17.19 3.54
C GLN A 678 21.59 16.91 3.01
N SER A 679 22.07 17.89 2.22
CA SER A 679 23.38 17.99 1.57
C SER A 679 23.84 16.79 0.71
N LYS A 680 23.21 16.60 -0.45
CA LYS A 680 23.82 15.84 -1.57
C LYS A 680 24.09 16.78 -2.74
N SER A 681 25.36 16.82 -3.17
CA SER A 681 25.85 17.79 -4.17
C SER A 681 25.30 17.50 -5.57
N VAL A 682 25.22 18.54 -6.41
CA VAL A 682 24.68 18.47 -7.78
C VAL A 682 25.34 17.36 -8.62
N ALA A 683 26.65 17.11 -8.44
CA ALA A 683 27.39 16.06 -9.12
C ALA A 683 26.80 14.65 -8.88
N SER A 684 26.26 14.37 -7.69
CA SER A 684 25.62 13.08 -7.39
C SER A 684 24.36 12.82 -8.22
N SER A 685 23.63 13.89 -8.60
CA SER A 685 22.42 13.80 -9.43
C SER A 685 22.74 13.45 -10.88
N TRP A 686 23.74 14.10 -11.48
CA TRP A 686 24.22 13.77 -12.83
C TRP A 686 24.75 12.33 -12.94
N ASN A 687 25.42 11.84 -11.88
CA ASN A 687 25.83 10.43 -11.78
C ASN A 687 24.64 9.48 -11.64
N GLY A 688 23.52 9.90 -11.06
CA GLY A 688 22.26 9.15 -11.10
C GLY A 688 21.65 9.10 -12.51
N LEU A 689 21.44 10.27 -13.12
CA LEU A 689 20.79 10.43 -14.42
C LEU A 689 21.52 9.68 -15.55
N SER A 690 22.85 9.83 -15.61
CA SER A 690 23.68 9.13 -16.61
C SER A 690 23.65 7.61 -16.44
N ASN A 691 23.55 7.10 -15.21
CA ASN A 691 23.40 5.67 -14.96
C ASN A 691 22.00 5.15 -15.31
N ALA A 692 20.93 5.93 -15.10
CA ALA A 692 19.58 5.59 -15.55
C ALA A 692 19.50 5.53 -17.09
N MET A 693 20.03 6.54 -17.79
CA MET A 693 20.12 6.55 -19.25
C MET A 693 20.94 5.36 -19.80
N ARG A 694 22.03 4.97 -19.13
CA ARG A 694 22.82 3.77 -19.48
C ARG A 694 22.05 2.46 -19.29
N LEU A 695 21.16 2.37 -18.29
CA LEU A 695 20.30 1.19 -18.11
C LEU A 695 19.25 1.13 -19.23
N ILE A 696 18.54 2.23 -19.47
CA ILE A 696 17.51 2.31 -20.52
C ILE A 696 18.12 1.99 -21.89
N GLY A 697 19.27 2.59 -22.23
CA GLY A 697 20.00 2.30 -23.47
C GLY A 697 20.58 0.88 -23.60
N LYS A 698 20.68 0.10 -22.51
CA LYS A 698 20.94 -1.34 -22.56
C LYS A 698 19.65 -2.14 -22.88
N LEU A 699 18.52 -1.74 -22.31
CA LEU A 699 17.22 -2.40 -22.46
C LEU A 699 16.56 -2.13 -23.84
N SER A 700 16.75 -0.93 -24.40
CA SER A 700 16.22 -0.51 -25.72
C SER A 700 17.19 -0.75 -26.88
N ARG A 701 18.25 -1.55 -26.68
CA ARG A 701 19.29 -1.85 -27.70
C ARG A 701 18.76 -2.10 -29.12
N PRO A 702 17.78 -3.00 -29.35
CA PRO A 702 17.29 -3.26 -30.71
C PRO A 702 16.45 -2.12 -31.30
N GLU A 703 15.83 -1.26 -30.49
CA GLU A 703 15.11 -0.05 -30.95
C GLU A 703 15.98 1.23 -30.93
N THR A 704 17.31 1.12 -30.80
CA THR A 704 18.20 2.29 -30.75
C THR A 704 18.10 3.18 -31.99
N ILE A 705 18.01 2.59 -33.18
CA ILE A 705 17.85 3.33 -34.45
C ILE A 705 16.51 4.08 -34.47
N LEU A 706 15.40 3.42 -34.10
CA LEU A 706 14.08 4.06 -34.00
C LEU A 706 14.09 5.20 -32.97
N THR A 707 14.71 4.96 -31.81
CA THR A 707 14.85 5.96 -30.74
C THR A 707 15.62 7.18 -31.24
N LEU A 708 16.71 6.98 -31.98
CA LEU A 708 17.50 8.07 -32.57
C LEU A 708 16.67 8.90 -33.57
N VAL A 709 15.95 8.25 -34.48
CA VAL A 709 15.02 8.93 -35.43
C VAL A 709 13.95 9.72 -34.66
N GLY A 710 13.38 9.15 -33.59
CA GLY A 710 12.45 9.85 -32.71
C GLY A 710 13.06 11.10 -32.06
N THR A 711 14.30 11.04 -31.56
CA THR A 711 14.97 12.20 -30.95
C THR A 711 15.32 13.29 -31.96
N VAL A 712 15.67 12.95 -33.20
CA VAL A 712 15.90 13.93 -34.27
C VAL A 712 14.58 14.64 -34.64
N LEU A 713 13.49 13.88 -34.80
CA LEU A 713 12.17 14.46 -35.07
C LEU A 713 11.64 15.31 -33.90
N ALA A 714 11.98 14.98 -32.65
CA ALA A 714 11.67 15.82 -31.48
C ALA A 714 12.42 17.18 -31.53
N ILE A 715 13.68 17.19 -31.95
CA ILE A 715 14.43 18.45 -32.15
C ILE A 715 13.78 19.30 -33.25
N VAL A 716 13.39 18.68 -34.38
CA VAL A 716 12.65 19.36 -35.45
C VAL A 716 11.31 19.92 -34.96
N ALA A 717 10.57 19.18 -34.12
CA ALA A 717 9.33 19.65 -33.52
C ALA A 717 9.52 20.86 -32.59
N GLY A 718 10.64 20.95 -31.84
CA GLY A 718 10.95 22.13 -31.01
C GLY A 718 11.27 23.39 -31.83
N LEU A 719 11.91 23.24 -33.00
CA LEU A 719 12.22 24.34 -33.91
C LEU A 719 10.98 24.95 -34.61
N SER A 720 9.78 24.37 -34.41
CA SER A 720 8.52 24.91 -34.92
C SER A 720 8.19 26.33 -34.42
N VAL A 721 8.48 26.63 -33.15
CA VAL A 721 8.17 27.94 -32.52
C VAL A 721 9.09 29.06 -33.03
N PRO A 722 10.42 28.86 -33.17
CA PRO A 722 11.28 29.75 -33.95
C PRO A 722 10.82 29.94 -35.41
N ALA A 723 10.39 28.88 -36.11
CA ALA A 723 9.86 29.02 -37.47
C ALA A 723 8.55 29.83 -37.51
N GLN A 724 7.68 29.65 -36.51
CA GLN A 724 6.44 30.40 -36.34
C GLN A 724 6.69 31.90 -36.19
N SER A 725 7.68 32.33 -35.41
CA SER A 725 7.92 33.77 -35.17
C SER A 725 8.32 34.51 -36.44
N ILE A 726 9.04 33.85 -37.36
CA ILE A 726 9.40 34.39 -38.68
C ILE A 726 8.15 34.61 -39.53
N ILE A 727 7.31 33.59 -39.68
CA ILE A 727 6.07 33.66 -40.48
C ILE A 727 5.11 34.69 -39.86
N PHE A 728 4.96 34.70 -38.54
CA PHE A 728 4.09 35.64 -37.81
C PHE A 728 4.51 37.10 -38.06
N ALA A 729 5.78 37.42 -37.86
CA ALA A 729 6.30 38.76 -38.06
C ALA A 729 6.21 39.21 -39.52
N LYS A 730 6.47 38.30 -40.47
CA LYS A 730 6.33 38.58 -41.91
C LYS A 730 4.88 38.71 -42.38
N LEU A 731 3.93 38.10 -41.67
CA LEU A 731 2.52 38.27 -41.94
C LEU A 731 2.01 39.62 -41.40
N ILE A 732 2.44 40.06 -40.20
CA ILE A 732 2.15 41.42 -39.71
C ILE A 732 2.71 42.48 -40.66
N ASP A 733 3.95 42.31 -41.13
CA ASP A 733 4.61 43.15 -42.15
C ASP A 733 3.78 43.19 -43.46
N ALA A 734 3.23 42.05 -43.89
CA ALA A 734 2.37 41.98 -45.07
C ALA A 734 0.98 42.64 -44.87
N LEU A 735 0.47 42.71 -43.63
CA LEU A 735 -0.82 43.36 -43.32
C LEU A 735 -0.72 44.90 -43.26
N SER A 736 0.46 45.48 -43.01
CA SER A 736 0.66 46.94 -43.05
C SER A 736 0.82 47.53 -44.46
N LEU A 737 0.90 46.67 -45.50
CA LEU A 737 1.07 47.09 -46.89
C LEU A 737 -0.15 47.85 -47.44
N THR A 738 0.01 49.14 -47.70
CA THR A 738 -1.05 50.04 -48.23
C THR A 738 -1.61 49.63 -49.60
N THR A 739 -0.89 48.82 -50.39
CA THR A 739 -1.32 48.43 -51.74
C THR A 739 -2.11 47.13 -51.74
N VAL A 740 -3.43 47.23 -51.89
CA VAL A 740 -4.44 46.14 -51.82
C VAL A 740 -4.11 44.87 -52.64
N ARG A 741 -3.38 44.98 -53.75
CA ARG A 741 -2.96 43.82 -54.57
C ARG A 741 -1.78 43.08 -53.91
N HIS A 742 -0.67 43.79 -53.70
CA HIS A 742 0.52 43.27 -53.04
C HIS A 742 0.25 42.76 -51.61
N LEU A 743 -0.65 43.40 -50.85
CA LEU A 743 -1.10 42.91 -49.55
C LEU A 743 -1.78 41.54 -49.67
N ARG A 744 -2.75 41.38 -50.59
CA ARG A 744 -3.45 40.10 -50.75
C ARG A 744 -2.53 39.00 -51.23
N ASP A 745 -1.67 39.27 -52.20
CA ASP A 745 -0.74 38.27 -52.73
C ASP A 745 0.29 37.84 -51.67
N SER A 746 0.79 38.79 -50.86
CA SER A 746 1.72 38.50 -49.76
C SER A 746 1.07 37.75 -48.59
N VAL A 747 -0.13 38.15 -48.14
CA VAL A 747 -0.82 37.47 -47.04
C VAL A 747 -1.33 36.10 -47.46
N ASN A 748 -1.77 35.91 -48.72
CA ASN A 748 -2.08 34.58 -49.25
C ASN A 748 -0.88 33.64 -49.15
N PHE A 749 0.32 34.10 -49.52
CA PHE A 749 1.55 33.31 -49.42
C PHE A 749 1.89 32.93 -47.96
N TRP A 750 1.92 33.89 -47.03
CA TRP A 750 2.28 33.61 -45.64
C TRP A 750 1.20 32.81 -44.87
N SER A 751 -0.09 33.00 -45.18
CA SER A 751 -1.17 32.16 -44.64
C SER A 751 -1.12 30.72 -45.17
N LEU A 752 -0.73 30.52 -46.44
CA LEU A 752 -0.48 29.19 -46.99
C LEU A 752 0.79 28.56 -46.38
N MET A 753 1.81 29.35 -46.06
CA MET A 753 2.97 28.89 -45.29
C MET A 753 2.58 28.45 -43.86
N TYR A 754 1.61 29.11 -43.22
CA TYR A 754 1.02 28.64 -41.96
C TYR A 754 0.31 27.29 -42.08
N LEU A 755 -0.46 27.09 -43.16
CA LEU A 755 -1.10 25.80 -43.46
C LEU A 755 -0.07 24.70 -43.68
N ALA A 756 0.97 24.97 -44.47
CA ALA A 756 2.08 24.04 -44.72
C ALA A 756 2.84 23.69 -43.43
N LEU A 757 3.14 24.70 -42.59
CA LEU A 757 3.76 24.50 -41.28
C LEU A 757 2.87 23.66 -40.35
N GLY A 758 1.58 23.94 -40.26
CA GLY A 758 0.64 23.19 -39.43
C GLY A 758 0.53 21.71 -39.83
N LEU A 759 0.47 21.42 -41.13
CA LEU A 759 0.46 20.05 -41.66
C LEU A 759 1.81 19.34 -41.46
N GLY A 760 2.93 20.03 -41.66
CA GLY A 760 4.26 19.49 -41.39
C GLY A 760 4.47 19.15 -39.92
N ILE A 761 4.08 20.07 -39.02
CA ILE A 761 4.08 19.87 -37.56
C ILE A 761 3.20 18.68 -37.17
N PHE A 762 1.99 18.55 -37.73
CA PHE A 762 1.12 17.40 -37.49
C PHE A 762 1.83 16.07 -37.78
N VAL A 763 2.45 15.95 -38.97
CA VAL A 763 3.18 14.74 -39.38
C VAL A 763 4.39 14.49 -38.46
N VAL A 764 5.20 15.51 -38.15
CA VAL A 764 6.38 15.34 -37.28
C VAL A 764 6.00 14.92 -35.86
N TRP A 765 4.93 15.48 -35.28
CA TRP A 765 4.44 15.06 -33.96
C TRP A 765 3.82 13.65 -33.97
N LEU A 766 3.03 13.33 -34.99
CA LEU A 766 2.44 11.99 -35.13
C LEU A 766 3.52 10.92 -35.27
N VAL A 767 4.50 11.11 -36.18
CA VAL A 767 5.54 10.12 -36.44
C VAL A 767 6.45 9.91 -35.22
N HIS A 768 6.96 10.98 -34.58
CA HIS A 768 7.83 10.80 -33.42
C HIS A 768 7.07 10.27 -32.19
N GLY A 769 5.80 10.68 -32.01
CA GLY A 769 4.95 10.16 -30.93
C GLY A 769 4.64 8.67 -31.09
N VAL A 770 4.35 8.20 -32.31
CA VAL A 770 4.17 6.76 -32.62
C VAL A 770 5.46 5.97 -32.40
N ILE A 771 6.60 6.49 -32.84
CA ILE A 771 7.93 5.89 -32.60
C ILE A 771 8.18 5.75 -31.10
N PHE A 772 8.02 6.81 -30.32
CA PHE A 772 8.27 6.78 -28.88
C PHE A 772 7.24 5.94 -28.10
N ALA A 773 5.99 5.85 -28.55
CA ALA A 773 5.01 4.90 -27.99
C ALA A 773 5.50 3.45 -28.16
N TYR A 774 5.94 3.09 -29.37
CA TYR A 774 6.47 1.76 -29.67
C TYR A 774 7.71 1.41 -28.83
N THR A 775 8.73 2.29 -28.81
CA THR A 775 9.95 2.00 -28.05
C THR A 775 9.72 1.97 -26.54
N THR A 776 8.73 2.70 -26.02
CA THR A 776 8.39 2.72 -24.59
C THR A 776 7.68 1.45 -24.14
N GLU A 777 6.71 0.92 -24.89
CA GLU A 777 6.08 -0.35 -24.50
C GLU A 777 7.04 -1.54 -24.64
N LYS A 778 7.91 -1.55 -25.67
CA LYS A 778 9.01 -2.54 -25.77
C LYS A 778 10.00 -2.46 -24.60
N LEU A 779 10.36 -1.24 -24.18
CA LEU A 779 11.22 -1.02 -23.01
C LEU A 779 10.59 -1.58 -21.73
N VAL A 780 9.32 -1.28 -21.46
CA VAL A 780 8.64 -1.74 -20.22
C VAL A 780 8.38 -3.25 -20.23
N HIS A 781 8.01 -3.83 -21.37
CA HIS A 781 7.86 -5.28 -21.53
C HIS A 781 9.17 -6.02 -21.16
N ARG A 782 10.32 -5.58 -21.71
CA ARG A 782 11.63 -6.16 -21.35
C ARG A 782 12.03 -5.87 -19.91
N ALA A 783 11.77 -4.66 -19.40
CA ALA A 783 12.09 -4.31 -18.02
C ALA A 783 11.31 -5.18 -17.03
N ARG A 784 10.04 -5.52 -17.30
CA ARG A 784 9.25 -6.47 -16.49
C ARG A 784 9.77 -7.90 -16.61
N LYS A 785 10.01 -8.41 -17.83
CA LYS A 785 10.57 -9.77 -17.99
C LYS A 785 11.92 -9.91 -17.28
N GLN A 786 12.82 -8.93 -17.41
CA GLN A 786 14.12 -8.94 -16.72
C GLN A 786 14.00 -8.71 -15.21
N CYS A 787 13.06 -7.89 -14.73
CA CYS A 787 12.79 -7.75 -13.30
C CYS A 787 12.36 -9.08 -12.68
N PHE A 788 11.31 -9.72 -13.22
CA PHE A 788 10.84 -11.01 -12.71
C PHE A 788 11.91 -12.11 -12.83
N ARG A 789 12.63 -12.14 -13.95
CA ARG A 789 13.78 -13.03 -14.15
C ARG A 789 14.86 -12.84 -13.09
N HIS A 790 15.27 -11.59 -12.80
CA HIS A 790 16.30 -11.34 -11.79
C HIS A 790 15.79 -11.53 -10.36
N ILE A 791 14.49 -11.36 -10.07
CA ILE A 791 13.91 -11.75 -8.76
C ILE A 791 14.05 -13.26 -8.57
N LEU A 792 13.51 -14.08 -9.48
CA LEU A 792 13.53 -15.55 -9.32
C LEU A 792 14.94 -16.19 -9.36
N ARG A 793 15.98 -15.44 -9.76
CA ARG A 793 17.38 -15.89 -9.70
C ARG A 793 17.97 -15.82 -8.28
N GLN A 794 17.44 -14.99 -7.38
CA GLN A 794 18.06 -14.78 -6.07
C GLN A 794 17.95 -16.02 -5.18
N GLU A 795 18.90 -16.19 -4.25
CA GLU A 795 18.85 -17.23 -3.21
C GLU A 795 17.68 -17.04 -2.24
N VAL A 796 17.24 -18.10 -1.55
CA VAL A 796 16.03 -18.03 -0.70
C VAL A 796 16.20 -17.03 0.46
N ASP A 797 17.40 -16.91 1.02
CA ASP A 797 17.74 -15.92 2.05
C ASP A 797 17.44 -14.47 1.63
N PHE A 798 17.48 -14.13 0.33
CA PHE A 798 17.10 -12.80 -0.17
C PHE A 798 15.65 -12.46 0.19
N PHE A 799 14.75 -13.44 0.11
CA PHE A 799 13.30 -13.30 0.35
C PHE A 799 12.94 -13.37 1.84
N HIS A 800 13.86 -13.81 2.71
CA HIS A 800 13.72 -13.78 4.16
C HIS A 800 14.13 -12.42 4.80
N LEU A 801 14.56 -11.45 3.98
CA LEU A 801 14.78 -10.06 4.40
C LEU A 801 13.46 -9.28 4.30
N GLU A 802 13.11 -8.52 5.33
CA GLU A 802 11.84 -7.77 5.42
C GLU A 802 11.64 -6.78 4.24
N GLU A 803 12.74 -6.18 3.77
CA GLU A 803 12.77 -5.30 2.59
C GLU A 803 12.29 -5.99 1.29
N ASN A 804 12.45 -7.32 1.21
CA ASN A 804 12.16 -8.14 0.03
C ASN A 804 10.94 -9.05 0.23
N SER A 805 10.03 -8.69 1.14
CA SER A 805 8.75 -9.39 1.32
C SER A 805 7.97 -9.52 0.00
N THR A 806 7.13 -10.55 -0.12
CA THR A 806 6.34 -10.85 -1.34
C THR A 806 5.64 -9.62 -1.91
N GLY A 807 4.98 -8.83 -1.04
CA GLY A 807 4.29 -7.60 -1.43
C GLY A 807 5.23 -6.47 -1.88
N ALA A 808 6.43 -6.37 -1.31
CA ALA A 808 7.44 -5.42 -1.76
C ALA A 808 7.98 -5.79 -3.15
N LEU A 809 8.24 -7.08 -3.41
CA LEU A 809 8.77 -7.55 -4.69
C LEU A 809 7.72 -7.55 -5.82
N THR A 810 6.46 -7.90 -5.55
CA THR A 810 5.38 -7.75 -6.56
C THR A 810 5.07 -6.27 -6.83
N SER A 811 5.11 -5.42 -5.81
CA SER A 811 5.04 -3.95 -5.97
C SER A 811 6.20 -3.43 -6.82
N LEU A 812 7.45 -3.85 -6.57
CA LEU A 812 8.62 -3.48 -7.36
C LEU A 812 8.50 -3.92 -8.82
N LEU A 813 8.05 -5.15 -9.08
CA LEU A 813 7.84 -5.71 -10.42
C LEU A 813 6.77 -4.94 -11.21
N SER A 814 5.69 -4.50 -10.55
CA SER A 814 4.62 -3.72 -11.16
C SER A 814 5.02 -2.25 -11.38
N SER A 815 5.59 -1.63 -10.35
CA SER A 815 5.88 -0.19 -10.29
C SER A 815 7.15 0.20 -11.05
N ALA A 816 8.33 -0.32 -10.69
CA ALA A 816 9.60 0.21 -11.20
C ALA A 816 9.75 0.12 -12.73
N PRO A 817 9.41 -1.01 -13.40
CA PRO A 817 9.37 -1.07 -14.86
C PRO A 817 8.37 -0.08 -15.50
N THR A 818 7.32 0.30 -14.78
CA THR A 818 6.31 1.28 -15.24
C THR A 818 6.77 2.72 -14.98
N ASP A 819 7.41 3.00 -13.85
CA ASP A 819 7.98 4.31 -13.51
C ASP A 819 9.17 4.66 -14.42
N LEU A 820 9.87 3.68 -15.02
CA LEU A 820 10.81 3.92 -16.12
C LEU A 820 10.20 4.72 -17.30
N LYS A 821 8.86 4.70 -17.48
CA LYS A 821 8.20 5.56 -18.48
C LYS A 821 8.46 7.06 -18.23
N GLY A 822 8.73 7.46 -16.98
CA GLY A 822 9.11 8.83 -16.60
C GLY A 822 10.46 9.32 -17.12
N LEU A 823 11.29 8.44 -17.72
CA LEU A 823 12.55 8.80 -18.42
C LEU A 823 12.60 8.22 -19.84
N SER A 824 11.45 7.77 -20.36
CA SER A 824 11.32 7.09 -21.66
C SER A 824 11.08 8.07 -22.83
N GLY A 825 10.83 7.52 -24.03
CA GLY A 825 10.73 8.25 -25.29
C GLY A 825 9.91 9.55 -25.23
N PRO A 826 8.64 9.54 -24.79
CA PRO A 826 7.81 10.75 -24.80
C PRO A 826 8.32 11.86 -23.89
N VAL A 827 8.88 11.52 -22.71
CA VAL A 827 9.41 12.51 -21.76
C VAL A 827 10.76 13.04 -22.23
N LEU A 828 11.65 12.16 -22.71
CA LEU A 828 12.91 12.56 -23.33
C LEU A 828 12.67 13.43 -24.58
N GLY A 829 11.66 13.09 -25.39
CA GLY A 829 11.20 13.88 -26.53
C GLY A 829 10.72 15.27 -26.13
N ALA A 830 9.88 15.39 -25.10
CA ALA A 830 9.43 16.67 -24.57
C ALA A 830 10.57 17.53 -24.00
N ILE A 831 11.54 16.92 -23.32
CA ILE A 831 12.75 17.61 -22.84
C ILE A 831 13.58 18.14 -24.04
N LEU A 832 13.75 17.32 -25.09
CA LEU A 832 14.48 17.71 -26.30
C LEU A 832 13.76 18.77 -27.14
N THR A 833 12.42 18.71 -27.28
CA THR A 833 11.65 19.79 -27.95
C THR A 833 11.83 21.10 -27.20
N PHE A 834 11.70 21.11 -25.87
CA PHE A 834 11.85 22.33 -25.07
C PHE A 834 13.26 22.94 -25.15
N ILE A 835 14.31 22.11 -25.11
CA ILE A 835 15.69 22.58 -25.30
C ILE A 835 15.88 23.15 -26.71
N ALA A 836 15.35 22.49 -27.75
CA ALA A 836 15.41 22.98 -29.12
C ALA A 836 14.62 24.28 -29.33
N THR A 837 13.46 24.45 -28.68
CA THR A 837 12.68 25.70 -28.67
C THR A 837 13.49 26.85 -28.06
N ILE A 838 14.09 26.64 -26.89
CA ILE A 838 14.85 27.67 -26.16
C ILE A 838 16.13 28.04 -26.92
N VAL A 839 16.95 27.05 -27.31
CA VAL A 839 18.21 27.30 -28.02
C VAL A 839 17.95 27.88 -29.41
N GLY A 840 17.00 27.33 -30.17
CA GLY A 840 16.61 27.85 -31.47
C GLY A 840 16.06 29.29 -31.40
N GLY A 841 15.26 29.60 -30.38
CA GLY A 841 14.72 30.94 -30.15
C GLY A 841 15.79 31.97 -29.79
N ILE A 842 16.75 31.61 -28.94
CA ILE A 842 17.90 32.45 -28.59
C ILE A 842 18.80 32.68 -29.81
N VAL A 843 19.18 31.63 -30.53
CA VAL A 843 20.06 31.72 -31.71
C VAL A 843 19.43 32.58 -32.82
N LEU A 844 18.17 32.33 -33.17
CA LEU A 844 17.42 33.10 -34.16
C LEU A 844 17.38 34.60 -33.80
N SER A 845 17.12 34.90 -32.53
CA SER A 845 16.98 36.28 -32.07
C SER A 845 18.31 37.02 -31.97
N LEU A 846 19.40 36.33 -31.57
CA LEU A 846 20.74 36.93 -31.56
C LEU A 846 21.22 37.29 -32.97
N VAL A 847 20.93 36.46 -33.97
CA VAL A 847 21.24 36.71 -35.39
C VAL A 847 20.46 37.90 -35.95
N ILE A 848 19.17 38.04 -35.58
CA ILE A 848 18.28 39.06 -36.14
C ILE A 848 18.33 40.40 -35.40
N GLY A 849 18.64 40.39 -34.10
CA GLY A 849 18.48 41.55 -33.21
C GLY A 849 19.16 41.40 -31.85
N TRP A 850 20.49 41.30 -31.84
CA TRP A 850 21.30 41.01 -30.65
C TRP A 850 21.01 41.88 -29.41
N LYS A 851 20.81 43.21 -29.55
CA LYS A 851 20.56 44.12 -28.42
C LYS A 851 19.30 43.72 -27.65
N LEU A 852 18.18 43.55 -28.36
CA LEU A 852 16.91 43.12 -27.77
C LEU A 852 17.01 41.67 -27.28
N ALA A 853 17.66 40.81 -28.05
CA ALA A 853 17.83 39.41 -27.71
C ALA A 853 18.60 39.18 -26.40
N LEU A 854 19.64 39.96 -26.10
CA LEU A 854 20.36 39.88 -24.81
C LEU A 854 19.45 40.21 -23.62
N VAL A 855 18.69 41.32 -23.70
CA VAL A 855 17.78 41.75 -22.62
C VAL A 855 16.70 40.70 -22.36
N CYS A 856 16.08 40.18 -23.42
CA CYS A 856 15.10 39.10 -23.30
C CYS A 856 15.72 37.78 -22.82
N THR A 857 16.92 37.42 -23.26
CA THR A 857 17.62 36.19 -22.81
C THR A 857 17.92 36.24 -21.30
N ALA A 858 18.25 37.42 -20.75
CA ALA A 858 18.44 37.61 -19.31
C ALA A 858 17.17 37.32 -18.48
N THR A 859 15.97 37.36 -19.08
CA THR A 859 14.71 36.98 -18.41
C THR A 859 14.46 35.47 -18.36
N ILE A 860 15.09 34.67 -19.23
CA ILE A 860 14.84 33.22 -19.30
C ILE A 860 15.25 32.52 -17.99
N PRO A 861 16.44 32.76 -17.39
CA PRO A 861 16.81 32.20 -16.10
C PRO A 861 15.88 32.62 -14.96
N LEU A 862 15.31 33.83 -15.03
CA LEU A 862 14.39 34.36 -14.02
C LEU A 862 13.06 33.59 -14.05
N VAL A 863 12.45 33.47 -15.22
CA VAL A 863 11.19 32.71 -15.42
C VAL A 863 11.39 31.22 -15.11
N ALA A 864 12.50 30.62 -15.58
CA ALA A 864 12.85 29.24 -15.27
C ALA A 864 13.07 29.01 -13.76
N GLY A 865 13.76 29.93 -13.08
CA GLY A 865 14.02 29.88 -11.64
C GLY A 865 12.73 29.93 -10.81
N PHE A 866 11.83 30.88 -11.07
CA PHE A 866 10.53 30.92 -10.39
C PHE A 866 9.61 29.74 -10.78
N GLY A 867 9.71 29.23 -12.01
CA GLY A 867 9.05 28.00 -12.44
C GLY A 867 9.52 26.76 -11.67
N TRP A 868 10.81 26.66 -11.36
CA TRP A 868 11.38 25.64 -10.49
C TRP A 868 10.96 25.81 -9.03
N VAL A 869 11.07 27.02 -8.46
CA VAL A 869 10.65 27.31 -7.07
C VAL A 869 9.18 26.97 -6.87
N ARG A 870 8.29 27.33 -7.82
CA ARG A 870 6.86 26.96 -7.81
C ARG A 870 6.65 25.45 -7.62
N LEU A 871 7.42 24.64 -8.33
CA LEU A 871 7.27 23.17 -8.32
C LEU A 871 7.93 22.54 -7.09
N ALA A 872 9.11 23.01 -6.69
CA ALA A 872 9.77 22.56 -5.46
C ALA A 872 8.93 22.86 -4.21
N MET A 873 8.27 24.02 -4.16
CA MET A 873 7.36 24.36 -3.06
C MET A 873 6.10 23.48 -3.10
N LEU A 874 5.50 23.26 -4.27
CA LEU A 874 4.33 22.40 -4.42
C LEU A 874 4.61 20.95 -3.98
N SER A 875 5.78 20.38 -4.30
CA SER A 875 6.17 19.06 -3.81
C SER A 875 6.44 19.05 -2.30
N LEU A 876 7.21 20.03 -1.77
CA LEU A 876 7.46 20.15 -0.32
C LEU A 876 6.17 20.27 0.49
N PHE A 877 5.18 21.00 -0.03
CA PHE A 877 3.86 21.09 0.57
C PHE A 877 3.13 19.74 0.52
N ALA A 878 3.04 19.11 -0.66
CA ALA A 878 2.38 17.81 -0.82
C ALA A 878 2.99 16.71 0.08
N ASP A 879 4.33 16.65 0.18
CA ASP A 879 5.03 15.67 1.00
C ASP A 879 4.83 15.93 2.51
N LYS A 880 4.88 17.20 2.96
CA LYS A 880 4.57 17.53 4.36
C LYS A 880 3.12 17.17 4.70
N MET A 881 2.16 17.55 3.85
CA MET A 881 0.74 17.23 4.02
C MET A 881 0.50 15.72 4.06
N LYS A 882 1.12 14.96 3.15
CA LYS A 882 1.01 13.50 3.09
C LYS A 882 1.50 12.85 4.39
N LYS A 883 2.69 13.18 4.87
CA LYS A 883 3.24 12.62 6.12
C LYS A 883 2.35 12.98 7.31
N THR A 884 1.95 14.24 7.41
CA THR A 884 1.02 14.75 8.44
C THR A 884 -0.27 13.93 8.50
N HIS A 885 -0.88 13.65 7.34
CA HIS A 885 -2.13 12.89 7.21
C HIS A 885 -1.95 11.39 7.49
N GLN A 886 -0.84 10.78 7.04
CA GLN A 886 -0.54 9.36 7.26
C GLN A 886 -0.49 9.01 8.76
N GLU A 887 0.15 9.85 9.57
CA GLU A 887 0.23 9.65 11.02
C GLU A 887 -1.16 9.72 11.70
N SER A 888 -2.03 10.66 11.31
CA SER A 888 -3.41 10.69 11.81
C SER A 888 -4.24 9.48 11.36
N ALA A 889 -4.06 9.03 10.12
CA ALA A 889 -4.81 7.90 9.58
C ALA A 889 -4.36 6.57 10.19
N ALA A 890 -3.07 6.41 10.53
CA ALA A 890 -2.57 5.23 11.22
C ALA A 890 -3.22 5.08 12.61
N TYR A 891 -3.28 6.16 13.40
CA TYR A 891 -3.94 6.14 14.71
C TYR A 891 -5.45 5.81 14.59
N ALA A 892 -6.14 6.39 13.61
CA ALA A 892 -7.55 6.07 13.36
C ALA A 892 -7.76 4.62 12.88
N SER A 893 -6.87 4.10 12.03
CA SER A 893 -6.87 2.71 11.56
C SER A 893 -6.68 1.74 12.72
N GLU A 894 -5.77 2.03 13.65
CA GLU A 894 -5.51 1.20 14.83
C GLU A 894 -6.74 1.15 15.75
N ALA A 895 -7.31 2.31 16.10
CA ALA A 895 -8.50 2.37 16.96
C ALA A 895 -9.75 1.71 16.32
N VAL A 896 -9.87 1.76 14.98
CA VAL A 896 -10.94 1.08 14.23
C VAL A 896 -10.68 -0.42 14.12
N SER A 897 -9.44 -0.86 13.94
CA SER A 897 -9.10 -2.30 13.92
C SER A 897 -9.32 -2.93 15.31
N ALA A 898 -9.00 -2.19 16.37
CA ALA A 898 -9.21 -2.59 17.76
C ALA A 898 -10.60 -2.21 18.30
N ILE A 899 -11.61 -1.92 17.45
CA ILE A 899 -12.87 -1.30 17.90
C ILE A 899 -13.63 -2.11 18.97
N ARG A 900 -13.56 -3.44 18.95
CA ARG A 900 -14.11 -4.32 20.01
C ARG A 900 -13.49 -4.03 21.37
N THR A 901 -12.17 -3.82 21.41
CA THR A 901 -11.42 -3.45 22.62
C THR A 901 -11.63 -1.99 23.02
N VAL A 902 -11.67 -1.06 22.06
CA VAL A 902 -11.98 0.35 22.35
C VAL A 902 -13.37 0.48 22.99
N ALA A 903 -14.35 -0.27 22.49
CA ALA A 903 -15.72 -0.28 22.99
C ALA A 903 -15.86 -0.94 24.38
N SER A 904 -15.19 -2.07 24.65
CA SER A 904 -15.23 -2.72 25.97
C SER A 904 -14.46 -1.95 27.05
N LEU A 905 -13.48 -1.12 26.65
CA LEU A 905 -12.76 -0.20 27.53
C LEU A 905 -13.41 1.20 27.66
N THR A 906 -14.55 1.43 27.01
CA THR A 906 -15.25 2.73 26.96
C THR A 906 -14.31 3.90 26.56
N MET A 907 -13.39 3.64 25.64
CA MET A 907 -12.32 4.56 25.23
C MET A 907 -12.71 5.51 24.09
N GLU A 908 -13.92 5.41 23.54
CA GLU A 908 -14.38 6.11 22.33
C GLU A 908 -14.12 7.64 22.40
N THR A 909 -14.39 8.25 23.56
CA THR A 909 -14.15 9.69 23.80
C THR A 909 -12.67 10.05 23.87
N ARG A 910 -11.82 9.19 24.47
CA ARG A 910 -10.37 9.40 24.59
C ARG A 910 -9.70 9.36 23.22
N VAL A 911 -10.09 8.39 22.39
CA VAL A 911 -9.60 8.24 21.00
C VAL A 911 -9.91 9.51 20.19
N LEU A 912 -11.14 10.04 20.29
CA LEU A 912 -11.49 11.29 19.60
C LEU A 912 -10.73 12.51 20.10
N GLN A 913 -10.53 12.66 21.42
CA GLN A 913 -9.75 13.77 22.00
C GLN A 913 -8.27 13.72 21.56
N HIS A 914 -7.66 12.52 21.52
CA HIS A 914 -6.30 12.37 21.03
C HIS A 914 -6.19 12.64 19.52
N TYR A 915 -7.14 12.14 18.72
CA TYR A 915 -7.22 12.40 17.28
C TYR A 915 -7.42 13.90 16.95
N ASP A 916 -8.28 14.59 17.70
CA ASP A 916 -8.43 16.05 17.64
C ASP A 916 -7.10 16.76 17.91
N THR A 917 -6.36 16.32 18.93
CA THR A 917 -5.05 16.87 19.28
C THR A 917 -4.05 16.68 18.14
N ILE A 918 -4.02 15.51 17.50
CA ILE A 918 -3.17 15.25 16.32
C ILE A 918 -3.56 16.17 15.15
N ILE A 919 -4.86 16.29 14.82
CA ILE A 919 -5.32 17.07 13.67
C ILE A 919 -5.13 18.57 13.86
N PHE A 920 -5.57 19.15 14.99
CA PHE A 920 -5.56 20.60 15.17
C PHE A 920 -4.16 21.17 15.42
N SER A 921 -3.27 20.43 16.09
CA SER A 921 -1.87 20.85 16.25
C SER A 921 -1.15 20.98 14.90
N LYS A 922 -1.29 19.95 14.04
CA LYS A 922 -0.67 19.89 12.72
C LYS A 922 -1.30 20.85 11.71
N SER A 923 -2.62 21.04 11.76
CA SER A 923 -3.31 22.05 10.93
C SER A 923 -2.82 23.48 11.22
N LYS A 924 -2.42 23.78 12.46
CA LYS A 924 -1.80 25.08 12.81
C LYS A 924 -0.43 25.27 12.14
N GLU A 925 0.33 24.20 11.91
CA GLU A 925 1.61 24.26 11.17
C GLU A 925 1.43 24.37 9.66
N SER A 926 0.44 23.68 9.07
CA SER A 926 0.23 23.68 7.61
C SER A 926 -0.10 25.07 7.08
N VAL A 927 -0.85 25.88 7.85
CA VAL A 927 -1.21 27.28 7.53
C VAL A 927 0.00 28.16 7.17
N ARG A 928 1.12 28.10 7.91
CA ARG A 928 2.32 28.90 7.58
C ARG A 928 2.93 28.47 6.24
N SER A 929 2.87 27.17 5.93
CA SER A 929 3.31 26.63 4.65
C SER A 929 2.38 27.06 3.50
N ILE A 930 1.06 27.05 3.70
CA ILE A 930 0.05 27.49 2.71
C ILE A 930 0.29 28.95 2.26
N PHE A 931 0.53 29.87 3.21
CA PHE A 931 0.84 31.27 2.88
C PHE A 931 2.14 31.39 2.05
N GLN A 932 3.21 30.71 2.46
CA GLN A 932 4.50 30.74 1.75
C GLN A 932 4.40 30.10 0.35
N ALA A 933 3.70 28.96 0.23
CA ALA A 933 3.45 28.28 -1.04
C ALA A 933 2.69 29.18 -2.01
N SER A 934 1.61 29.81 -1.52
CA SER A 934 0.75 30.69 -2.31
C SER A 934 1.50 31.92 -2.81
N ALA A 935 2.38 32.51 -1.99
CA ALA A 935 3.19 33.66 -2.39
C ALA A 935 4.14 33.34 -3.55
N PHE A 936 4.89 32.22 -3.47
CA PHE A 936 5.77 31.79 -4.56
C PHE A 936 4.99 31.36 -5.81
N TYR A 937 3.83 30.71 -5.65
CA TYR A 937 2.96 30.35 -6.77
C TYR A 937 2.46 31.60 -7.51
N ALA A 938 1.90 32.59 -6.81
CA ALA A 938 1.42 33.84 -7.41
C ALA A 938 2.56 34.66 -8.07
N LEU A 939 3.73 34.71 -7.43
CA LEU A 939 4.92 35.37 -7.97
C LEU A 939 5.38 34.72 -9.29
N SER A 940 5.39 33.38 -9.35
CA SER A 940 5.79 32.64 -10.55
C SER A 940 4.88 32.85 -11.77
N GLN A 941 3.60 33.20 -11.56
CA GLN A 941 2.71 33.57 -12.66
C GLN A 941 2.96 35.03 -13.09
N SER A 942 3.10 35.94 -12.11
CA SER A 942 3.16 37.39 -12.35
C SER A 942 4.48 37.88 -12.93
N ILE A 943 5.60 37.20 -12.61
CA ILE A 943 6.96 37.56 -13.09
C ILE A 943 7.04 37.60 -14.63
N THR A 944 6.25 36.77 -15.32
CA THR A 944 6.18 36.70 -16.79
C THR A 944 5.76 38.03 -17.42
N PHE A 945 4.87 38.80 -16.78
CA PHE A 945 4.43 40.11 -17.27
C PHE A 945 5.46 41.20 -17.05
N LEU A 946 6.23 41.13 -15.97
CA LEU A 946 7.35 42.04 -15.73
C LEU A 946 8.45 41.81 -16.77
N CYS A 947 8.69 40.55 -17.17
CA CYS A 947 9.61 40.20 -18.26
C CYS A 947 9.10 40.71 -19.62
N ALA A 948 7.80 40.54 -19.91
CA ALA A 948 7.18 41.07 -21.13
C ALA A 948 7.21 42.61 -21.18
N ALA A 949 6.90 43.29 -20.07
CA ALA A 949 6.96 44.74 -19.95
C ALA A 949 8.36 45.29 -20.26
N LEU A 950 9.41 44.66 -19.71
CA LEU A 950 10.80 45.01 -19.99
C LEU A 950 11.15 44.85 -21.48
N ALA A 951 10.71 43.75 -22.10
CA ALA A 951 10.92 43.50 -23.54
C ALA A 951 10.20 44.53 -24.43
N PHE A 952 8.95 44.91 -24.10
CA PHE A 952 8.20 45.94 -24.82
C PHE A 952 8.82 47.32 -24.67
N TRP A 953 9.13 47.74 -23.45
CA TRP A 953 9.71 49.05 -23.17
C TRP A 953 11.06 49.24 -23.89
N TYR A 954 11.95 48.26 -23.78
CA TYR A 954 13.28 48.33 -24.40
C TYR A 954 13.21 48.18 -25.93
N GLY A 955 12.48 47.17 -26.44
CA GLY A 955 12.37 46.93 -27.88
C GLY A 955 11.59 48.02 -28.63
N GLY A 956 10.56 48.59 -27.99
CA GLY A 956 9.86 49.76 -28.52
C GLY A 956 10.72 51.04 -28.48
N THR A 957 11.61 51.18 -27.50
CA THR A 957 12.60 52.28 -27.48
C THR A 957 13.64 52.12 -28.60
N LEU A 958 14.02 50.89 -28.98
CA LEU A 958 14.85 50.64 -30.16
C LEU A 958 14.11 50.93 -31.48
N LEU A 959 12.82 50.58 -31.57
CA LEU A 959 11.98 50.84 -32.74
C LEU A 959 11.75 52.34 -32.97
N SER A 960 11.40 53.10 -31.93
CA SER A 960 11.18 54.56 -31.99
C SER A 960 12.45 55.38 -32.29
N ARG A 961 13.63 54.76 -32.20
CA ARG A 961 14.92 55.32 -32.66
C ARG A 961 15.32 54.89 -34.07
N HIS A 962 14.48 54.08 -34.74
CA HIS A 962 14.79 53.40 -36.00
C HIS A 962 16.04 52.48 -35.94
N GLU A 963 16.48 52.06 -34.74
CA GLU A 963 17.57 51.07 -34.61
C GLU A 963 17.11 49.66 -35.02
N TYR A 964 15.81 49.38 -34.97
CA TYR A 964 15.17 48.10 -35.24
C TYR A 964 13.94 48.30 -36.15
N THR A 965 13.65 47.32 -37.01
CA THR A 965 12.38 47.23 -37.73
C THR A 965 11.30 46.50 -36.92
N VAL A 966 10.03 46.71 -37.27
CA VAL A 966 8.87 46.00 -36.67
C VAL A 966 9.00 44.48 -36.82
N VAL A 967 9.52 44.00 -37.97
CA VAL A 967 9.83 42.58 -38.20
C VAL A 967 10.89 42.08 -37.23
N GLN A 968 12.03 42.77 -37.11
CA GLN A 968 13.10 42.35 -36.18
C GLN A 968 12.61 42.32 -34.73
N PHE A 969 11.80 43.31 -34.32
CA PHE A 969 11.15 43.32 -33.01
C PHE A 969 10.28 42.07 -32.82
N PHE A 970 9.31 41.81 -33.70
CA PHE A 970 8.37 40.71 -33.50
C PHE A 970 8.99 39.32 -33.58
N ILE A 971 10.01 39.09 -34.43
CA ILE A 971 10.73 37.81 -34.46
C ILE A 971 11.44 37.56 -33.13
N CYS A 972 12.21 38.53 -32.63
CA CYS A 972 12.92 38.40 -31.36
C CYS A 972 11.93 38.23 -30.19
N PHE A 973 10.91 39.09 -30.14
CA PHE A 973 9.89 39.09 -29.09
C PHE A 973 9.17 37.73 -29.00
N ALA A 974 8.61 37.25 -30.11
CA ALA A 974 7.81 36.03 -30.13
C ALA A 974 8.66 34.76 -29.91
N ALA A 975 9.88 34.70 -30.46
CA ALA A 975 10.77 33.57 -30.27
C ALA A 975 11.24 33.44 -28.81
N LEU A 976 11.70 34.54 -28.20
CA LEU A 976 12.28 34.52 -26.86
C LEU A 976 11.23 34.38 -25.76
N ILE A 977 10.06 34.99 -25.87
CA ILE A 977 9.01 34.87 -24.84
C ILE A 977 8.39 33.46 -24.87
N SER A 978 8.09 32.91 -26.05
CA SER A 978 7.63 31.52 -26.17
C SER A 978 8.67 30.53 -25.63
N GLY A 979 9.96 30.79 -25.85
CA GLY A 979 11.07 30.04 -25.25
C GLY A 979 11.11 30.14 -23.72
N ALA A 980 11.06 31.37 -23.17
CA ALA A 980 11.05 31.62 -21.72
C ALA A 980 9.88 30.92 -21.01
N GLN A 981 8.70 30.95 -21.63
CA GLN A 981 7.49 30.30 -21.13
C GLN A 981 7.62 28.76 -21.18
N THR A 982 8.16 28.22 -22.27
CA THR A 982 8.46 26.77 -22.41
C THR A 982 9.45 26.29 -21.33
N ALA A 983 10.43 27.12 -20.95
CA ALA A 983 11.39 26.81 -19.88
C ALA A 983 10.74 26.62 -18.49
N GLY A 984 9.53 27.12 -18.26
CA GLY A 984 8.76 26.87 -17.02
C GLY A 984 8.06 25.50 -16.98
N VAL A 985 7.91 24.83 -18.14
CA VAL A 985 7.18 23.56 -18.29
C VAL A 985 8.11 22.35 -18.17
N ILE A 986 9.39 22.47 -18.57
CA ILE A 986 10.37 21.37 -18.47
C ILE A 986 10.43 20.75 -17.06
N PHE A 987 10.30 21.58 -16.02
CA PHE A 987 10.34 21.16 -14.63
C PHE A 987 9.10 20.36 -14.18
N SER A 988 7.94 20.42 -14.86
CA SER A 988 6.79 19.61 -14.45
C SER A 988 6.99 18.11 -14.73
N TYR A 989 7.98 17.76 -15.54
CA TYR A 989 8.43 16.38 -15.75
C TYR A 989 9.43 15.90 -14.68
N ALA A 990 10.00 16.81 -13.87
CA ALA A 990 11.03 16.48 -12.88
C ALA A 990 10.59 15.44 -11.82
N PRO A 991 9.34 15.42 -11.31
CA PRO A 991 8.88 14.36 -10.40
C PRO A 991 8.87 12.97 -11.07
N GLY A 992 8.43 12.88 -12.34
CA GLY A 992 8.47 11.64 -13.12
C GLY A 992 9.89 11.18 -13.42
N MET A 993 10.77 12.12 -13.79
CA MET A 993 12.20 11.87 -13.98
C MET A 993 12.88 11.38 -12.70
N SER A 994 12.52 11.95 -11.54
CA SER A 994 13.04 11.54 -10.22
C SER A 994 12.60 10.12 -9.85
N LYS A 995 11.31 9.79 -10.01
CA LYS A 995 10.79 8.42 -9.83
C LYS A 995 11.49 7.42 -10.74
N ALA A 996 11.63 7.75 -12.02
CA ALA A 996 12.32 6.91 -12.99
C ALA A 996 13.82 6.72 -12.67
N MET A 997 14.49 7.73 -12.09
CA MET A 997 15.85 7.61 -11.55
C MET A 997 15.93 6.75 -10.28
N GLY A 998 14.86 6.70 -9.48
CA GLY A 998 14.67 5.73 -8.40
C GLY A 998 14.56 4.32 -8.96
N ALA A 999 13.49 4.05 -9.71
CA ALA A 999 13.23 2.76 -10.36
C ALA A 999 14.43 2.23 -11.16
N ALA A 1000 15.16 3.09 -11.88
CA ALA A 1000 16.38 2.70 -12.61
C ALA A 1000 17.58 2.39 -11.70
N ARG A 1001 17.66 2.96 -10.49
CA ARG A 1001 18.61 2.54 -9.46
C ARG A 1001 18.24 1.16 -8.93
N ASP A 1002 16.98 0.97 -8.61
CA ASP A 1002 16.49 -0.22 -7.89
C ASP A 1002 16.55 -1.46 -8.81
N LEU A 1003 16.07 -1.32 -10.06
CA LEU A 1003 16.26 -2.33 -11.11
C LEU A 1003 17.74 -2.59 -11.41
N ARG A 1004 18.61 -1.57 -11.42
CA ARG A 1004 20.06 -1.77 -11.63
C ARG A 1004 20.72 -2.49 -10.45
N ASN A 1005 20.30 -2.21 -9.22
CA ASN A 1005 20.79 -2.91 -8.03
C ASN A 1005 20.41 -4.40 -8.12
N LEU A 1006 19.14 -4.71 -8.43
CA LEU A 1006 18.66 -6.07 -8.68
C LEU A 1006 19.36 -6.77 -9.86
N PHE A 1007 19.60 -6.07 -10.98
CA PHE A 1007 20.26 -6.66 -12.16
C PHE A 1007 21.76 -6.89 -11.95
N ASN A 1008 22.41 -6.08 -11.11
CA ASN A 1008 23.82 -6.23 -10.77
C ASN A 1008 24.05 -7.18 -9.58
N ARG A 1009 23.04 -7.43 -8.73
CA ARG A 1009 23.11 -8.41 -7.64
C ARG A 1009 23.30 -9.80 -8.25
N ARG A 1010 24.46 -10.39 -7.98
CA ARG A 1010 24.67 -11.83 -8.13
C ARG A 1010 24.23 -12.49 -6.83
N PRO A 1011 23.43 -13.56 -6.86
CA PRO A 1011 23.13 -14.34 -5.67
C PRO A 1011 24.39 -15.02 -5.13
N ALA A 1012 24.36 -15.41 -3.86
CA ALA A 1012 25.40 -16.27 -3.29
C ALA A 1012 25.30 -17.70 -3.85
N ILE A 1013 24.06 -18.20 -4.02
CA ILE A 1013 23.74 -19.54 -4.51
C ILE A 1013 23.00 -19.39 -5.85
N ASP A 1014 23.75 -19.32 -6.95
CA ASP A 1014 23.19 -19.07 -8.28
C ASP A 1014 22.70 -20.36 -8.95
N SER A 1015 21.39 -20.58 -8.93
CA SER A 1015 20.76 -21.73 -9.61
C SER A 1015 20.96 -21.76 -11.14
N TRP A 1016 21.43 -20.66 -11.75
CA TRP A 1016 21.72 -20.57 -13.19
C TRP A 1016 23.21 -20.50 -13.53
N ASP A 1017 24.12 -20.62 -12.56
CA ASP A 1017 25.54 -20.73 -12.86
C ASP A 1017 25.93 -22.19 -13.15
N THR A 1018 26.39 -22.44 -14.37
CA THR A 1018 26.88 -23.74 -14.85
C THR A 1018 28.37 -23.97 -14.55
N SER A 1019 29.01 -23.13 -13.74
CA SER A 1019 30.43 -23.26 -13.37
C SER A 1019 30.73 -24.41 -12.39
N GLY A 1020 29.76 -24.78 -11.54
CA GLY A 1020 29.87 -25.87 -10.57
C GLY A 1020 29.93 -27.25 -11.25
N LYS A 1021 30.47 -28.25 -10.55
CA LYS A 1021 30.57 -29.62 -11.07
C LYS A 1021 29.17 -30.18 -11.39
N PRO A 1022 28.90 -30.70 -12.60
CA PRO A 1022 27.62 -31.34 -12.89
C PRO A 1022 27.46 -32.61 -12.04
N PHE A 1023 26.33 -32.74 -11.35
CA PHE A 1023 25.98 -33.92 -10.58
C PHE A 1023 25.14 -34.89 -11.42
N ASP A 1024 25.52 -36.16 -11.43
CA ASP A 1024 24.79 -37.21 -12.15
C ASP A 1024 23.71 -37.83 -11.25
N LYS A 1025 22.46 -37.75 -11.71
CA LYS A 1025 21.28 -38.28 -11.02
C LYS A 1025 21.22 -39.81 -11.02
N GLU A 1026 21.75 -40.48 -12.05
CA GLU A 1026 21.66 -41.94 -12.18
C GLU A 1026 22.70 -42.65 -11.30
N ALA A 1027 23.92 -42.12 -11.30
CA ALA A 1027 25.04 -42.60 -10.47
C ALA A 1027 24.89 -42.30 -8.97
N CYS A 1028 23.97 -41.41 -8.58
CA CYS A 1028 23.69 -41.05 -7.18
C CYS A 1028 23.27 -42.27 -6.35
N SER A 1029 24.03 -42.56 -5.29
CA SER A 1029 23.72 -43.58 -4.29
C SER A 1029 22.80 -43.03 -3.20
N GLY A 1030 22.91 -41.74 -2.90
CA GLY A 1030 22.08 -41.05 -1.92
C GLY A 1030 22.58 -41.18 -0.47
N ARG A 1031 23.89 -41.35 -0.24
CA ARG A 1031 24.48 -41.24 1.10
C ARG A 1031 24.70 -39.76 1.44
N ILE A 1032 24.14 -39.31 2.56
CA ILE A 1032 24.21 -37.91 3.01
C ILE A 1032 25.02 -37.84 4.31
N GLU A 1033 25.93 -36.88 4.42
CA GLU A 1033 26.74 -36.70 5.64
C GLU A 1033 26.94 -35.21 5.97
N LEU A 1034 26.48 -34.81 7.16
CA LEU A 1034 26.66 -33.47 7.72
C LEU A 1034 27.82 -33.53 8.73
N ARG A 1035 28.86 -32.71 8.52
CA ARG A 1035 30.06 -32.65 9.37
C ARG A 1035 30.21 -31.29 10.04
N ASN A 1036 30.09 -31.24 11.36
CA ASN A 1036 30.28 -30.06 12.22
C ASN A 1036 29.50 -28.81 11.74
N VAL A 1037 28.25 -29.01 11.31
CA VAL A 1037 27.43 -27.95 10.69
C VAL A 1037 26.90 -26.99 11.75
N SER A 1038 27.24 -25.71 11.63
CA SER A 1038 26.56 -24.62 12.36
C SER A 1038 25.96 -23.60 11.41
N PHE A 1039 24.81 -23.02 11.77
CA PHE A 1039 24.08 -22.07 10.93
C PHE A 1039 23.38 -20.95 11.73
N ARG A 1040 23.41 -19.75 11.14
CA ARG A 1040 22.72 -18.52 11.58
C ARG A 1040 22.01 -17.91 10.36
N TYR A 1041 20.72 -17.57 10.48
CA TYR A 1041 20.01 -16.89 9.39
C TYR A 1041 20.55 -15.46 9.19
N PRO A 1042 20.76 -14.99 7.95
CA PRO A 1042 21.24 -13.62 7.68
C PRO A 1042 20.36 -12.50 8.25
N SER A 1043 19.04 -12.75 8.41
CA SER A 1043 18.09 -11.81 9.01
C SER A 1043 18.15 -11.73 10.54
N ARG A 1044 18.80 -12.68 11.21
CA ARG A 1044 18.92 -12.76 12.68
C ARG A 1044 20.30 -13.29 13.11
N PRO A 1045 21.40 -12.59 12.74
CA PRO A 1045 22.76 -13.11 12.85
C PRO A 1045 23.19 -13.43 14.29
N GLU A 1046 22.61 -12.78 15.29
CA GLU A 1046 22.91 -13.02 16.71
C GLU A 1046 22.53 -14.44 17.17
N ARG A 1047 21.43 -15.02 16.64
CA ARG A 1047 20.91 -16.32 17.05
C ARG A 1047 21.47 -17.46 16.19
N VAL A 1048 22.17 -18.38 16.85
CA VAL A 1048 22.48 -19.71 16.27
C VAL A 1048 21.19 -20.53 16.23
N VAL A 1049 20.97 -21.27 15.14
CA VAL A 1049 19.79 -22.15 14.96
C VAL A 1049 20.20 -23.63 14.87
N VAL A 1050 21.38 -23.90 14.32
CA VAL A 1050 22.01 -25.22 14.28
C VAL A 1050 23.44 -25.04 14.76
N ASP A 1051 23.95 -25.91 15.64
CA ASP A 1051 25.27 -25.77 16.24
C ASP A 1051 26.03 -27.10 16.29
N ASN A 1052 27.16 -27.17 15.59
CA ASN A 1052 28.07 -28.32 15.52
C ASN A 1052 27.37 -29.66 15.21
N PHE A 1053 26.33 -29.60 14.38
CA PHE A 1053 25.48 -30.73 14.05
C PHE A 1053 26.23 -31.74 13.18
N ASN A 1054 26.09 -33.02 13.54
CA ASN A 1054 26.73 -34.14 12.87
C ASN A 1054 25.70 -35.26 12.67
N LEU A 1055 25.56 -35.76 11.44
CA LEU A 1055 24.65 -36.85 11.09
C LEU A 1055 25.14 -37.56 9.82
N THR A 1056 24.96 -38.88 9.75
CA THR A 1056 25.24 -39.68 8.56
C THR A 1056 24.03 -40.53 8.22
N VAL A 1057 23.57 -40.46 6.97
CA VAL A 1057 22.40 -41.16 6.47
C VAL A 1057 22.82 -42.08 5.32
N GLN A 1058 22.49 -43.36 5.42
CA GLN A 1058 22.86 -44.39 4.45
C GLN A 1058 21.89 -44.43 3.25
N PRO A 1059 22.34 -44.93 2.08
CA PRO A 1059 21.48 -45.14 0.91
C PRO A 1059 20.20 -45.92 1.23
N GLY A 1060 19.04 -45.34 0.93
CA GLY A 1060 17.73 -45.97 1.14
C GLY A 1060 17.23 -45.99 2.59
N GLN A 1061 17.95 -45.39 3.53
CA GLN A 1061 17.57 -45.32 4.94
C GLN A 1061 16.47 -44.27 5.18
N PHE A 1062 15.55 -44.54 6.12
CA PHE A 1062 14.55 -43.59 6.60
C PHE A 1062 14.99 -42.99 7.94
N VAL A 1063 15.22 -41.68 7.97
CA VAL A 1063 15.68 -40.92 9.15
C VAL A 1063 14.67 -39.86 9.55
N ALA A 1064 14.35 -39.79 10.84
CA ALA A 1064 13.44 -38.81 11.41
C ALA A 1064 14.17 -37.74 12.24
N LEU A 1065 13.78 -36.47 12.07
CA LEU A 1065 14.23 -35.32 12.84
C LEU A 1065 13.11 -34.86 13.79
N VAL A 1066 13.38 -34.87 15.09
CA VAL A 1066 12.41 -34.67 16.18
C VAL A 1066 12.92 -33.59 17.13
N GLY A 1067 12.03 -32.85 17.78
CA GLY A 1067 12.41 -31.88 18.80
C GLY A 1067 11.43 -30.72 18.94
N ALA A 1068 11.74 -29.81 19.85
CA ALA A 1068 10.98 -28.59 20.14
C ALA A 1068 10.74 -27.69 18.90
N SER A 1069 9.81 -26.75 19.03
CA SER A 1069 9.56 -25.73 18.02
C SER A 1069 10.76 -24.79 17.90
N GLY A 1070 11.16 -24.47 16.66
CA GLY A 1070 12.32 -23.61 16.42
C GLY A 1070 13.70 -24.17 16.85
N CYS A 1071 13.83 -25.48 17.12
CA CYS A 1071 15.13 -26.12 17.43
C CYS A 1071 16.01 -26.45 16.19
N GLY A 1072 15.62 -26.00 14.99
CA GLY A 1072 16.41 -26.13 13.76
C GLY A 1072 15.96 -27.23 12.77
N LYS A 1073 14.89 -27.98 13.06
CA LYS A 1073 14.41 -29.12 12.25
C LYS A 1073 14.30 -28.81 10.74
N SER A 1074 13.40 -27.89 10.36
CA SER A 1074 13.19 -27.48 8.95
C SER A 1074 14.37 -26.69 8.37
N THR A 1075 15.19 -26.06 9.22
CA THR A 1075 16.45 -25.42 8.80
C THR A 1075 17.45 -26.45 8.25
N LEU A 1076 17.50 -27.66 8.81
CA LEU A 1076 18.32 -28.75 8.26
C LEU A 1076 17.82 -29.21 6.88
N ILE A 1077 16.50 -29.28 6.65
CA ILE A 1077 15.93 -29.54 5.32
C ILE A 1077 16.29 -28.40 4.34
N GLY A 1078 16.21 -27.13 4.78
CA GLY A 1078 16.63 -25.99 3.96
C GLY A 1078 18.12 -25.99 3.58
N LEU A 1079 18.99 -26.46 4.49
CA LEU A 1079 20.42 -26.66 4.20
C LEU A 1079 20.65 -27.84 3.23
N LEU A 1080 19.83 -28.89 3.28
CA LEU A 1080 19.88 -30.04 2.36
C LEU A 1080 19.33 -29.71 0.95
N GLU A 1081 18.33 -28.84 0.82
CA GLU A 1081 17.96 -28.23 -0.48
C GLU A 1081 18.95 -27.13 -0.92
N ARG A 1082 19.97 -26.84 -0.10
CA ARG A 1082 20.94 -25.76 -0.30
C ARG A 1082 20.25 -24.40 -0.58
N PHE A 1083 19.18 -24.09 0.19
CA PHE A 1083 18.51 -22.79 0.17
C PHE A 1083 19.40 -21.69 0.76
N SER A 1084 20.20 -22.07 1.75
CA SER A 1084 21.29 -21.33 2.38
C SER A 1084 22.53 -22.25 2.43
N ASP A 1085 23.74 -21.68 2.47
CA ASP A 1085 24.98 -22.42 2.73
C ASP A 1085 25.30 -22.37 4.26
N PRO A 1086 25.92 -23.41 4.84
CA PRO A 1086 26.22 -23.45 6.28
C PRO A 1086 27.25 -22.38 6.69
N THR A 1087 27.13 -21.85 7.91
CA THR A 1087 28.05 -20.81 8.43
C THR A 1087 29.42 -21.40 8.80
N SER A 1088 29.44 -22.67 9.24
CA SER A 1088 30.63 -23.50 9.38
C SER A 1088 30.28 -24.98 9.25
N GLY A 1089 31.27 -25.82 8.97
CA GLY A 1089 31.07 -27.23 8.64
C GLY A 1089 30.90 -27.46 7.14
N GLN A 1090 30.53 -28.69 6.76
CA GLN A 1090 30.31 -29.10 5.36
C GLN A 1090 29.20 -30.15 5.28
N ILE A 1091 28.51 -30.21 4.13
CA ILE A 1091 27.47 -31.20 3.84
C ILE A 1091 27.91 -31.96 2.58
N LEU A 1092 27.92 -33.28 2.67
CA LEU A 1092 28.39 -34.18 1.62
C LEU A 1092 27.23 -35.02 1.08
N LEU A 1093 27.19 -35.18 -0.24
CA LEU A 1093 26.38 -36.18 -0.93
C LEU A 1093 27.33 -37.11 -1.70
N ASP A 1094 27.27 -38.41 -1.41
CA ASP A 1094 28.15 -39.44 -1.99
C ASP A 1094 29.65 -39.03 -1.92
N ASP A 1095 30.06 -38.62 -0.71
CA ASP A 1095 31.39 -38.07 -0.34
C ASP A 1095 31.82 -36.76 -1.07
N GLN A 1096 30.94 -36.13 -1.86
CA GLN A 1096 31.21 -34.84 -2.51
C GLN A 1096 30.52 -33.67 -1.79
N ASP A 1097 31.27 -32.58 -1.55
CA ASP A 1097 30.72 -31.36 -0.95
C ASP A 1097 29.75 -30.64 -1.90
N ILE A 1098 28.51 -30.48 -1.41
CA ILE A 1098 27.40 -29.85 -2.12
C ILE A 1098 27.69 -28.39 -2.48
N SER A 1099 28.62 -27.74 -1.79
CA SER A 1099 29.10 -26.39 -2.11
C SER A 1099 29.69 -26.30 -3.52
N THR A 1100 30.34 -27.39 -3.96
CA THR A 1100 31.10 -27.47 -5.23
C THR A 1100 30.28 -27.97 -6.43
N LEU A 1101 29.07 -28.47 -6.18
CA LEU A 1101 28.17 -29.01 -7.21
C LEU A 1101 27.35 -27.88 -7.88
N ASN A 1102 26.98 -28.08 -9.14
CA ASN A 1102 25.99 -27.23 -9.81
C ASN A 1102 24.61 -27.45 -9.17
N VAL A 1103 24.05 -26.38 -8.60
CA VAL A 1103 22.82 -26.39 -7.79
C VAL A 1103 21.61 -26.98 -8.54
N ALA A 1104 21.47 -26.71 -9.84
CA ALA A 1104 20.36 -27.23 -10.64
C ALA A 1104 20.44 -28.76 -10.83
N SER A 1105 21.63 -29.29 -11.13
CA SER A 1105 21.86 -30.73 -11.23
C SER A 1105 21.69 -31.45 -9.88
N TYR A 1106 22.18 -30.84 -8.79
CA TYR A 1106 22.02 -31.34 -7.42
C TYR A 1106 20.53 -31.47 -7.02
N ARG A 1107 19.74 -30.40 -7.17
CA ARG A 1107 18.28 -30.41 -6.87
C ARG A 1107 17.45 -31.27 -7.82
N SER A 1108 18.03 -31.78 -8.92
CA SER A 1108 17.36 -32.77 -9.77
C SER A 1108 17.33 -34.18 -9.14
N ALA A 1109 18.17 -34.44 -8.13
CA ALA A 1109 18.27 -35.72 -7.43
C ALA A 1109 17.50 -35.77 -6.09
N ILE A 1110 16.88 -34.67 -5.68
CA ILE A 1110 16.16 -34.47 -4.40
C ILE A 1110 14.72 -34.05 -4.69
N SER A 1111 13.72 -34.56 -3.95
CA SER A 1111 12.36 -34.02 -3.95
C SER A 1111 11.90 -33.62 -2.56
N LEU A 1112 11.41 -32.39 -2.42
CA LEU A 1112 10.80 -31.85 -1.20
C LEU A 1112 9.27 -31.97 -1.22
N VAL A 1113 8.70 -32.48 -0.12
CA VAL A 1113 7.28 -32.36 0.24
C VAL A 1113 7.20 -31.54 1.52
N GLY A 1114 6.85 -30.26 1.40
CA GLY A 1114 6.78 -29.31 2.52
C GLY A 1114 5.43 -29.26 3.22
N GLN A 1115 5.42 -28.54 4.35
CA GLN A 1115 4.26 -28.32 5.22
C GLN A 1115 3.17 -27.50 4.52
N GLU A 1116 3.54 -26.31 4.01
CA GLU A 1116 2.71 -25.54 3.10
C GLU A 1116 2.82 -26.08 1.67
N LEU A 1117 1.69 -26.09 0.94
CA LEU A 1117 1.55 -26.80 -0.33
C LEU A 1117 1.07 -25.87 -1.43
N THR A 1118 2.03 -25.37 -2.21
CA THR A 1118 1.76 -24.41 -3.29
C THR A 1118 1.43 -25.12 -4.60
N LEU A 1119 0.20 -24.90 -5.04
CA LEU A 1119 -0.32 -25.29 -6.36
C LEU A 1119 -0.54 -24.00 -7.15
N PHE A 1120 0.05 -23.93 -8.34
CA PHE A 1120 0.00 -22.74 -9.20
C PHE A 1120 -1.32 -22.72 -9.96
N SER A 1121 -1.85 -21.52 -10.26
CA SER A 1121 -3.08 -21.40 -11.06
C SER A 1121 -2.92 -22.06 -12.43
N GLY A 1122 -3.90 -22.84 -12.87
CA GLY A 1122 -3.85 -23.65 -14.11
C GLY A 1122 -4.15 -25.13 -13.85
N THR A 1123 -3.99 -25.99 -14.86
CA THR A 1123 -4.51 -27.36 -14.79
C THR A 1123 -3.81 -28.25 -13.75
N ILE A 1124 -4.51 -29.31 -13.30
CA ILE A 1124 -3.91 -30.40 -12.52
C ILE A 1124 -2.74 -31.04 -13.28
N ARG A 1125 -2.86 -31.24 -14.60
CA ARG A 1125 -1.80 -31.76 -15.48
C ARG A 1125 -0.54 -30.88 -15.46
N GLU A 1126 -0.68 -29.57 -15.66
CA GLU A 1126 0.44 -28.62 -15.53
C GLU A 1126 1.08 -28.72 -14.14
N ASN A 1127 0.27 -28.75 -13.07
CA ASN A 1127 0.77 -28.82 -11.70
C ASN A 1127 1.53 -30.12 -11.38
N LEU A 1128 1.25 -31.23 -12.07
CA LEU A 1128 2.00 -32.49 -11.93
C LEU A 1128 3.33 -32.48 -12.71
N LEU A 1129 3.36 -31.80 -13.87
CA LEU A 1129 4.54 -31.69 -14.74
C LEU A 1129 5.49 -30.52 -14.37
N LEU A 1130 5.18 -29.76 -13.32
CA LEU A 1130 6.09 -28.78 -12.74
C LEU A 1130 7.18 -29.47 -11.91
N GLY A 1131 8.41 -29.40 -12.41
CA GLY A 1131 9.61 -29.94 -11.77
C GLY A 1131 10.22 -31.16 -12.46
N THR A 1132 9.57 -31.73 -13.47
CA THR A 1132 10.17 -32.73 -14.37
C THR A 1132 10.96 -32.04 -15.49
N MET A 1133 12.05 -32.68 -15.92
CA MET A 1133 12.85 -32.29 -17.09
C MET A 1133 12.37 -32.98 -18.37
N ASP A 1134 11.88 -34.21 -18.22
CA ASP A 1134 11.59 -35.16 -19.29
C ASP A 1134 10.11 -35.11 -19.72
N ASP A 1135 9.83 -35.55 -20.96
CA ASP A 1135 8.48 -35.74 -21.48
C ASP A 1135 7.85 -37.02 -20.88
N VAL A 1136 7.18 -36.85 -19.74
CA VAL A 1136 6.51 -37.91 -18.98
C VAL A 1136 5.29 -38.47 -19.73
N SER A 1137 5.16 -39.79 -19.79
CA SER A 1137 4.00 -40.46 -20.41
C SER A 1137 2.72 -40.34 -19.57
N GLU A 1138 1.55 -40.45 -20.20
CA GLU A 1138 0.28 -40.39 -19.45
C GLU A 1138 0.12 -41.56 -18.46
N ASP A 1139 0.65 -42.74 -18.79
CA ASP A 1139 0.65 -43.90 -17.90
C ASP A 1139 1.48 -43.67 -16.63
N GLU A 1140 2.60 -42.94 -16.70
CA GLU A 1140 3.39 -42.56 -15.53
C GLU A 1140 2.67 -41.53 -14.65
N ILE A 1141 2.00 -40.55 -15.26
CA ILE A 1141 1.13 -39.58 -14.55
C ILE A 1141 0.02 -40.34 -13.79
N ILE A 1142 -0.65 -41.27 -14.45
CA ILE A 1142 -1.70 -42.12 -13.85
C ILE A 1142 -1.12 -42.96 -12.71
N GLN A 1143 -0.02 -43.67 -12.93
CA GLN A 1143 0.62 -44.50 -11.90
C GLN A 1143 1.08 -43.69 -10.67
N ALA A 1144 1.60 -42.48 -10.85
CA ALA A 1144 1.97 -41.61 -9.75
C ALA A 1144 0.74 -41.14 -8.96
N CYS A 1145 -0.35 -40.77 -9.65
CA CYS A 1145 -1.60 -40.39 -9.00
C CYS A 1145 -2.32 -41.56 -8.30
N VAL A 1146 -2.16 -42.79 -8.79
CA VAL A 1146 -2.66 -44.01 -8.11
C VAL A 1146 -1.81 -44.32 -6.87
N LYS A 1147 -0.48 -44.31 -6.98
CA LYS A 1147 0.44 -44.51 -5.84
C LYS A 1147 0.23 -43.47 -4.73
N ALA A 1148 -0.10 -42.24 -5.11
CA ALA A 1148 -0.42 -41.15 -4.18
C ALA A 1148 -1.89 -41.08 -3.74
N HIS A 1149 -2.75 -42.06 -4.08
CA HIS A 1149 -4.16 -42.10 -3.71
C HIS A 1149 -4.97 -40.84 -4.08
N ILE A 1150 -4.67 -40.20 -5.21
CA ILE A 1150 -5.35 -38.98 -5.69
C ILE A 1150 -6.09 -39.19 -7.02
N TYR A 1151 -5.82 -40.28 -7.75
CA TYR A 1151 -6.41 -40.56 -9.06
C TYR A 1151 -7.95 -40.51 -9.07
N ASP A 1152 -8.62 -41.19 -8.15
CA ASP A 1152 -10.09 -41.24 -8.10
C ASP A 1152 -10.71 -39.86 -7.83
N VAL A 1153 -10.02 -39.04 -7.03
CA VAL A 1153 -10.41 -37.65 -6.77
C VAL A 1153 -10.30 -36.83 -8.06
N ILE A 1154 -9.19 -36.96 -8.79
CA ILE A 1154 -8.99 -36.27 -10.08
C ILE A 1154 -10.07 -36.68 -11.08
N MET A 1155 -10.38 -37.99 -11.20
CA MET A 1155 -11.40 -38.49 -12.13
C MET A 1155 -12.84 -38.19 -11.69
N SER A 1156 -13.07 -37.83 -10.42
CA SER A 1156 -14.36 -37.29 -9.96
C SER A 1156 -14.60 -35.82 -10.34
N LEU A 1157 -13.57 -35.10 -10.81
CA LEU A 1157 -13.68 -33.70 -11.24
C LEU A 1157 -14.13 -33.60 -12.70
N PRO A 1158 -14.93 -32.58 -13.09
CA PRO A 1158 -15.60 -32.54 -14.41
C PRO A 1158 -14.68 -32.66 -15.63
N ASN A 1159 -13.43 -32.20 -15.53
CA ASN A 1159 -12.46 -32.20 -16.62
C ASN A 1159 -11.26 -33.14 -16.35
N GLY A 1160 -11.31 -34.00 -15.32
CA GLY A 1160 -10.19 -34.86 -14.94
C GLY A 1160 -8.89 -34.06 -14.71
N PHE A 1161 -7.79 -34.53 -15.30
CA PHE A 1161 -6.49 -33.84 -15.30
C PHE A 1161 -6.49 -32.43 -15.91
N ALA A 1162 -7.47 -32.09 -16.75
CA ALA A 1162 -7.65 -30.75 -17.35
C ALA A 1162 -8.54 -29.82 -16.49
N THR A 1163 -8.83 -30.19 -15.24
CA THR A 1163 -9.48 -29.29 -14.28
C THR A 1163 -8.51 -28.21 -13.84
N ASP A 1164 -8.95 -26.95 -13.86
CA ASP A 1164 -8.17 -25.81 -13.37
C ASP A 1164 -8.13 -25.74 -11.84
N LEU A 1165 -6.95 -25.45 -11.31
CA LEU A 1165 -6.67 -25.12 -9.92
C LEU A 1165 -6.38 -23.62 -9.77
N GLY A 1166 -6.43 -23.12 -8.54
CA GLY A 1166 -6.11 -21.74 -8.17
C GLY A 1166 -7.32 -20.92 -7.73
N SER A 1167 -7.17 -19.60 -7.64
CA SER A 1167 -8.20 -18.68 -7.08
C SER A 1167 -9.50 -18.60 -7.89
N LYS A 1168 -9.52 -19.13 -9.11
CA LYS A 1168 -10.69 -19.23 -10.00
C LYS A 1168 -11.07 -20.66 -10.36
N GLY A 1169 -10.34 -21.65 -9.83
CA GLY A 1169 -10.48 -23.07 -10.13
C GLY A 1169 -11.08 -23.85 -8.96
N VAL A 1170 -10.93 -25.17 -9.00
CA VAL A 1170 -11.36 -26.04 -7.90
C VAL A 1170 -10.38 -25.93 -6.73
N MET A 1171 -10.90 -25.67 -5.52
CA MET A 1171 -10.11 -25.72 -4.30
C MET A 1171 -10.09 -27.15 -3.72
N LEU A 1172 -8.91 -27.76 -3.75
CA LEU A 1172 -8.62 -29.04 -3.11
C LEU A 1172 -8.44 -28.88 -1.58
N SER A 1173 -8.86 -29.87 -0.80
CA SER A 1173 -8.59 -29.94 0.65
C SER A 1173 -7.10 -30.14 0.96
N GLY A 1174 -6.65 -29.86 2.18
CA GLY A 1174 -5.25 -30.02 2.58
C GLY A 1174 -4.67 -31.40 2.21
N GLY A 1175 -5.33 -32.47 2.64
CA GLY A 1175 -4.92 -33.85 2.31
C GLY A 1175 -5.06 -34.24 0.84
N GLN A 1176 -5.80 -33.49 0.02
CA GLN A 1176 -5.80 -33.65 -1.44
C GLN A 1176 -4.61 -32.92 -2.08
N LYS A 1177 -4.30 -31.69 -1.63
CA LYS A 1177 -3.09 -30.95 -2.05
C LYS A 1177 -1.81 -31.73 -1.72
N GLN A 1178 -1.74 -32.33 -0.52
CA GLN A 1178 -0.56 -33.08 -0.06
C GLN A 1178 -0.32 -34.32 -0.92
N ARG A 1179 -1.36 -35.11 -1.20
CA ARG A 1179 -1.30 -36.23 -2.14
C ARG A 1179 -0.92 -35.79 -3.57
N LEU A 1180 -1.39 -34.64 -4.04
CA LEU A 1180 -0.99 -34.11 -5.36
C LEU A 1180 0.50 -33.73 -5.40
N ALA A 1181 1.06 -33.20 -4.30
CA ALA A 1181 2.50 -32.95 -4.19
C ALA A 1181 3.32 -34.24 -4.06
N ILE A 1182 2.80 -35.28 -3.38
CA ILE A 1182 3.42 -36.62 -3.36
C ILE A 1182 3.45 -37.22 -4.77
N ALA A 1183 2.39 -37.05 -5.57
CA ALA A 1183 2.40 -37.44 -6.98
C ALA A 1183 3.47 -36.66 -7.79
N ARG A 1184 3.60 -35.34 -7.60
CA ARG A 1184 4.69 -34.54 -8.20
C ARG A 1184 6.09 -35.05 -7.80
N ALA A 1185 6.30 -35.39 -6.53
CA ALA A 1185 7.57 -35.95 -6.04
C ALA A 1185 7.86 -37.36 -6.61
N LEU A 1186 6.83 -38.20 -6.74
CA LEU A 1186 6.94 -39.51 -7.40
C LEU A 1186 7.36 -39.37 -8.87
N LEU A 1187 6.78 -38.42 -9.60
CA LEU A 1187 7.07 -38.17 -11.02
C LEU A 1187 8.49 -37.65 -11.30
N ARG A 1188 9.11 -36.92 -10.36
CA ARG A 1188 10.51 -36.50 -10.50
C ARG A 1188 11.51 -37.65 -10.35
N ASN A 1189 11.06 -38.80 -9.86
CA ASN A 1189 11.84 -40.03 -9.68
C ASN A 1189 13.25 -39.78 -9.09
N THR A 1190 13.28 -39.24 -7.87
CA THR A 1190 14.52 -38.85 -7.18
C THR A 1190 15.06 -39.97 -6.28
N ARG A 1191 16.37 -39.93 -5.98
CA ARG A 1191 17.01 -40.85 -5.02
C ARG A 1191 16.78 -40.43 -3.58
N ILE A 1192 16.68 -39.12 -3.35
CA ILE A 1192 16.46 -38.50 -2.05
C ILE A 1192 15.03 -37.96 -1.98
N LEU A 1193 14.40 -38.12 -0.82
CA LEU A 1193 13.08 -37.60 -0.48
C LEU A 1193 13.16 -36.83 0.85
N LEU A 1194 12.80 -35.56 0.84
CA LEU A 1194 12.76 -34.69 2.02
C LEU A 1194 11.30 -34.39 2.36
N LEU A 1195 10.90 -34.66 3.60
CA LEU A 1195 9.54 -34.48 4.09
C LEU A 1195 9.55 -33.48 5.25
N ASP A 1196 9.02 -32.28 5.07
CA ASP A 1196 8.98 -31.25 6.12
C ASP A 1196 7.55 -31.11 6.63
N GLU A 1197 7.26 -31.76 7.78
CA GLU A 1197 5.94 -31.82 8.41
C GLU A 1197 4.77 -32.21 7.49
N ALA A 1198 5.01 -33.16 6.57
CA ALA A 1198 4.10 -33.59 5.49
C ALA A 1198 2.78 -34.27 5.93
N THR A 1199 2.40 -34.20 7.21
CA THR A 1199 1.09 -34.62 7.76
C THR A 1199 0.45 -33.57 8.69
N ALA A 1200 1.01 -32.37 8.80
CA ALA A 1200 0.47 -31.30 9.63
C ALA A 1200 -0.92 -30.82 9.14
N ALA A 1201 -1.75 -30.35 10.09
CA ALA A 1201 -3.09 -29.79 9.84
C ALA A 1201 -4.09 -30.69 9.06
N LEU A 1202 -3.89 -32.01 9.07
CA LEU A 1202 -4.82 -32.99 8.48
C LEU A 1202 -5.86 -33.53 9.48
N ASP A 1203 -7.04 -33.90 8.96
CA ASP A 1203 -7.96 -34.80 9.65
C ASP A 1203 -7.42 -36.24 9.63
N SER A 1204 -7.78 -37.05 10.63
CA SER A 1204 -7.22 -38.40 10.82
C SER A 1204 -7.48 -39.38 9.66
N ARG A 1205 -8.51 -39.15 8.83
CA ARG A 1205 -8.78 -39.97 7.64
C ARG A 1205 -7.90 -39.55 6.47
N SER A 1206 -7.74 -38.24 6.23
CA SER A 1206 -6.78 -37.73 5.25
C SER A 1206 -5.34 -38.07 5.63
N GLU A 1207 -5.00 -37.95 6.92
CA GLU A 1207 -3.68 -38.28 7.47
C GLU A 1207 -3.27 -39.72 7.18
N ALA A 1208 -4.16 -40.70 7.42
CA ALA A 1208 -3.88 -42.10 7.11
C ALA A 1208 -3.61 -42.33 5.61
N MET A 1209 -4.40 -41.72 4.72
CA MET A 1209 -4.20 -41.83 3.26
C MET A 1209 -2.92 -41.13 2.78
N VAL A 1210 -2.55 -40.00 3.41
CA VAL A 1210 -1.29 -39.30 3.14
C VAL A 1210 -0.10 -40.12 3.64
N GLN A 1211 -0.16 -40.70 4.83
CA GLN A 1211 0.92 -41.53 5.37
C GLN A 1211 1.14 -42.79 4.52
N GLU A 1212 0.09 -43.44 4.04
CA GLU A 1212 0.23 -44.59 3.15
C GLU A 1212 0.89 -44.21 1.81
N ALA A 1213 0.53 -43.04 1.26
CA ALA A 1213 1.16 -42.47 0.07
C ALA A 1213 2.64 -42.07 0.30
N LEU A 1214 2.98 -41.55 1.50
CA LEU A 1214 4.35 -41.23 1.90
C LEU A 1214 5.21 -42.50 2.05
N ASN A 1215 4.68 -43.55 2.70
CA ASN A 1215 5.38 -44.83 2.84
C ASN A 1215 5.69 -45.45 1.45
N LYS A 1216 4.72 -45.42 0.53
CA LYS A 1216 4.90 -45.84 -0.88
C LYS A 1216 5.86 -44.94 -1.68
N ALA A 1217 6.13 -43.72 -1.20
CA ALA A 1217 7.07 -42.79 -1.82
C ALA A 1217 8.49 -42.87 -1.24
N SER A 1218 8.67 -43.33 0.00
CA SER A 1218 9.98 -43.56 0.62
C SER A 1218 10.59 -44.92 0.25
N GLU A 1219 9.80 -45.89 -0.22
CA GLU A 1219 10.30 -47.15 -0.77
C GLU A 1219 11.48 -46.95 -1.73
N LYS A 1220 12.65 -47.50 -1.36
CA LYS A 1220 13.91 -47.48 -2.13
C LYS A 1220 14.52 -46.07 -2.31
N ARG A 1221 14.19 -45.10 -1.46
CA ARG A 1221 14.75 -43.74 -1.44
C ARG A 1221 15.35 -43.39 -0.08
N THR A 1222 16.50 -42.71 -0.09
CA THR A 1222 17.01 -42.09 1.14
C THR A 1222 16.02 -41.02 1.58
N THR A 1223 15.40 -41.20 2.74
CA THR A 1223 14.27 -40.38 3.17
C THR A 1223 14.60 -39.69 4.48
N ILE A 1224 14.48 -38.36 4.52
CA ILE A 1224 14.66 -37.57 5.75
C ILE A 1224 13.35 -36.83 6.03
N ALA A 1225 12.76 -37.07 7.21
CA ALA A 1225 11.49 -36.46 7.61
C ALA A 1225 11.59 -35.65 8.90
N VAL A 1226 11.13 -34.40 8.87
CA VAL A 1226 10.76 -33.63 10.06
C VAL A 1226 9.32 -33.97 10.39
N ALA A 1227 9.07 -34.43 11.62
CA ALA A 1227 7.73 -34.82 12.06
C ALA A 1227 7.35 -34.21 13.41
N HIS A 1228 6.25 -33.47 13.43
CA HIS A 1228 5.59 -32.99 14.65
C HIS A 1228 4.76 -34.09 15.35
N ARG A 1229 4.47 -35.19 14.65
CA ARG A 1229 3.71 -36.34 15.16
C ARG A 1229 4.60 -37.57 15.21
N LEU A 1230 4.90 -38.05 16.41
CA LEU A 1230 5.82 -39.17 16.64
C LEU A 1230 5.27 -40.49 16.10
N SER A 1231 3.95 -40.61 15.98
CA SER A 1231 3.26 -41.74 15.34
C SER A 1231 3.71 -42.00 13.90
N THR A 1232 4.03 -40.96 13.12
CA THR A 1232 4.39 -41.13 11.69
C THR A 1232 5.84 -41.58 11.48
N ILE A 1233 6.66 -41.59 12.54
CA ILE A 1233 8.09 -41.90 12.52
C ILE A 1233 8.49 -43.09 13.40
N GLN A 1234 7.53 -43.81 14.00
CA GLN A 1234 7.79 -45.06 14.73
C GLN A 1234 8.47 -46.13 13.86
N HIS A 1235 8.35 -46.00 12.53
CA HIS A 1235 8.95 -46.87 11.51
C HIS A 1235 10.24 -46.33 10.89
N ALA A 1236 10.82 -45.24 11.42
CA ALA A 1236 12.12 -44.76 10.97
C ALA A 1236 13.26 -45.66 11.47
N ASP A 1237 14.25 -45.93 10.62
CA ASP A 1237 15.43 -46.73 10.95
C ASP A 1237 16.29 -46.03 12.02
N VAL A 1238 16.36 -44.70 11.94
CA VAL A 1238 17.03 -43.83 12.91
C VAL A 1238 16.17 -42.61 13.19
N ILE A 1239 16.03 -42.30 14.47
CA ILE A 1239 15.41 -41.06 14.97
C ILE A 1239 16.52 -40.23 15.61
N CYS A 1240 16.54 -38.93 15.30
CA CYS A 1240 17.50 -37.95 15.79
C CYS A 1240 16.75 -36.83 16.52
N VAL A 1241 17.04 -36.65 17.81
CA VAL A 1241 16.41 -35.64 18.67
C VAL A 1241 17.26 -34.38 18.73
N LEU A 1242 16.62 -33.25 18.45
CA LEU A 1242 17.19 -31.90 18.37
C LEU A 1242 16.72 -31.04 19.53
N GLU A 1243 17.67 -30.51 20.30
CA GLU A 1243 17.43 -29.50 21.34
C GLU A 1243 18.41 -28.35 21.14
N ALA A 1244 17.91 -27.10 21.17
CA ALA A 1244 18.70 -25.87 20.99
C ALA A 1244 19.68 -25.88 19.78
N GLY A 1245 19.35 -26.60 18.70
CA GLY A 1245 20.19 -26.71 17.50
C GLY A 1245 21.26 -27.81 17.52
N ARG A 1246 21.28 -28.65 18.56
CA ARG A 1246 22.23 -29.77 18.76
C ARG A 1246 21.53 -31.11 18.80
N VAL A 1247 22.25 -32.18 18.46
CA VAL A 1247 21.78 -33.56 18.65
C VAL A 1247 21.93 -33.96 20.12
N VAL A 1248 20.86 -34.45 20.73
CA VAL A 1248 20.86 -34.99 22.10
C VAL A 1248 20.79 -36.52 22.10
N GLU A 1249 19.89 -37.08 21.29
CA GLU A 1249 19.65 -38.53 21.23
C GLU A 1249 19.59 -39.04 19.79
N VAL A 1250 20.16 -40.22 19.58
CA VAL A 1250 20.08 -41.00 18.33
C VAL A 1250 19.82 -42.47 18.65
N GLY A 1251 18.99 -43.13 17.84
CA GLY A 1251 18.66 -44.55 17.91
C GLY A 1251 17.38 -44.86 17.13
N ASN A 1252 16.98 -46.13 17.03
CA ASN A 1252 15.63 -46.46 16.55
C ASN A 1252 14.59 -46.23 17.67
N HIS A 1253 13.29 -46.25 17.31
CA HIS A 1253 12.19 -46.04 18.26
C HIS A 1253 12.29 -46.91 19.51
N ARG A 1254 12.63 -48.20 19.38
CA ARG A 1254 12.72 -49.14 20.52
C ARG A 1254 13.90 -48.83 21.44
N GLU A 1255 15.04 -48.44 20.88
CA GLU A 1255 16.22 -48.03 21.63
C GLU A 1255 15.98 -46.74 22.40
N LEU A 1256 15.35 -45.74 21.78
CA LEU A 1256 15.08 -44.46 22.42
C LEU A 1256 14.02 -44.58 23.53
N MET A 1257 12.94 -45.37 23.32
CA MET A 1257 12.01 -45.68 24.41
C MET A 1257 12.70 -46.39 25.58
N ARG A 1258 13.66 -47.29 25.32
CA ARG A 1258 14.44 -47.99 26.36
C ARG A 1258 15.61 -47.18 26.95
N LYS A 1259 15.75 -45.89 26.61
CA LYS A 1259 16.67 -44.94 27.26
C LYS A 1259 15.96 -44.05 28.28
N GLU A 1260 14.62 -43.99 28.28
CA GLU A 1260 13.80 -43.12 29.14
C GLU A 1260 14.20 -41.63 29.09
N GLY A 1261 14.76 -41.21 27.96
CA GLY A 1261 15.29 -39.87 27.74
C GLY A 1261 14.28 -38.89 27.12
N VAL A 1262 14.80 -37.84 26.47
CA VAL A 1262 14.03 -36.76 25.84
C VAL A 1262 13.02 -37.31 24.83
N TYR A 1263 13.39 -38.30 24.01
CA TYR A 1263 12.45 -38.92 23.08
C TYR A 1263 11.30 -39.64 23.79
N ALA A 1264 11.59 -40.40 24.85
CA ALA A 1264 10.57 -41.12 25.61
C ALA A 1264 9.61 -40.14 26.29
N GLY A 1265 10.14 -39.06 26.87
CA GLY A 1265 9.35 -37.96 27.41
C GLY A 1265 8.45 -37.30 26.36
N MET A 1266 8.95 -37.07 25.13
CA MET A 1266 8.14 -36.55 24.02
C MET A 1266 7.04 -37.53 23.57
N VAL A 1267 7.33 -38.84 23.53
CA VAL A 1267 6.34 -39.89 23.23
C VAL A 1267 5.25 -39.93 24.29
N ASP A 1268 5.60 -39.91 25.57
CA ASP A 1268 4.63 -39.89 26.66
C ASP A 1268 3.81 -38.60 26.68
N MET A 1269 4.44 -37.43 26.43
CA MET A 1269 3.72 -36.17 26.25
C MET A 1269 2.68 -36.26 25.13
N GLN A 1270 3.04 -36.77 23.95
CA GLN A 1270 2.08 -36.87 22.84
C GLN A 1270 1.00 -37.94 23.09
N ASN A 1271 1.34 -39.05 23.75
CA ASN A 1271 0.36 -40.06 24.20
C ASN A 1271 -0.60 -39.50 25.27
N ARG A 1272 -0.18 -38.46 26.00
CA ARG A 1272 -0.97 -37.65 26.94
C ARG A 1272 -1.60 -36.42 26.28
N GLY A 1273 -1.70 -36.41 24.93
CA GLY A 1273 -2.32 -35.33 24.15
C GLY A 1273 -1.64 -33.97 24.25
N LEU A 1274 -0.45 -33.88 24.84
CA LEU A 1274 0.31 -32.65 25.00
C LEU A 1274 1.04 -32.32 23.68
N VAL A 1275 1.11 -31.03 23.36
CA VAL A 1275 1.88 -30.53 22.22
C VAL A 1275 3.36 -30.51 22.60
N ILE A 1276 4.21 -30.98 21.70
CA ILE A 1276 5.66 -30.90 21.81
C ILE A 1276 6.10 -29.52 21.30
N GLU A 1277 6.19 -28.54 22.20
CA GLU A 1277 6.69 -27.18 21.93
C GLU A 1277 8.18 -27.02 22.26
#